data_AF-A0A524Q5P6-F1
#
_entry.id   AF-A0A524Q5P6-F1
#
_cell.length_a   1.000
_cell.length_b   1.000
_cell.length_c   1.000
_cell.angle_alpha   90.00
_cell.angle_beta   90.00
_cell.angle_gamma   90.00
#
_symmetry.space_group_name_H-M   'P 1'
#
loop_
_entity.id
_entity.type
_entity.pdbx_description
1 polymer ?
#
loop_
_entity_poly.entity_id
_entity_poly.type
_entity_poly.pdbx_seq_one_letter_code
_entity_poly.pdbx_strand_id
1 'polypeptide(L)'
;EIEGLVRMNPRELFLPESQPDFKQNTLLWERICLIARNSIEAGEIAGDRAIMHIFEFLSRKSNDGDDRKLQLFIFRTLSSLCALLAGGGRIGLLQEVVGLVMPVLVSEVERGGNFTSAFATIYNIGRSVIESGAIGLIDYFEDILVRSKFSFPEISGIASDWSVIVNSSHLENIRTWMNLIEIHPPVMKKLSASLIVNLKLYGVFLKDTDVFQRDISRLLNSNYRDVFYLVISLASVFPAFYHDIGATGDIRSFTERIDTNHRMNDLIHFMRKQVHVESSSQTVFLIQRVMEFWMTGDRRLLKNMVPPEVYDGLDRIYRLINLDTEEAPGRLYLEALRRFPEHGGKKFWDFLNDVDQEAFMAFASGRDFDGVTDDEKAVALSFISLYFDTRLPTEMTKMLHFIRDRFSLDVSKKVIWKFVYEISDDDFRRMLDDARTMDISKVNIEKFITFLHVYRLLFDKYNFTDVRVTEKLKLYAAEGLFDPPINFFDIIEKADTLIALEVLLKTQLVLKDEILLSERVFEPLDTIDLKRHIAFGIPSMYGSYKEKKFDTLKVFFHMNLMRVRFFETIIERMDIAGGPPPSCNEVKKILKLFIKTFVIDGLANQEMLNYNNLLETPNLKLSQLRDIVAHTLTIHGEISDRFNETFKYVCREAIRNLGVERIARQYIPHDDNASMEVIIDRFVRNQIMQSPLLQLFDNFLISLRDRIISDIRDRGDMVCLNEYHRQPDVGNSVWEVIKLLDDPSDPFDPYDPYDGDRYARIHDIKKNSVVHDEVERYAPVWEIGSKAHGLLFIANMEGINAPPGIILSSELYKRLGDAIISDIESRRQMIYLLKRYIDKFTGNRFGNVRNPQLLSVRSGAVFSMPGVMDTITNVGLTPEIVEHYALGDAWFAWDCYRRFIQDLSISFYGIDRQVFENLMYSYKSRVGVELKERMTGGQMAELATQYRDEIIRRGFHIPEDPYEQLLYSIVAVFRSWNSSVARKYREMVNISDEWGTAVIIQNMVFGNSSPQCVTGVVHSRYHGNEKIDLFGEYKTRAQGHDVVSGVARVFPISEDQKKVYKTFAAMPSLEEKFPEFYGMLFNTVQRIRDRWGNDLQIEFTIEKGTLYILQVRGMVNHIFEVEEFVESPGALEPYLLGQGLAASGGVVSGRAVFDIERIDAVRERFHGDRVILVRPETNPEDVVGMERSDGILTCIGGMTSHAVLQMRRLGKTGVSYFSIMHIDEEGNRACVENTSAEDGHVFIREGDFITIDGSTGNVFMGYHATMKRGI
;
A
#
# COMPACT_ATOMS: atom_id res chain seq x y z
N GLU A 1 -0.71 -20.69 -59.43
CA GLU A 1 -1.43 -19.85 -58.43
C GLU A 1 -0.50 -19.06 -57.52
N ILE A 2 0.47 -19.69 -56.85
CA ILE A 2 1.43 -19.01 -55.95
C ILE A 2 2.22 -17.87 -56.62
N GLU A 3 2.70 -18.04 -57.85
CA GLU A 3 3.41 -16.96 -58.59
C GLU A 3 2.52 -15.76 -58.95
N GLY A 4 1.19 -15.96 -59.03
CA GLY A 4 0.22 -14.88 -59.29
C GLY A 4 0.00 -14.01 -58.06
N LEU A 5 -0.05 -14.63 -56.88
CA LEU A 5 -0.16 -13.93 -55.58
C LEU A 5 1.07 -13.06 -55.29
N VAL A 6 2.26 -13.48 -55.73
CA VAL A 6 3.53 -12.72 -55.58
C VAL A 6 3.54 -11.43 -56.41
N ARG A 7 2.71 -11.35 -57.46
CA ARG A 7 2.61 -10.17 -58.34
C ARG A 7 1.44 -9.25 -58.01
N MET A 8 0.57 -9.64 -57.07
CA MET A 8 -0.55 -8.81 -56.63
C MET A 8 -0.06 -7.67 -55.74
N ASN A 9 -0.73 -6.53 -55.83
CA ASN A 9 -0.48 -5.43 -54.90
C ASN A 9 -0.81 -5.91 -53.47
N PRO A 10 0.02 -5.64 -52.44
CA PRO A 10 -0.29 -5.99 -51.06
C PRO A 10 -1.71 -5.60 -50.63
N ARG A 11 -2.25 -4.48 -51.14
CA ARG A 11 -3.63 -4.05 -50.85
C ARG A 11 -4.71 -4.98 -51.40
N GLU A 12 -4.45 -5.66 -52.51
CA GLU A 12 -5.39 -6.57 -53.18
C GLU A 12 -5.46 -7.94 -52.48
N LEU A 13 -4.38 -8.35 -51.79
CA LEU A 13 -4.29 -9.59 -51.03
C LEU A 13 -5.18 -9.63 -49.77
N PHE A 14 -5.64 -8.47 -49.28
CA PHE A 14 -6.42 -8.35 -48.05
C PHE A 14 -7.87 -7.87 -48.29
N LEU A 15 -8.37 -7.96 -49.53
CA LEU A 15 -9.76 -7.59 -49.87
C LEU A 15 -10.76 -8.72 -49.55
N PRO A 16 -12.01 -8.39 -49.14
CA PRO A 16 -13.02 -9.38 -48.74
C PRO A 16 -13.37 -10.44 -49.79
N GLU A 17 -13.23 -10.12 -51.08
CA GLU A 17 -13.57 -10.99 -52.20
C GLU A 17 -12.48 -12.03 -52.53
N SER A 18 -11.30 -11.93 -51.91
CA SER A 18 -10.22 -12.90 -52.08
C SER A 18 -10.41 -14.08 -51.10
N GLN A 19 -11.04 -15.17 -51.55
CA GLN A 19 -11.09 -16.44 -50.81
C GLN A 19 -10.32 -17.55 -51.53
N PRO A 20 -8.99 -17.64 -51.39
CA PRO A 20 -8.28 -18.86 -51.75
C PRO A 20 -8.25 -19.81 -50.54
N ASP A 21 -8.53 -21.10 -50.78
CA ASP A 21 -8.45 -22.13 -49.74
C ASP A 21 -6.98 -22.53 -49.52
N PHE A 22 -6.39 -22.00 -48.45
CA PHE A 22 -4.95 -22.09 -48.13
C PHE A 22 -4.63 -23.03 -46.96
N LYS A 23 -5.50 -24.01 -46.68
CA LYS A 23 -5.50 -24.80 -45.44
C LYS A 23 -4.22 -25.59 -45.09
N GLN A 24 -3.18 -25.67 -45.92
CA GLN A 24 -1.99 -26.50 -45.64
C GLN A 24 -0.63 -25.97 -46.16
N ASN A 25 -0.46 -24.68 -46.46
CA ASN A 25 0.81 -24.15 -46.97
C ASN A 25 1.45 -23.10 -46.05
N THR A 26 2.17 -23.57 -45.01
CA THR A 26 2.87 -22.72 -44.03
C THR A 26 3.79 -21.70 -44.70
N LEU A 27 4.62 -22.12 -45.68
CA LEU A 27 5.58 -21.26 -46.40
C LEU A 27 4.94 -20.08 -47.13
N LEU A 28 3.72 -20.25 -47.65
CA LEU A 28 3.02 -19.17 -48.33
C LEU A 28 2.56 -18.10 -47.34
N TRP A 29 2.02 -18.52 -46.20
CA TRP A 29 1.63 -17.62 -45.13
C TRP A 29 2.80 -16.91 -44.48
N GLU A 30 3.96 -17.56 -44.39
CA GLU A 30 5.19 -16.89 -43.94
C GLU A 30 5.52 -15.69 -44.83
N ARG A 31 5.39 -15.85 -46.15
CA ARG A 31 5.60 -14.77 -47.12
C ARG A 31 4.55 -13.67 -47.02
N ILE A 32 3.26 -14.02 -46.86
CA ILE A 32 2.16 -13.03 -46.71
C ILE A 32 2.41 -12.15 -45.50
N CYS A 33 2.78 -12.76 -44.37
CA CYS A 33 3.10 -12.07 -43.13
C CYS A 33 4.32 -11.13 -43.27
N LEU A 34 5.38 -11.57 -43.96
CA LEU A 34 6.55 -10.73 -44.26
C LEU A 34 6.21 -9.55 -45.18
N ILE A 35 5.38 -9.76 -46.20
CA ILE A 35 4.91 -8.71 -47.11
C ILE A 35 4.09 -7.68 -46.33
N ALA A 36 3.13 -8.13 -45.51
CA ALA A 36 2.32 -7.24 -44.68
C ALA A 36 3.19 -6.35 -43.79
N ARG A 37 4.18 -6.94 -43.11
CA ARG A 37 5.14 -6.21 -42.27
C ARG A 37 5.93 -5.17 -43.05
N ASN A 38 6.60 -5.60 -44.12
CA ASN A 38 7.47 -4.72 -44.88
C ASN A 38 6.68 -3.57 -45.55
N SER A 39 5.45 -3.80 -45.99
CA SER A 39 4.59 -2.75 -46.59
C SER A 39 4.06 -1.74 -45.56
N ILE A 40 3.84 -2.15 -44.31
CA ILE A 40 3.50 -1.22 -43.21
C ILE A 40 4.75 -0.39 -42.83
N GLU A 41 5.90 -1.06 -42.68
CA GLU A 41 7.17 -0.43 -42.33
C GLU A 41 7.63 0.58 -43.40
N ALA A 42 7.49 0.25 -44.68
CA ALA A 42 7.81 1.13 -45.81
C ALA A 42 6.77 2.25 -46.03
N GLY A 43 5.66 2.27 -45.28
CA GLY A 43 4.60 3.26 -45.41
C GLY A 43 3.66 3.09 -46.61
N GLU A 44 3.76 1.98 -47.35
CA GLU A 44 2.86 1.65 -48.48
C GLU A 44 1.41 1.43 -47.99
N ILE A 45 1.27 0.91 -46.77
CA ILE A 45 0.02 0.73 -46.04
C ILE A 45 0.05 1.63 -44.80
N ALA A 46 -0.40 2.88 -44.96
CA ALA A 46 -0.34 3.89 -43.90
C ALA A 46 -1.66 4.16 -43.18
N GLY A 47 -2.80 3.71 -43.71
CA GLY A 47 -4.12 3.99 -43.13
C GLY A 47 -4.48 3.05 -42.00
N ASP A 48 -4.88 3.58 -40.85
CA ASP A 48 -5.17 2.80 -39.63
C ASP A 48 -6.22 1.70 -39.87
N ARG A 49 -7.29 1.97 -40.63
CA ARG A 49 -8.29 0.95 -41.01
C ARG A 49 -7.70 -0.20 -41.84
N ALA A 50 -6.76 0.10 -42.74
CA ALA A 50 -6.14 -0.92 -43.57
C ALA A 50 -5.21 -1.81 -42.75
N ILE A 51 -4.47 -1.19 -41.81
CA ILE A 51 -3.64 -1.92 -40.85
C ILE A 51 -4.52 -2.82 -39.96
N MET A 52 -5.63 -2.29 -39.41
CA MET A 52 -6.56 -3.08 -38.61
C MET A 52 -7.15 -4.27 -39.36
N HIS A 53 -7.53 -4.11 -40.63
CA HIS A 53 -8.01 -5.24 -41.44
C HIS A 53 -6.95 -6.34 -41.61
N ILE A 54 -5.67 -5.98 -41.74
CA ILE A 54 -4.58 -6.95 -41.79
C ILE A 54 -4.47 -7.71 -40.47
N PHE A 55 -4.49 -7.00 -39.34
CA PHE A 55 -4.45 -7.62 -38.01
C PHE A 55 -5.66 -8.53 -37.75
N GLU A 56 -6.88 -8.10 -38.11
CA GLU A 56 -8.09 -8.91 -38.02
C GLU A 56 -8.01 -10.15 -38.91
N PHE A 57 -7.53 -9.99 -40.14
CA PHE A 57 -7.39 -11.10 -41.09
C PHE A 57 -6.40 -12.14 -40.57
N LEU A 58 -5.21 -11.69 -40.14
CA LEU A 58 -4.17 -12.57 -39.58
C LEU A 58 -4.63 -13.25 -38.28
N SER A 59 -5.26 -12.51 -37.37
CA SER A 59 -5.79 -13.03 -36.10
C SER A 59 -6.92 -14.06 -36.31
N ARG A 60 -7.85 -13.81 -37.24
CA ARG A 60 -8.86 -14.80 -37.61
C ARG A 60 -8.22 -16.05 -38.21
N LYS A 61 -7.22 -15.87 -39.08
CA LYS A 61 -6.55 -16.98 -39.76
C LYS A 61 -5.68 -17.83 -38.86
N SER A 62 -5.09 -17.27 -37.80
CA SER A 62 -4.42 -18.10 -36.78
C SER A 62 -5.39 -19.09 -36.11
N ASN A 63 -6.70 -18.81 -36.07
CA ASN A 63 -7.67 -19.71 -35.45
C ASN A 63 -8.27 -20.75 -36.41
N ASP A 64 -7.97 -20.68 -37.72
CA ASP A 64 -8.49 -21.60 -38.72
C ASP A 64 -7.57 -22.84 -38.88
N GLY A 65 -8.07 -24.04 -38.55
CA GLY A 65 -7.47 -25.32 -39.01
C GLY A 65 -6.46 -26.03 -38.09
N ASP A 66 -6.29 -25.58 -36.84
CA ASP A 66 -5.45 -26.23 -35.80
C ASP A 66 -3.95 -26.45 -36.20
N ASP A 67 -3.44 -25.70 -37.18
CA ASP A 67 -2.02 -25.72 -37.57
C ASP A 67 -1.20 -24.86 -36.61
N ARG A 68 -0.54 -25.55 -35.67
CA ARG A 68 0.30 -24.92 -34.64
C ARG A 68 1.49 -24.17 -35.23
N LYS A 69 2.17 -24.66 -36.28
CA LYS A 69 3.31 -23.95 -36.90
C LYS A 69 2.84 -22.69 -37.61
N LEU A 70 1.66 -22.82 -38.23
CA LEU A 70 0.72 -21.79 -38.61
C LEU A 70 0.71 -20.56 -37.70
N GLN A 71 0.05 -20.80 -36.57
CA GLN A 71 -0.20 -19.85 -35.50
C GLN A 71 1.06 -19.18 -35.00
N LEU A 72 2.13 -19.96 -34.81
CA LEU A 72 3.42 -19.46 -34.34
C LEU A 72 3.99 -18.34 -35.20
N PHE A 73 3.96 -18.53 -36.53
CA PHE A 73 4.50 -17.53 -37.44
C PHE A 73 3.65 -16.26 -37.47
N ILE A 74 2.33 -16.43 -37.47
CA ILE A 74 1.38 -15.32 -37.45
C ILE A 74 1.56 -14.49 -36.16
N PHE A 75 1.63 -15.14 -34.99
CA PHE A 75 1.83 -14.45 -33.71
C PHE A 75 3.15 -13.68 -33.63
N ARG A 76 4.26 -14.23 -34.13
CA ARG A 76 5.54 -13.50 -34.24
C ARG A 76 5.43 -12.27 -35.14
N THR A 77 4.68 -12.38 -36.22
CA THR A 77 4.45 -11.27 -37.15
C THR A 77 3.61 -10.18 -36.49
N LEU A 78 2.51 -10.56 -35.82
CA LEU A 78 1.66 -9.63 -35.06
C LEU A 78 2.47 -8.89 -33.99
N SER A 79 3.31 -9.61 -33.23
CA SER A 79 4.20 -9.00 -32.25
C SER A 79 5.20 -8.00 -32.89
N SER A 80 5.79 -8.35 -34.03
CA SER A 80 6.71 -7.44 -34.74
C SER A 80 5.99 -6.18 -35.24
N LEU A 81 4.75 -6.33 -35.71
CA LEU A 81 3.91 -5.21 -36.13
C LEU A 81 3.52 -4.32 -34.95
N CYS A 82 3.21 -4.87 -33.78
CA CYS A 82 2.96 -4.09 -32.56
C CYS A 82 4.17 -3.24 -32.18
N ALA A 83 5.39 -3.79 -32.27
CA ALA A 83 6.62 -3.04 -32.02
C ALA A 83 6.81 -1.87 -32.99
N LEU A 84 6.48 -2.06 -34.28
CA LEU A 84 6.50 -0.98 -35.27
C LEU A 84 5.47 0.13 -34.96
N LEU A 85 4.27 -0.24 -34.51
CA LEU A 85 3.23 0.74 -34.13
C LEU A 85 3.63 1.56 -32.90
N ALA A 86 4.26 0.91 -31.90
CA ALA A 86 4.81 1.58 -30.73
C ALA A 86 5.91 2.58 -31.12
N GLY A 87 6.89 2.14 -31.93
CA GLY A 87 7.97 3.00 -32.42
C GLY A 87 7.51 4.14 -33.33
N GLY A 88 6.38 3.97 -34.03
CA GLY A 88 5.75 5.00 -34.87
C GLY A 88 4.83 5.98 -34.13
N GLY A 89 4.68 5.86 -32.81
CA GLY A 89 3.86 6.77 -31.99
C GLY A 89 2.33 6.62 -32.17
N ARG A 90 1.85 5.53 -32.79
CA ARG A 90 0.42 5.29 -33.06
C ARG A 90 -0.27 4.57 -31.90
N ILE A 91 -0.29 5.18 -30.72
CA ILE A 91 -0.73 4.56 -29.46
C ILE A 91 -2.20 4.09 -29.53
N GLY A 92 -3.12 4.88 -30.10
CA GLY A 92 -4.53 4.51 -30.21
C GLY A 92 -4.75 3.25 -31.06
N LEU A 93 -4.06 3.14 -32.20
CA LEU A 93 -4.10 1.96 -33.06
C LEU A 93 -3.48 0.74 -32.35
N LEU A 94 -2.38 0.94 -31.63
CA LEU A 94 -1.76 -0.13 -30.84
C LEU A 94 -2.72 -0.68 -29.77
N GLN A 95 -3.50 0.19 -29.11
CA GLN A 95 -4.52 -0.24 -28.15
C GLN A 95 -5.61 -1.10 -28.78
N GLU A 96 -6.13 -0.73 -29.95
CA GLU A 96 -7.11 -1.53 -30.70
C GLU A 96 -6.54 -2.90 -31.09
N VAL A 97 -5.30 -2.93 -31.55
CA VAL A 97 -4.57 -4.17 -31.88
C VAL A 97 -4.39 -5.07 -30.67
N VAL A 98 -3.97 -4.52 -29.53
CA VAL A 98 -3.82 -5.26 -28.28
C VAL A 98 -5.16 -5.88 -27.86
N GLY A 99 -6.25 -5.11 -27.93
CA GLY A 99 -7.61 -5.58 -27.62
C GLY A 99 -8.09 -6.70 -28.56
N LEU A 100 -7.60 -6.75 -29.79
CA LEU A 100 -7.92 -7.79 -30.77
C LEU A 100 -7.09 -9.07 -30.58
N VAL A 101 -5.78 -8.95 -30.35
CA VAL A 101 -4.83 -10.07 -30.38
C VAL A 101 -4.71 -10.76 -29.01
N MET A 102 -4.72 -10.01 -27.91
CA MET A 102 -4.50 -10.56 -26.58
C MET A 102 -5.56 -11.60 -26.14
N PRO A 103 -6.87 -11.40 -26.36
CA PRO A 103 -7.88 -12.41 -26.00
C PRO A 103 -7.67 -13.75 -26.70
N VAL A 104 -7.17 -13.72 -27.95
CA VAL A 104 -6.85 -14.94 -28.71
C VAL A 104 -5.65 -15.64 -28.10
N LEU A 105 -4.57 -14.91 -27.82
CA LEU A 105 -3.37 -15.46 -27.18
C LEU A 105 -3.67 -16.08 -25.80
N VAL A 106 -4.47 -15.38 -24.99
CA VAL A 106 -4.90 -15.86 -23.67
C VAL A 106 -5.75 -17.13 -23.81
N SER A 107 -6.73 -17.14 -24.73
CA SER A 107 -7.57 -18.33 -24.94
C SER A 107 -6.77 -19.55 -25.36
N GLU A 108 -5.71 -19.37 -26.17
CA GLU A 108 -4.82 -20.47 -26.55
C GLU A 108 -3.97 -21.00 -25.39
N VAL A 109 -3.54 -20.12 -24.47
CA VAL A 109 -2.90 -20.54 -23.21
C VAL A 109 -3.88 -21.37 -22.35
N GLU A 110 -5.15 -20.97 -22.29
CA GLU A 110 -6.19 -21.64 -21.50
C GLU A 110 -6.63 -23.00 -22.05
N ARG A 111 -6.53 -23.21 -23.37
CA ARG A 111 -6.98 -24.44 -24.06
C ARG A 111 -5.99 -25.61 -24.02
N GLY A 112 -4.80 -25.42 -23.47
CA GLY A 112 -3.84 -26.52 -23.29
C GLY A 112 -2.88 -26.78 -24.49
N GLY A 113 -2.62 -25.78 -25.35
CA GLY A 113 -1.84 -25.88 -26.59
C GLY A 113 -0.30 -25.72 -26.46
N ASN A 114 0.43 -25.35 -27.54
CA ASN A 114 1.89 -25.17 -27.49
C ASN A 114 2.30 -23.81 -26.86
N PHE A 115 2.46 -23.81 -25.54
CA PHE A 115 2.44 -22.64 -24.66
C PHE A 115 3.60 -21.65 -24.79
N THR A 116 4.83 -22.11 -25.06
CA THR A 116 6.04 -21.26 -24.98
C THR A 116 5.99 -20.07 -25.94
N SER A 117 5.37 -20.26 -27.10
CA SER A 117 5.35 -19.20 -28.12
C SER A 117 4.19 -18.22 -27.97
N ALA A 118 3.06 -18.66 -27.40
CA ALA A 118 2.01 -17.74 -26.98
C ALA A 118 2.55 -16.82 -25.88
N PHE A 119 3.21 -17.39 -24.87
CA PHE A 119 3.90 -16.64 -23.82
C PHE A 119 4.99 -15.71 -24.36
N ALA A 120 5.84 -16.16 -25.28
CA ALA A 120 6.83 -15.30 -25.93
C ALA A 120 6.20 -14.14 -26.72
N THR A 121 5.06 -14.37 -27.37
CA THR A 121 4.32 -13.33 -28.08
C THR A 121 3.70 -12.32 -27.11
N ILE A 122 3.07 -12.80 -26.03
CA ILE A 122 2.55 -11.96 -24.95
C ILE A 122 3.67 -11.10 -24.37
N TYR A 123 4.84 -11.69 -24.09
CA TYR A 123 6.01 -10.96 -23.60
C TYR A 123 6.44 -9.85 -24.58
N ASN A 124 6.60 -10.15 -25.87
CA ASN A 124 7.06 -9.16 -26.84
C ASN A 124 6.04 -8.03 -27.08
N ILE A 125 4.74 -8.34 -27.09
CA ILE A 125 3.67 -7.33 -27.14
C ILE A 125 3.71 -6.47 -25.88
N GLY A 126 3.76 -7.10 -24.70
CA GLY A 126 3.83 -6.41 -23.42
C GLY A 126 5.06 -5.52 -23.31
N ARG A 127 6.22 -5.99 -23.77
CA ARG A 127 7.45 -5.19 -23.86
C ARG A 127 7.24 -3.94 -24.70
N SER A 128 6.66 -4.08 -25.89
CA SER A 128 6.38 -2.94 -26.78
C SER A 128 5.39 -1.95 -26.14
N VAL A 129 4.40 -2.46 -25.39
CA VAL A 129 3.43 -1.65 -24.64
C VAL A 129 4.12 -0.90 -23.51
N ILE A 130 4.97 -1.55 -22.71
CA ILE A 130 5.69 -0.93 -21.58
C ILE A 130 6.69 0.12 -22.09
N GLU A 131 7.47 -0.22 -23.13
CA GLU A 131 8.44 0.70 -23.75
C GLU A 131 7.78 1.93 -24.41
N SER A 132 6.47 1.87 -24.73
CA SER A 132 5.73 3.03 -25.25
C SER A 132 5.54 4.16 -24.23
N GLY A 133 5.66 3.87 -22.93
CA GLY A 133 5.41 4.83 -21.84
C GLY A 133 3.95 5.27 -21.68
N ALA A 134 3.03 4.73 -22.48
CA ALA A 134 1.62 5.07 -22.43
C ALA A 134 0.91 4.35 -21.27
N ILE A 135 0.88 4.98 -20.09
CA ILE A 135 0.35 4.40 -18.84
C ILE A 135 -1.04 3.77 -19.05
N GLY A 136 -1.96 4.48 -19.73
CA GLY A 136 -3.32 3.94 -19.98
C GLY A 136 -3.35 2.67 -20.83
N LEU A 137 -2.39 2.48 -21.75
CA LEU A 137 -2.26 1.27 -22.55
C LEU A 137 -1.60 0.14 -21.75
N ILE A 138 -0.58 0.45 -20.95
CA ILE A 138 0.06 -0.50 -20.03
C ILE A 138 -0.96 -1.07 -19.06
N ASP A 139 -1.76 -0.18 -18.47
CA ASP A 139 -2.83 -0.52 -17.56
C ASP A 139 -3.91 -1.42 -18.18
N TYR A 140 -4.34 -1.08 -19.40
CA TYR A 140 -5.27 -1.90 -20.18
C TYR A 140 -4.70 -3.30 -20.46
N PHE A 141 -3.41 -3.38 -20.81
CA PHE A 141 -2.71 -4.63 -21.04
C PHE A 141 -2.59 -5.48 -19.75
N GLU A 142 -2.24 -4.87 -18.62
CA GLU A 142 -2.22 -5.54 -17.32
C GLU A 142 -3.60 -6.07 -16.93
N ASP A 143 -4.66 -5.29 -17.12
CA ASP A 143 -6.03 -5.73 -16.84
C ASP A 143 -6.42 -6.99 -17.64
N ILE A 144 -5.98 -7.10 -18.89
CA ILE A 144 -6.20 -8.31 -19.68
C ILE A 144 -5.47 -9.51 -19.05
N LEU A 145 -4.22 -9.33 -18.61
CA LEU A 145 -3.45 -10.39 -17.96
C LEU A 145 -4.02 -10.78 -16.59
N VAL A 146 -4.43 -9.81 -15.77
CA VAL A 146 -4.99 -10.05 -14.43
C VAL A 146 -6.32 -10.80 -14.53
N ARG A 147 -7.16 -10.48 -15.52
CA ARG A 147 -8.43 -11.16 -15.76
C ARG A 147 -8.26 -12.54 -16.40
N SER A 148 -7.14 -12.80 -17.06
CA SER A 148 -6.84 -14.11 -17.66
C SER A 148 -6.66 -15.20 -16.61
N LYS A 149 -6.96 -16.46 -16.97
CA LYS A 149 -6.72 -17.58 -16.08
C LYS A 149 -5.22 -17.87 -15.95
N PHE A 150 -4.70 -17.81 -14.72
CA PHE A 150 -3.31 -18.17 -14.43
C PHE A 150 -3.08 -19.69 -14.57
N SER A 151 -1.91 -20.08 -15.08
CA SER A 151 -1.55 -21.50 -15.23
C SER A 151 -1.00 -22.08 -13.92
N PHE A 152 -1.79 -22.91 -13.24
CA PHE A 152 -1.39 -23.55 -11.97
C PHE A 152 -0.54 -24.80 -12.21
N PRO A 153 0.20 -25.30 -11.19
CA PRO A 153 0.99 -26.52 -11.32
C PRO A 153 0.17 -27.75 -11.75
N GLU A 154 -1.07 -27.89 -11.26
CA GLU A 154 -1.96 -29.03 -11.55
C GLU A 154 -1.27 -30.41 -11.52
N ILE A 155 -0.59 -30.72 -10.41
CA ILE A 155 0.15 -31.99 -10.28
C ILE A 155 -0.82 -33.17 -10.32
N SER A 156 -0.75 -33.97 -11.40
CA SER A 156 -1.70 -35.06 -11.65
C SER A 156 -1.17 -36.44 -11.24
N GLY A 157 0.14 -36.59 -11.08
CA GLY A 157 0.77 -37.87 -10.73
C GLY A 157 2.28 -37.89 -10.95
N ILE A 158 2.86 -39.08 -10.84
CA ILE A 158 4.26 -39.36 -11.16
C ILE A 158 4.29 -40.27 -12.41
N ALA A 159 5.10 -39.92 -13.40
CA ALA A 159 5.26 -40.68 -14.63
C ALA A 159 6.12 -41.95 -14.41
N SER A 160 6.16 -42.84 -15.41
CA SER A 160 6.94 -44.09 -15.36
C SER A 160 8.45 -43.86 -15.30
N ASP A 161 8.93 -42.70 -15.76
CA ASP A 161 10.33 -42.26 -15.62
C ASP A 161 10.61 -41.57 -14.27
N TRP A 162 9.62 -41.55 -13.37
CA TRP A 162 9.63 -40.98 -12.02
C TRP A 162 9.66 -39.45 -12.00
N SER A 163 9.40 -38.80 -13.12
CA SER A 163 9.19 -37.35 -13.18
C SER A 163 7.81 -36.96 -12.65
N VAL A 164 7.72 -35.80 -12.01
CA VAL A 164 6.43 -35.22 -11.59
C VAL A 164 5.68 -34.72 -12.82
N ILE A 165 4.44 -35.20 -13.01
CA ILE A 165 3.56 -34.73 -14.07
C ILE A 165 2.93 -33.41 -13.59
N VAL A 166 3.41 -32.32 -14.17
CA VAL A 166 3.02 -30.94 -13.86
C VAL A 166 2.58 -30.23 -15.15
N ASN A 167 1.68 -29.27 -15.02
CA ASN A 167 1.30 -28.37 -16.10
C ASN A 167 2.54 -27.64 -16.65
N SER A 168 2.87 -27.90 -17.92
CA SER A 168 4.02 -27.32 -18.61
C SER A 168 3.95 -25.79 -18.74
N SER A 169 2.76 -25.20 -18.65
CA SER A 169 2.56 -23.75 -18.74
C SER A 169 2.88 -23.00 -17.46
N HIS A 170 2.91 -23.69 -16.31
CA HIS A 170 3.02 -23.05 -15.00
C HIS A 170 4.30 -22.19 -14.88
N LEU A 171 5.45 -22.80 -15.18
CA LEU A 171 6.74 -22.11 -15.09
C LEU A 171 6.89 -21.00 -16.15
N GLU A 172 6.45 -21.26 -17.38
CA GLU A 172 6.50 -20.27 -18.46
C GLU A 172 5.58 -19.07 -18.19
N ASN A 173 4.41 -19.29 -17.56
CA ASN A 173 3.53 -18.22 -17.14
C ASN A 173 4.21 -17.35 -16.07
N ILE A 174 4.84 -17.96 -15.06
CA ILE A 174 5.57 -17.25 -14.01
C ILE A 174 6.70 -16.42 -14.63
N ARG A 175 7.54 -17.04 -15.47
CA ARG A 175 8.67 -16.37 -16.13
C ARG A 175 8.22 -15.22 -17.02
N THR A 176 7.15 -15.41 -17.79
CA THR A 176 6.62 -14.36 -18.66
C THR A 176 6.17 -13.15 -17.87
N TRP A 177 5.41 -13.36 -16.80
CA TRP A 177 4.93 -12.26 -15.95
C TRP A 177 6.08 -11.59 -15.21
N MET A 178 7.03 -12.37 -14.66
CA MET A 178 8.27 -11.85 -14.04
C MET A 178 9.09 -11.01 -15.00
N ASN A 179 9.32 -11.48 -16.23
CA ASN A 179 10.07 -10.75 -17.24
C ASN A 179 9.36 -9.45 -17.67
N LEU A 180 8.02 -9.41 -17.64
CA LEU A 180 7.27 -8.16 -17.89
C LEU A 180 7.43 -7.19 -16.73
N ILE A 181 7.35 -7.67 -15.48
CA ILE A 181 7.58 -6.88 -14.27
C ILE A 181 9.01 -6.30 -14.27
N GLU A 182 10.00 -7.09 -14.66
CA GLU A 182 11.42 -6.71 -14.74
C GLU A 182 11.66 -5.45 -15.60
N ILE A 183 10.89 -5.26 -16.68
CA ILE A 183 11.08 -4.14 -17.61
C ILE A 183 10.84 -2.79 -16.91
N HIS A 184 9.77 -2.70 -16.12
CA HIS A 184 9.44 -1.49 -15.38
C HIS A 184 8.59 -1.81 -14.14
N PRO A 185 9.21 -2.27 -13.03
CA PRO A 185 8.48 -2.71 -11.85
C PRO A 185 7.48 -1.68 -11.28
N PRO A 186 7.80 -0.36 -11.27
CA PRO A 186 6.88 0.64 -10.75
C PRO A 186 5.56 0.77 -11.51
N VAL A 187 5.47 0.37 -12.79
CA VAL A 187 4.18 0.40 -13.51
C VAL A 187 3.45 -0.93 -13.45
N MET A 188 4.20 -2.03 -13.37
CA MET A 188 3.67 -3.40 -13.34
C MET A 188 3.22 -3.85 -11.94
N LYS A 189 2.70 -2.94 -11.10
CA LYS A 189 2.30 -3.24 -9.71
C LYS A 189 1.12 -4.22 -9.66
N LYS A 190 0.13 -4.07 -10.55
CA LYS A 190 -1.05 -4.94 -10.58
C LYS A 190 -0.67 -6.35 -11.00
N LEU A 191 0.19 -6.49 -12.01
CA LEU A 191 0.70 -7.79 -12.43
C LEU A 191 1.56 -8.45 -11.33
N SER A 192 2.37 -7.66 -10.61
CA SER A 192 3.15 -8.15 -9.46
C SER A 192 2.24 -8.67 -8.34
N ALA A 193 1.23 -7.89 -7.97
CA ALA A 193 0.22 -8.31 -6.99
C ALA A 193 -0.52 -9.56 -7.47
N SER A 194 -0.92 -9.63 -8.74
CA SER A 194 -1.56 -10.79 -9.36
C SER A 194 -0.73 -12.04 -9.31
N LEU A 195 0.57 -11.93 -9.60
CA LEU A 195 1.47 -13.05 -9.47
C LEU A 195 1.56 -13.52 -8.01
N ILE A 196 1.71 -12.63 -7.04
CA ILE A 196 1.72 -12.97 -5.61
C ILE A 196 0.43 -13.72 -5.21
N VAL A 197 -0.74 -13.16 -5.55
CA VAL A 197 -2.05 -13.73 -5.20
C VAL A 197 -2.20 -15.14 -5.79
N ASN A 198 -1.94 -15.30 -7.09
CA ASN A 198 -2.06 -16.59 -7.75
C ASN A 198 -1.07 -17.61 -7.16
N LEU A 199 0.17 -17.23 -6.91
CA LEU A 199 1.16 -18.15 -6.32
C LEU A 199 0.83 -18.54 -4.87
N LYS A 200 0.25 -17.62 -4.07
CA LYS A 200 -0.20 -17.92 -2.70
C LYS A 200 -1.46 -18.77 -2.65
N LEU A 201 -2.40 -18.58 -3.58
CA LEU A 201 -3.64 -19.37 -3.64
C LEU A 201 -3.41 -20.81 -4.12
N TYR A 202 -2.52 -21.02 -5.08
CA TYR A 202 -2.38 -22.31 -5.78
C TYR A 202 -1.05 -23.02 -5.55
N GLY A 203 -0.14 -22.36 -4.86
CA GLY A 203 1.21 -22.85 -4.67
C GLY A 203 2.08 -22.68 -5.91
N VAL A 204 3.35 -23.03 -5.72
CA VAL A 204 4.39 -22.91 -6.74
C VAL A 204 5.10 -24.25 -6.84
N PHE A 205 5.33 -24.71 -8.07
CA PHE A 205 6.19 -25.87 -8.31
C PHE A 205 7.42 -25.43 -9.12
N LEU A 206 8.58 -25.47 -8.46
CA LEU A 206 9.89 -25.23 -9.06
C LEU A 206 10.79 -26.43 -8.74
N LYS A 207 11.51 -26.90 -9.76
CA LYS A 207 12.58 -27.88 -9.62
C LYS A 207 13.90 -27.16 -9.42
N ASP A 208 14.83 -27.81 -8.72
CA ASP A 208 16.23 -27.36 -8.65
C ASP A 208 16.85 -27.13 -10.03
N THR A 209 16.47 -27.99 -10.98
CA THR A 209 16.97 -27.92 -12.35
C THR A 209 16.39 -26.78 -13.17
N ASP A 210 15.40 -26.04 -12.66
CA ASP A 210 14.86 -24.87 -13.36
C ASP A 210 15.80 -23.66 -13.22
N VAL A 211 16.72 -23.68 -12.24
CA VAL A 211 17.69 -22.62 -11.94
C VAL A 211 17.02 -21.24 -11.79
N PHE A 212 15.91 -21.22 -11.06
CA PHE A 212 15.05 -20.04 -10.91
C PHE A 212 15.73 -18.89 -10.14
N GLN A 213 16.86 -19.14 -9.48
CA GLN A 213 17.70 -18.12 -8.85
C GLN A 213 18.17 -17.05 -9.85
N ARG A 214 18.42 -17.45 -11.10
CA ARG A 214 18.77 -16.52 -12.19
C ARG A 214 17.62 -15.56 -12.50
N ASP A 215 16.39 -16.07 -12.50
CA ASP A 215 15.18 -15.28 -12.75
C ASP A 215 14.96 -14.24 -11.64
N ILE A 216 15.15 -14.64 -10.37
CA ILE A 216 15.09 -13.71 -9.22
C ILE A 216 16.21 -12.66 -9.31
N SER A 217 17.44 -13.07 -9.62
CA SER A 217 18.58 -12.14 -9.72
C SER A 217 18.38 -11.10 -10.82
N ARG A 218 17.77 -11.47 -11.95
CA ARG A 218 17.40 -10.50 -13.01
C ARG A 218 16.38 -9.49 -12.52
N LEU A 219 15.32 -9.94 -11.82
CA LEU A 219 14.36 -9.03 -11.20
C LEU A 219 15.03 -8.08 -10.19
N LEU A 220 15.96 -8.57 -9.36
CA LEU A 220 16.70 -7.74 -8.39
C LEU A 220 17.72 -6.77 -9.03
N ASN A 221 17.97 -6.88 -10.33
CA ASN A 221 18.78 -5.91 -11.07
C ASN A 221 17.95 -4.87 -11.83
N SER A 222 16.61 -4.94 -11.76
CA SER A 222 15.71 -3.90 -12.25
C SER A 222 15.61 -2.70 -11.30
N ASN A 223 14.97 -1.60 -11.74
CA ASN A 223 14.70 -0.45 -10.86
C ASN A 223 13.37 -0.64 -10.11
N TYR A 224 13.44 -1.27 -8.94
CA TYR A 224 12.26 -1.58 -8.11
C TYR A 224 12.16 -0.76 -6.82
N ARG A 225 12.88 0.37 -6.70
CA ARG A 225 12.94 1.20 -5.49
C ARG A 225 11.56 1.57 -4.94
N ASP A 226 10.68 2.06 -5.81
CA ASP A 226 9.33 2.54 -5.43
C ASP A 226 8.35 1.41 -5.11
N VAL A 227 8.72 0.17 -5.46
CA VAL A 227 7.91 -1.04 -5.26
C VAL A 227 8.69 -2.11 -4.50
N PHE A 228 9.63 -1.69 -3.67
CA PHE A 228 10.47 -2.58 -2.87
C PHE A 228 9.62 -3.58 -2.10
N TYR A 229 8.56 -3.12 -1.44
CA TYR A 229 7.65 -3.98 -0.69
C TYR A 229 7.00 -5.08 -1.55
N LEU A 230 6.62 -4.78 -2.81
CA LEU A 230 6.01 -5.75 -3.73
C LEU A 230 7.03 -6.75 -4.25
N VAL A 231 8.22 -6.30 -4.67
CA VAL A 231 9.25 -7.19 -5.22
C VAL A 231 9.77 -8.14 -4.15
N ILE A 232 10.01 -7.64 -2.95
CA ILE A 232 10.40 -8.49 -1.81
C ILE A 232 9.28 -9.46 -1.45
N SER A 233 8.02 -9.02 -1.52
CA SER A 233 6.87 -9.89 -1.29
C SER A 233 6.74 -10.98 -2.33
N LEU A 234 6.93 -10.65 -3.60
CA LEU A 234 6.93 -11.60 -4.70
C LEU A 234 8.06 -12.61 -4.57
N ALA A 235 9.27 -12.13 -4.29
CA ALA A 235 10.43 -12.98 -4.15
C ALA A 235 10.25 -14.03 -3.04
N SER A 236 9.69 -13.65 -1.88
CA SER A 236 9.51 -14.57 -0.75
C SER A 236 8.48 -15.70 -0.99
N VAL A 237 7.67 -15.61 -2.06
CA VAL A 237 6.73 -16.68 -2.43
C VAL A 237 7.46 -17.88 -3.06
N PHE A 238 8.65 -17.66 -3.62
CA PHE A 238 9.38 -18.70 -4.35
C PHE A 238 10.23 -19.58 -3.42
N PRO A 239 10.08 -20.92 -3.47
CA PRO A 239 10.93 -21.85 -2.72
C PRO A 239 12.27 -22.08 -3.45
N ALA A 240 13.03 -21.01 -3.73
CA ALA A 240 14.23 -21.04 -4.58
C ALA A 240 15.50 -20.50 -3.89
N PHE A 241 15.46 -20.16 -2.60
CA PHE A 241 16.57 -19.49 -1.88
C PHE A 241 17.67 -20.43 -1.36
N TYR A 242 18.20 -21.26 -2.26
CA TYR A 242 19.32 -22.15 -2.01
C TYR A 242 20.44 -21.94 -3.04
N HIS A 243 21.68 -22.14 -2.60
CA HIS A 243 22.87 -22.01 -3.45
C HIS A 243 23.13 -23.25 -4.27
N ASP A 244 23.06 -24.40 -3.61
CA ASP A 244 23.45 -25.66 -4.21
C ASP A 244 22.29 -26.28 -4.98
N ILE A 245 22.55 -26.60 -6.24
CA ILE A 245 21.61 -27.28 -7.12
C ILE A 245 21.66 -28.80 -6.86
N GLY A 246 20.50 -29.38 -6.60
CA GLY A 246 20.35 -30.81 -6.32
C GLY A 246 20.77 -31.20 -4.90
N ALA A 247 21.02 -32.50 -4.72
CA ALA A 247 21.54 -33.04 -3.46
C ALA A 247 23.07 -32.98 -3.44
N THR A 248 23.61 -31.97 -2.76
CA THR A 248 25.05 -31.77 -2.51
C THR A 248 25.37 -31.87 -1.01
N GLY A 249 26.65 -31.88 -0.66
CA GLY A 249 27.13 -31.79 0.72
C GLY A 249 26.46 -32.77 1.68
N ASP A 250 25.93 -32.24 2.78
CA ASP A 250 25.30 -33.01 3.84
C ASP A 250 24.05 -33.76 3.36
N ILE A 251 23.17 -33.12 2.57
CA ILE A 251 21.95 -33.75 2.04
C ILE A 251 22.32 -35.03 1.29
N ARG A 252 23.36 -34.97 0.44
CA ARG A 252 23.85 -36.14 -0.28
C ARG A 252 24.39 -37.20 0.67
N SER A 253 25.25 -36.83 1.61
CA SER A 253 25.87 -37.78 2.53
C SER A 253 24.83 -38.52 3.40
N PHE A 254 23.84 -37.80 3.93
CA PHE A 254 22.79 -38.36 4.77
C PHE A 254 21.81 -39.21 3.96
N THR A 255 21.45 -38.80 2.74
CA THR A 255 20.59 -39.62 1.87
C THR A 255 21.27 -40.89 1.37
N GLU A 256 22.59 -40.86 1.12
CA GLU A 256 23.39 -42.07 0.83
C GLU A 256 23.48 -43.00 2.05
N ARG A 257 23.57 -42.45 3.26
CA ARG A 257 23.46 -43.23 4.51
C ARG A 257 22.08 -43.85 4.66
N ILE A 258 21.00 -43.14 4.35
CA ILE A 258 19.64 -43.71 4.31
C ILE A 258 19.60 -44.84 3.28
N ASP A 259 20.15 -44.66 2.09
CA ASP A 259 20.18 -45.71 1.05
C ASP A 259 20.91 -46.97 1.53
N THR A 260 22.08 -46.79 2.15
CA THR A 260 22.94 -47.87 2.66
C THR A 260 22.28 -48.60 3.84
N ASN A 261 21.64 -47.86 4.74
CA ASN A 261 20.98 -48.41 5.93
C ASN A 261 19.68 -49.17 5.62
N HIS A 262 19.09 -48.97 4.43
CA HIS A 262 17.74 -49.45 4.08
C HIS A 262 17.66 -50.25 2.76
N ARG A 263 18.82 -50.64 2.19
CA ARG A 263 19.00 -51.54 1.02
C ARG A 263 17.90 -51.44 -0.06
N MET A 264 17.52 -50.22 -0.43
CA MET A 264 16.67 -49.87 -1.58
C MET A 264 15.32 -50.61 -1.70
N ASN A 265 14.41 -50.43 -0.75
CA ASN A 265 12.98 -50.65 -1.04
C ASN A 265 12.44 -49.54 -1.96
N ASP A 266 11.51 -49.88 -2.84
CA ASP A 266 10.91 -48.99 -3.85
C ASP A 266 10.45 -47.63 -3.31
N LEU A 267 9.86 -47.54 -2.10
CA LEU A 267 9.40 -46.26 -1.53
C LEU A 267 10.56 -45.35 -1.09
N ILE A 268 11.53 -45.89 -0.35
CA ILE A 268 12.72 -45.14 0.11
C ILE A 268 13.65 -44.81 -1.06
N HIS A 269 13.77 -45.75 -2.01
CA HIS A 269 14.54 -45.54 -3.22
C HIS A 269 13.92 -44.43 -4.08
N PHE A 270 12.60 -44.47 -4.28
CA PHE A 270 11.86 -43.39 -4.94
C PHE A 270 12.09 -42.05 -4.25
N MET A 271 11.88 -41.97 -2.93
CA MET A 271 12.11 -40.74 -2.17
C MET A 271 13.54 -40.20 -2.34
N ARG A 272 14.55 -41.06 -2.26
CA ARG A 272 15.94 -40.66 -2.52
C ARG A 272 16.13 -40.14 -3.94
N LYS A 273 15.56 -40.81 -4.95
CA LYS A 273 15.65 -40.37 -6.34
C LYS A 273 14.98 -39.01 -6.55
N GLN A 274 13.83 -38.76 -5.91
CA GLN A 274 13.20 -37.45 -5.90
C GLN A 274 14.16 -36.39 -5.33
N VAL A 275 14.80 -36.65 -4.19
CA VAL A 275 15.77 -35.71 -3.59
C VAL A 275 16.96 -35.42 -4.52
N HIS A 276 17.45 -36.41 -5.27
CA HIS A 276 18.68 -36.31 -6.08
C HIS A 276 18.48 -35.81 -7.51
N VAL A 277 17.33 -36.13 -8.12
CA VAL A 277 17.10 -35.98 -9.57
C VAL A 277 15.99 -34.97 -9.87
N GLU A 278 14.96 -34.91 -9.03
CA GLU A 278 13.74 -34.10 -9.21
C GLU A 278 13.47 -33.24 -7.96
N SER A 279 14.54 -32.75 -7.33
CA SER A 279 14.45 -32.06 -6.04
C SER A 279 13.62 -30.79 -6.17
N SER A 280 12.68 -30.64 -5.24
CA SER A 280 11.73 -29.52 -5.20
C SER A 280 11.11 -29.40 -3.81
N SER A 281 10.40 -28.31 -3.55
CA SER A 281 9.63 -28.09 -2.32
C SER A 281 8.61 -29.21 -2.03
N GLN A 282 8.08 -29.87 -3.07
CA GLN A 282 7.18 -31.02 -2.94
C GLN A 282 7.85 -32.23 -2.27
N THR A 283 9.18 -32.32 -2.32
CA THR A 283 9.93 -33.40 -1.68
C THR A 283 9.78 -33.35 -0.16
N VAL A 284 9.69 -32.15 0.42
CA VAL A 284 9.43 -31.96 1.86
C VAL A 284 8.04 -32.52 2.21
N PHE A 285 7.04 -32.22 1.39
CA PHE A 285 5.68 -32.70 1.58
C PHE A 285 5.57 -34.23 1.38
N LEU A 286 6.27 -34.79 0.40
CA LEU A 286 6.39 -36.24 0.21
C LEU A 286 6.95 -36.93 1.46
N ILE A 287 8.02 -36.41 2.05
CA ILE A 287 8.63 -36.96 3.26
C ILE A 287 7.65 -36.92 4.45
N GLN A 288 6.91 -35.83 4.62
CA GLN A 288 5.85 -35.72 5.63
C GLN A 288 4.75 -36.78 5.40
N ARG A 289 4.27 -36.93 4.16
CA ARG A 289 3.23 -37.92 3.81
C ARG A 289 3.69 -39.36 3.99
N VAL A 290 4.97 -39.64 3.75
CA VAL A 290 5.58 -40.96 4.03
C VAL A 290 5.57 -41.23 5.54
N MET A 291 5.93 -40.25 6.37
CA MET A 291 5.84 -40.39 7.83
C MET A 291 4.38 -40.54 8.31
N GLU A 292 3.42 -39.79 7.74
CA GLU A 292 1.98 -39.96 8.03
C GLU A 292 1.48 -41.37 7.66
N PHE A 293 1.93 -41.88 6.51
CA PHE A 293 1.63 -43.24 6.09
C PHE A 293 2.19 -44.27 7.08
N TRP A 294 3.42 -44.09 7.58
CA TRP A 294 3.96 -44.98 8.61
C TRP A 294 3.16 -44.94 9.91
N MET A 295 2.55 -43.80 10.26
CA MET A 295 1.70 -43.67 11.46
C MET A 295 0.30 -44.26 11.28
N THR A 296 -0.26 -44.22 10.08
CA THR A 296 -1.69 -44.48 9.88
C THR A 296 -1.98 -45.75 9.10
N GLY A 297 -1.03 -46.20 8.28
CA GLY A 297 -1.24 -47.24 7.28
C GLY A 297 -2.15 -46.81 6.12
N ASP A 298 -2.59 -45.54 6.07
CA ASP A 298 -3.49 -45.10 5.01
C ASP A 298 -2.72 -44.82 3.71
N ARG A 299 -2.73 -45.79 2.80
CA ARG A 299 -2.09 -45.66 1.48
C ARG A 299 -2.67 -44.51 0.64
N ARG A 300 -3.88 -44.01 0.91
CA ARG A 300 -4.49 -42.89 0.16
C ARG A 300 -3.66 -41.61 0.27
N LEU A 301 -2.87 -41.46 1.34
CA LEU A 301 -1.97 -40.33 1.59
C LEU A 301 -0.87 -40.18 0.53
N LEU A 302 -0.47 -41.29 -0.11
CA LEU A 302 0.58 -41.32 -1.13
C LEU A 302 0.03 -41.48 -2.55
N LYS A 303 -1.29 -41.48 -2.72
CA LYS A 303 -1.92 -41.61 -4.05
C LYS A 303 -1.51 -40.42 -4.93
N ASN A 304 -1.07 -40.70 -6.16
CA ASN A 304 -0.52 -39.73 -7.11
C ASN A 304 0.78 -39.02 -6.65
N MET A 305 1.36 -39.40 -5.51
CA MET A 305 2.66 -38.86 -5.03
C MET A 305 3.83 -39.83 -5.24
N VAL A 306 3.52 -41.08 -5.55
CA VAL A 306 4.49 -42.13 -5.89
C VAL A 306 4.06 -42.81 -7.20
N PRO A 307 4.98 -43.45 -7.95
CA PRO A 307 4.65 -44.22 -9.14
C PRO A 307 3.67 -45.36 -8.84
N PRO A 308 2.86 -45.82 -9.81
CA PRO A 308 1.91 -46.93 -9.61
C PRO A 308 2.57 -48.19 -9.03
N GLU A 309 3.77 -48.51 -9.50
CA GLU A 309 4.58 -49.66 -9.05
C GLU A 309 4.90 -49.59 -7.55
N VAL A 310 5.22 -48.40 -7.03
CA VAL A 310 5.49 -48.18 -5.61
C VAL A 310 4.20 -48.18 -4.80
N TYR A 311 3.14 -47.58 -5.34
CA TYR A 311 1.83 -47.47 -4.69
C TYR A 311 1.22 -48.85 -4.39
N ASP A 312 1.31 -49.78 -5.35
CA ASP A 312 0.77 -51.14 -5.22
C ASP A 312 1.53 -51.96 -4.15
N GLY A 313 2.80 -51.62 -3.88
CA GLY A 313 3.62 -52.25 -2.85
C GLY A 313 3.43 -51.73 -1.42
N LEU A 314 2.66 -50.65 -1.20
CA LEU A 314 2.58 -49.96 0.09
C LEU A 314 2.06 -50.84 1.23
N ASP A 315 1.03 -51.66 1.01
CA ASP A 315 0.45 -52.52 2.05
C ASP A 315 1.48 -53.55 2.57
N ARG A 316 2.30 -54.09 1.67
CA ARG A 316 3.40 -54.99 2.00
C ARG A 316 4.47 -54.27 2.83
N ILE A 317 4.78 -53.03 2.49
CA ILE A 317 5.77 -52.20 3.22
C ILE A 317 5.27 -51.89 4.63
N TYR A 318 4.02 -51.45 4.77
CA TYR A 318 3.43 -51.11 6.06
C TYR A 318 3.42 -52.30 7.02
N ARG A 319 3.04 -53.48 6.50
CA ARG A 319 3.09 -54.73 7.27
C ARG A 319 4.50 -55.07 7.74
N LEU A 320 5.50 -54.97 6.86
CA LEU A 320 6.90 -55.25 7.20
C LEU A 320 7.46 -54.33 8.30
N ILE A 321 7.08 -53.04 8.30
CA ILE A 321 7.51 -52.06 9.33
C ILE A 321 6.97 -52.43 10.72
N ASN A 322 5.79 -53.07 10.77
CA ASN A 322 5.05 -53.40 12.00
C ASN A 322 5.06 -54.91 12.32
N LEU A 323 5.95 -55.68 11.69
CA LEU A 323 5.95 -57.15 11.77
C LEU A 323 6.10 -57.69 13.20
N ASP A 324 6.81 -56.96 14.07
CA ASP A 324 7.02 -57.33 15.47
C ASP A 324 5.75 -57.22 16.33
N THR A 325 4.71 -56.55 15.82
CA THR A 325 3.41 -56.45 16.48
C THR A 325 2.46 -57.59 16.11
N GLU A 326 2.83 -58.43 15.13
CA GLU A 326 2.04 -59.59 14.73
C GLU A 326 2.31 -60.80 15.65
N GLU A 327 1.27 -61.60 15.90
CA GLU A 327 1.32 -62.71 16.85
C GLU A 327 2.27 -63.84 16.40
N ALA A 328 2.23 -64.22 15.12
CA ALA A 328 3.06 -65.30 14.57
C ALA A 328 4.57 -64.97 14.57
N PRO A 329 5.03 -63.82 14.05
CA PRO A 329 6.42 -63.38 14.21
C PRO A 329 6.88 -63.27 15.67
N GLY A 330 6.03 -62.72 16.55
CA GLY A 330 6.35 -62.58 17.98
C GLY A 330 6.60 -63.94 18.66
N ARG A 331 5.78 -64.95 18.38
CA ARG A 331 5.98 -66.32 18.88
C ARG A 331 7.23 -66.98 18.33
N LEU A 332 7.52 -66.81 17.03
CA LEU A 332 8.76 -67.29 16.41
C LEU A 332 10.00 -66.69 17.08
N TYR A 333 9.97 -65.40 17.36
CA TYR A 333 11.05 -64.69 18.07
C TYR A 333 11.26 -65.19 19.50
N LEU A 334 10.19 -65.36 20.28
CA LEU A 334 10.30 -65.86 21.66
C LEU A 334 10.90 -67.27 21.72
N GLU A 335 10.56 -68.14 20.76
CA GLU A 335 11.15 -69.47 20.67
C GLU A 335 12.60 -69.42 20.14
N ALA A 336 12.91 -68.50 19.22
CA ALA A 336 14.27 -68.28 18.73
C ALA A 336 15.21 -67.80 19.86
N LEU A 337 14.75 -66.93 20.77
CA LEU A 337 15.54 -66.49 21.92
C LEU A 337 15.98 -67.64 22.83
N ARG A 338 15.20 -68.71 22.93
CA ARG A 338 15.59 -69.92 23.69
C ARG A 338 16.73 -70.69 23.02
N ARG A 339 16.85 -70.60 21.70
CA ARG A 339 17.87 -71.28 20.90
C ARG A 339 19.18 -70.50 20.79
N PHE A 340 19.11 -69.18 20.84
CA PHE A 340 20.23 -68.23 20.76
C PHE A 340 20.36 -67.41 22.08
N PRO A 341 20.70 -68.07 23.22
CA PRO A 341 20.73 -67.43 24.53
C PRO A 341 21.74 -66.27 24.65
N GLU A 342 22.79 -66.24 23.82
CA GLU A 342 23.74 -65.14 23.66
C GLU A 342 23.09 -63.81 23.23
N HIS A 343 21.83 -63.85 22.79
CA HIS A 343 21.03 -62.69 22.40
C HIS A 343 19.78 -62.49 23.27
N GLY A 344 19.65 -63.21 24.39
CA GLY A 344 18.46 -63.25 25.25
C GLY A 344 17.97 -61.91 25.83
N GLY A 345 18.79 -60.86 25.79
CA GLY A 345 18.43 -59.50 26.24
C GLY A 345 18.16 -58.49 25.13
N LYS A 346 18.18 -58.92 23.85
CA LYS A 346 17.92 -58.05 22.70
C LYS A 346 16.44 -58.00 22.38
N LYS A 347 15.98 -56.90 21.78
CA LYS A 347 14.60 -56.69 21.30
C LYS A 347 14.39 -57.40 19.96
N PHE A 348 13.13 -57.56 19.51
CA PHE A 348 12.80 -58.29 18.28
C PHE A 348 13.70 -57.93 17.09
N TRP A 349 13.85 -56.63 16.81
CA TRP A 349 14.65 -56.15 15.68
C TRP A 349 16.17 -56.17 15.95
N ASP A 350 16.62 -55.89 17.18
CA ASP A 350 18.04 -56.02 17.55
C ASP A 350 18.51 -57.48 17.50
N PHE A 351 17.62 -58.41 17.86
CA PHE A 351 17.84 -59.84 17.77
C PHE A 351 17.98 -60.28 16.32
N LEU A 352 17.01 -59.96 15.46
CA LEU A 352 17.11 -60.26 14.04
C LEU A 352 18.30 -59.54 13.39
N ASN A 353 18.72 -58.38 13.90
CA ASN A 353 19.85 -57.68 13.34
C ASN A 353 21.18 -58.42 13.56
N ASP A 354 21.32 -59.02 14.74
CA ASP A 354 22.56 -59.60 15.22
C ASP A 354 22.65 -61.13 14.98
N VAL A 355 21.51 -61.79 14.72
CA VAL A 355 21.45 -63.20 14.31
C VAL A 355 21.67 -63.32 12.80
N ASP A 356 22.40 -64.36 12.38
CA ASP A 356 22.62 -64.68 10.98
C ASP A 356 21.33 -65.19 10.28
N GLN A 357 21.07 -64.71 9.05
CA GLN A 357 19.86 -65.04 8.28
C GLN A 357 19.75 -66.54 8.02
N GLU A 358 20.83 -67.21 7.61
CA GLU A 358 20.82 -68.64 7.33
C GLU A 358 20.54 -69.43 8.62
N ALA A 359 21.17 -69.04 9.73
CA ALA A 359 20.97 -69.68 11.04
C ALA A 359 19.52 -69.53 11.56
N PHE A 360 18.93 -68.32 11.43
CA PHE A 360 17.55 -68.07 11.85
C PHE A 360 16.55 -68.83 10.99
N MET A 361 16.70 -68.77 9.66
CA MET A 361 15.77 -69.41 8.72
C MET A 361 15.83 -70.95 8.82
N ALA A 362 17.01 -71.53 9.04
CA ALA A 362 17.16 -72.97 9.28
C ALA A 362 16.48 -73.42 10.57
N PHE A 363 16.58 -72.62 11.64
CA PHE A 363 15.85 -72.87 12.89
C PHE A 363 14.34 -72.85 12.67
N ALA A 364 13.84 -71.81 12.00
CA ALA A 364 12.40 -71.59 11.89
C ALA A 364 11.72 -72.52 10.88
N SER A 365 12.43 -73.02 9.86
CA SER A 365 11.85 -73.89 8.84
C SER A 365 11.63 -75.33 9.31
N GLY A 366 12.38 -75.82 10.30
CA GLY A 366 12.42 -77.24 10.69
C GLY A 366 11.55 -77.68 11.88
N ARG A 367 10.66 -76.84 12.41
CA ARG A 367 9.85 -77.14 13.62
C ARG A 367 8.41 -76.62 13.54
N ASP A 368 7.49 -77.33 14.17
CA ASP A 368 6.13 -76.84 14.42
C ASP A 368 6.11 -75.95 15.66
N PHE A 369 5.38 -74.83 15.60
CA PHE A 369 5.26 -73.86 16.68
C PHE A 369 3.84 -73.84 17.21
N ASP A 370 3.69 -73.99 18.52
CA ASP A 370 2.36 -74.10 19.14
C ASP A 370 1.53 -72.81 18.94
N GLY A 371 0.35 -72.97 18.34
CA GLY A 371 -0.57 -71.90 18.00
C GLY A 371 -0.14 -70.96 16.86
N VAL A 372 0.75 -71.39 15.95
CA VAL A 372 0.99 -70.75 14.65
C VAL A 372 0.74 -71.78 13.55
N THR A 373 -0.17 -71.50 12.62
CA THR A 373 -0.44 -72.41 11.50
C THR A 373 0.71 -72.44 10.49
N ASP A 374 0.83 -73.50 9.68
CA ASP A 374 1.86 -73.59 8.64
C ASP A 374 1.78 -72.43 7.63
N ASP A 375 0.57 -71.97 7.30
CA ASP A 375 0.35 -70.81 6.43
C ASP A 375 0.80 -69.49 7.08
N GLU A 376 0.45 -69.24 8.34
CA GLU A 376 0.89 -68.05 9.09
C GLU A 376 2.40 -68.02 9.26
N LYS A 377 3.01 -69.19 9.52
CA LYS A 377 4.45 -69.37 9.62
C LYS A 377 5.14 -69.11 8.29
N ALA A 378 4.65 -69.67 7.18
CA ALA A 378 5.20 -69.43 5.86
C ALA A 378 5.17 -67.94 5.49
N VAL A 379 4.06 -67.27 5.79
CA VAL A 379 3.92 -65.81 5.61
C VAL A 379 4.91 -65.05 6.50
N ALA A 380 4.95 -65.32 7.81
CA ALA A 380 5.88 -64.66 8.74
C ALA A 380 7.34 -64.82 8.31
N LEU A 381 7.76 -66.02 7.91
CA LEU A 381 9.12 -66.28 7.44
C LEU A 381 9.45 -65.59 6.12
N SER A 382 8.47 -65.45 5.21
CA SER A 382 8.66 -64.68 3.99
C SER A 382 8.94 -63.19 4.28
N PHE A 383 8.27 -62.60 5.28
CA PHE A 383 8.48 -61.21 5.69
C PHE A 383 9.76 -61.04 6.53
N ILE A 384 10.13 -62.00 7.38
CA ILE A 384 11.41 -61.96 8.11
C ILE A 384 12.60 -62.11 7.14
N SER A 385 12.51 -63.01 6.15
CA SER A 385 13.53 -63.10 5.09
C SER A 385 13.62 -61.78 4.32
N LEU A 386 12.47 -61.20 3.96
CA LEU A 386 12.42 -59.89 3.32
C LEU A 386 13.04 -58.79 4.18
N TYR A 387 12.86 -58.83 5.51
CA TYR A 387 13.55 -57.91 6.43
C TYR A 387 15.07 -58.09 6.39
N PHE A 388 15.58 -59.33 6.41
CA PHE A 388 17.03 -59.57 6.31
C PHE A 388 17.63 -59.02 5.01
N ASP A 389 16.89 -59.16 3.92
CA ASP A 389 17.29 -58.67 2.60
C ASP A 389 17.26 -57.12 2.53
N THR A 390 16.20 -56.50 3.06
CA THR A 390 15.92 -55.06 2.89
C THR A 390 16.39 -54.16 4.04
N ARG A 391 16.55 -54.70 5.25
CA ARG A 391 16.91 -53.95 6.48
C ARG A 391 16.08 -52.68 6.70
N LEU A 392 14.81 -52.71 6.31
CA LEU A 392 13.90 -51.56 6.41
C LEU A 392 13.91 -50.91 7.79
N PRO A 393 13.62 -49.60 7.88
CA PRO A 393 13.49 -48.93 9.15
C PRO A 393 12.25 -49.48 9.85
N THR A 394 12.45 -50.33 10.84
CA THR A 394 11.37 -50.91 11.62
C THR A 394 11.15 -50.05 12.86
N GLU A 395 9.94 -50.05 13.41
CA GLU A 395 9.59 -49.27 14.62
C GLU A 395 9.43 -47.75 14.44
N MET A 396 9.45 -47.24 13.20
CA MET A 396 9.14 -45.83 12.90
C MET A 396 7.75 -45.42 13.37
N THR A 397 6.78 -46.31 13.17
CA THR A 397 5.40 -46.17 13.64
C THR A 397 5.34 -46.00 15.17
N LYS A 398 6.10 -46.80 15.94
CA LYS A 398 6.15 -46.69 17.41
C LYS A 398 6.71 -45.34 17.85
N MET A 399 7.82 -44.89 17.26
CA MET A 399 8.45 -43.60 17.58
C MET A 399 7.51 -42.42 17.28
N LEU A 400 6.87 -42.42 16.11
CA LEU A 400 5.95 -41.35 15.70
C LEU A 400 4.66 -41.33 16.53
N HIS A 401 4.09 -42.49 16.89
CA HIS A 401 2.95 -42.56 17.80
C HIS A 401 3.28 -42.04 19.19
N PHE A 402 4.46 -42.35 19.72
CA PHE A 402 4.89 -41.83 21.01
C PHE A 402 5.01 -40.31 21.02
N ILE A 403 5.60 -39.72 19.98
CA ILE A 403 5.68 -38.26 19.82
C ILE A 403 4.27 -37.65 19.80
N ARG A 404 3.37 -38.24 19.02
CA ARG A 404 1.97 -37.81 18.92
C ARG A 404 1.28 -37.84 20.28
N ASP A 405 1.33 -38.99 20.95
CA ASP A 405 0.53 -39.28 22.15
C ASP A 405 1.07 -38.51 23.36
N ARG A 406 2.39 -38.39 23.52
CA ARG A 406 3.02 -37.68 24.65
C ARG A 406 2.66 -36.20 24.68
N PHE A 407 2.51 -35.58 23.51
CA PHE A 407 2.27 -34.14 23.38
C PHE A 407 0.84 -33.80 22.91
N SER A 408 -0.04 -34.80 22.85
CA SER A 408 -1.43 -34.64 22.36
C SER A 408 -1.50 -33.91 21.00
N LEU A 409 -0.57 -34.23 20.10
CA LEU A 409 -0.42 -33.53 18.82
C LEU A 409 -1.40 -34.07 17.79
N ASP A 410 -2.10 -33.16 17.13
CA ASP A 410 -2.99 -33.49 16.03
C ASP A 410 -2.17 -33.79 14.77
N VAL A 411 -2.23 -35.05 14.30
CA VAL A 411 -1.49 -35.54 13.11
C VAL A 411 -2.00 -34.92 11.81
N SER A 412 -3.23 -34.42 11.80
CA SER A 412 -3.81 -33.74 10.63
C SER A 412 -3.35 -32.28 10.52
N LYS A 413 -2.70 -31.74 11.56
CA LYS A 413 -2.24 -30.35 11.64
C LYS A 413 -0.73 -30.27 11.61
N LYS A 414 -0.19 -29.14 11.13
CA LYS A 414 1.26 -28.85 10.98
C LYS A 414 2.11 -28.98 12.28
N VAL A 415 1.49 -29.25 13.43
CA VAL A 415 2.13 -29.18 14.76
C VAL A 415 3.14 -30.30 14.97
N ILE A 416 2.85 -31.54 14.56
CA ILE A 416 3.80 -32.66 14.70
C ILE A 416 5.06 -32.45 13.84
N TRP A 417 4.90 -31.92 12.63
CA TRP A 417 6.02 -31.63 11.72
C TRP A 417 6.91 -30.51 12.23
N LYS A 418 6.30 -29.49 12.86
CA LYS A 418 7.02 -28.41 13.54
C LYS A 418 7.85 -28.95 14.71
N PHE A 419 7.25 -29.76 15.57
CA PHE A 419 7.97 -30.38 16.69
C PHE A 419 9.15 -31.25 16.24
N VAL A 420 8.92 -32.12 15.24
CA VAL A 420 9.95 -33.01 14.69
C VAL A 420 11.11 -32.21 14.07
N TYR A 421 10.80 -31.09 13.43
CA TYR A 421 11.79 -30.17 12.92
C TYR A 421 12.59 -29.47 14.04
N GLU A 422 11.92 -29.03 15.12
CA GLU A 422 12.52 -28.24 16.21
C GLU A 422 13.40 -29.05 17.18
N ILE A 423 12.96 -30.25 17.58
CA ILE A 423 13.60 -31.03 18.66
C ILE A 423 15.10 -31.27 18.41
N SER A 424 15.96 -31.09 19.40
CA SER A 424 17.39 -31.43 19.24
C SER A 424 17.59 -32.95 19.22
N ASP A 425 18.70 -33.43 18.65
CA ASP A 425 18.96 -34.87 18.61
C ASP A 425 19.17 -35.43 20.03
N ASP A 426 19.75 -34.64 20.93
CA ASP A 426 19.98 -35.02 22.32
C ASP A 426 18.65 -35.06 23.11
N ASP A 427 17.77 -34.09 22.88
CA ASP A 427 16.42 -34.11 23.46
C ASP A 427 15.61 -35.28 22.92
N PHE A 428 15.72 -35.56 21.62
CA PHE A 428 15.04 -36.70 21.00
C PHE A 428 15.51 -38.03 21.60
N ARG A 429 16.82 -38.20 21.79
CA ARG A 429 17.41 -39.39 22.45
C ARG A 429 16.93 -39.50 23.90
N ARG A 430 17.03 -38.43 24.69
CA ARG A 430 16.54 -38.40 26.08
C ARG A 430 15.06 -38.74 26.18
N MET A 431 14.25 -38.18 25.28
CA MET A 431 12.80 -38.38 25.23
C MET A 431 12.44 -39.86 25.03
N LEU A 432 13.21 -40.60 24.20
CA LEU A 432 13.03 -42.03 23.96
C LEU A 432 13.68 -42.91 25.05
N ASP A 433 14.79 -42.48 25.66
CA ASP A 433 15.43 -43.18 26.78
C ASP A 433 14.60 -43.12 28.07
N ASP A 434 13.92 -41.98 28.31
CA ASP A 434 12.97 -41.81 29.41
C ASP A 434 11.71 -42.68 29.24
N ALA A 435 11.40 -43.06 28.00
CA ALA A 435 10.34 -44.00 27.65
C ALA A 435 10.79 -45.45 27.88
N ARG A 436 11.29 -45.77 29.08
CA ARG A 436 11.80 -47.11 29.48
C ARG A 436 10.83 -48.27 29.21
N THR A 437 9.55 -47.99 28.99
CA THR A 437 8.50 -48.95 28.66
C THR A 437 8.34 -49.22 27.15
N MET A 438 8.99 -48.45 26.28
CA MET A 438 8.91 -48.64 24.83
C MET A 438 9.98 -49.62 24.34
N ASP A 439 9.52 -50.72 23.76
CA ASP A 439 10.38 -51.74 23.18
C ASP A 439 10.87 -51.30 21.79
N ILE A 440 11.79 -50.31 21.73
CA ILE A 440 12.42 -49.80 20.48
C ILE A 440 13.95 -50.06 20.45
N SER A 441 14.48 -50.51 19.32
CA SER A 441 15.92 -50.75 19.05
C SER A 441 16.75 -49.47 18.98
N LYS A 442 17.97 -49.50 19.53
CA LYS A 442 18.94 -48.39 19.41
C LYS A 442 19.37 -48.11 17.96
N VAL A 443 19.47 -49.15 17.14
CA VAL A 443 19.83 -49.03 15.72
C VAL A 443 18.72 -48.29 14.96
N ASN A 444 17.45 -48.57 15.27
CA ASN A 444 16.31 -47.91 14.64
C ASN A 444 16.16 -46.44 15.05
N ILE A 445 16.54 -46.07 16.29
CA ILE A 445 16.62 -44.66 16.73
C ILE A 445 17.61 -43.88 15.85
N GLU A 446 18.82 -44.40 15.62
CA GLU A 446 19.82 -43.73 14.79
C GLU A 446 19.43 -43.68 13.30
N LYS A 447 18.73 -44.71 12.80
CA LYS A 447 18.11 -44.67 11.46
C LYS A 447 17.08 -43.54 11.35
N PHE A 448 16.26 -43.32 12.38
CA PHE A 448 15.27 -42.25 12.39
C PHE A 448 15.91 -40.87 12.48
N ILE A 449 16.93 -40.69 13.32
CA ILE A 449 17.69 -39.43 13.41
C ILE A 449 18.30 -39.06 12.04
N THR A 450 18.86 -40.04 11.33
CA THR A 450 19.37 -39.83 9.96
C THR A 450 18.26 -39.35 9.01
N PHE A 451 17.05 -39.91 9.14
CA PHE A 451 15.87 -39.46 8.38
C PHE A 451 15.43 -38.04 8.76
N LEU A 452 15.45 -37.69 10.05
CA LEU A 452 15.15 -36.35 10.54
C LEU A 452 16.13 -35.31 10.02
N HIS A 453 17.42 -35.63 9.92
CA HIS A 453 18.43 -34.73 9.36
C HIS A 453 18.13 -34.40 7.90
N VAL A 454 17.81 -35.40 7.08
CA VAL A 454 17.43 -35.16 5.67
C VAL A 454 16.17 -34.29 5.59
N TYR A 455 15.16 -34.58 6.41
CA TYR A 455 13.95 -33.76 6.48
C TYR A 455 14.25 -32.30 6.85
N ARG A 456 15.06 -32.06 7.89
CA ARG A 456 15.44 -30.71 8.35
C ARG A 456 16.22 -29.94 7.28
N LEU A 457 17.22 -30.57 6.66
CA LEU A 457 18.02 -29.93 5.62
C LEU A 457 17.18 -29.58 4.39
N LEU A 458 16.26 -30.45 3.97
CA LEU A 458 15.34 -30.16 2.86
C LEU A 458 14.32 -29.09 3.24
N PHE A 459 13.82 -29.11 4.48
CA PHE A 459 12.92 -28.07 4.97
C PHE A 459 13.60 -26.70 4.93
N ASP A 460 14.83 -26.61 5.43
CA ASP A 460 15.66 -25.39 5.41
C ASP A 460 16.03 -24.92 4.01
N LYS A 461 16.22 -25.87 3.08
CA LYS A 461 16.53 -25.55 1.69
C LYS A 461 15.39 -24.79 1.00
N TYR A 462 14.13 -25.14 1.30
CA TYR A 462 12.97 -24.61 0.58
C TYR A 462 12.08 -23.66 1.41
N ASN A 463 12.30 -23.51 2.71
CA ASN A 463 11.44 -22.70 3.59
C ASN A 463 12.25 -21.80 4.53
N PHE A 464 11.72 -20.61 4.79
CA PHE A 464 12.20 -19.72 5.85
C PHE A 464 11.51 -20.06 7.18
N THR A 465 12.28 -20.13 8.26
CA THR A 465 11.78 -20.41 9.60
C THR A 465 12.60 -19.65 10.64
N ASP A 466 11.92 -19.25 11.71
CA ASP A 466 12.44 -18.54 12.88
C ASP A 466 13.24 -19.46 13.83
N VAL A 467 13.20 -20.78 13.60
CA VAL A 467 13.96 -21.78 14.35
C VAL A 467 15.44 -21.72 13.96
N ARG A 468 16.31 -21.68 14.98
CA ARG A 468 17.79 -21.62 14.83
C ARG A 468 18.27 -20.50 13.89
N VAL A 469 17.50 -19.43 13.80
CA VAL A 469 17.72 -18.36 12.82
C VAL A 469 19.07 -17.66 13.05
N THR A 470 19.53 -17.55 14.30
CA THR A 470 20.85 -16.99 14.65
C THR A 470 22.00 -17.89 14.18
N GLU A 471 21.86 -19.21 14.32
CA GLU A 471 22.84 -20.18 13.81
C GLU A 471 22.95 -20.09 12.29
N LYS A 472 21.80 -19.95 11.60
CA LYS A 472 21.75 -19.76 10.14
C LYS A 472 22.44 -18.47 9.71
N LEU A 473 22.21 -17.36 10.41
CA LEU A 473 22.88 -16.09 10.08
C LEU A 473 24.39 -16.16 10.34
N LYS A 474 24.84 -16.86 11.40
CA LYS A 474 26.27 -17.14 11.62
C LYS A 474 26.87 -17.94 10.46
N LEU A 475 26.15 -18.94 9.96
CA LEU A 475 26.56 -19.71 8.79
C LEU A 475 26.66 -18.83 7.54
N TYR A 476 25.64 -18.01 7.26
CA TYR A 476 25.64 -17.10 6.11
C TYR A 476 26.80 -16.08 6.17
N ALA A 477 27.14 -15.58 7.37
CA ALA A 477 28.30 -14.72 7.54
C ALA A 477 29.62 -15.48 7.29
N ALA A 478 29.74 -16.72 7.79
CA ALA A 478 30.93 -17.55 7.57
C ALA A 478 31.11 -17.93 6.09
N GLU A 479 30.02 -18.08 5.35
CA GLU A 479 30.00 -18.34 3.91
C GLU A 479 30.18 -17.07 3.05
N GLY A 480 30.24 -15.89 3.66
CA GLY A 480 30.45 -14.60 2.99
C GLY A 480 29.23 -14.04 2.26
N LEU A 481 28.01 -14.42 2.65
CA LEU A 481 26.77 -13.89 2.03
C LEU A 481 26.49 -12.46 2.49
N PHE A 482 26.92 -12.10 3.70
CA PHE A 482 26.87 -10.74 4.22
C PHE A 482 27.94 -10.53 5.29
N ASP A 483 28.32 -9.28 5.49
CA ASP A 483 29.30 -8.88 6.50
C ASP A 483 28.58 -8.30 7.73
N PRO A 484 28.42 -9.06 8.82
CA PRO A 484 27.77 -8.56 10.02
C PRO A 484 28.64 -7.49 10.70
N PRO A 485 28.05 -6.45 11.33
CA PRO A 485 28.78 -5.50 12.16
C PRO A 485 29.56 -6.17 13.31
N ILE A 486 30.57 -5.48 13.82
CA ILE A 486 31.35 -5.95 14.98
C ILE A 486 30.41 -6.24 16.16
N ASN A 487 30.59 -7.40 16.80
CA ASN A 487 29.77 -7.90 17.92
C ASN A 487 28.28 -8.13 17.61
N PHE A 488 27.86 -8.13 16.33
CA PHE A 488 26.46 -8.30 15.94
C PHE A 488 25.79 -9.51 16.62
N PHE A 489 26.40 -10.71 16.52
CA PHE A 489 25.82 -11.92 17.09
C PHE A 489 25.81 -11.92 18.63
N ASP A 490 26.85 -11.37 19.26
CA ASP A 490 26.87 -11.25 20.73
C ASP A 490 25.75 -10.34 21.23
N ILE A 491 25.45 -9.25 20.51
CA ILE A 491 24.35 -8.34 20.85
C ILE A 491 23.01 -9.05 20.64
N ILE A 492 22.82 -9.71 19.50
CA ILE A 492 21.58 -10.42 19.17
C ILE A 492 21.26 -11.53 20.20
N GLU A 493 22.27 -12.22 20.73
CA GLU A 493 22.08 -13.34 21.66
C GLU A 493 22.04 -12.94 23.14
N LYS A 494 22.78 -11.89 23.55
CA LYS A 494 23.02 -11.60 24.98
C LYS A 494 22.49 -10.25 25.44
N ALA A 495 22.23 -9.31 24.53
CA ALA A 495 21.76 -7.98 24.92
C ALA A 495 20.25 -7.97 25.22
N ASP A 496 19.77 -6.84 25.73
CA ASP A 496 18.35 -6.57 25.82
C ASP A 496 17.68 -6.59 24.44
N THR A 497 16.44 -7.08 24.38
CA THR A 497 15.70 -7.28 23.11
C THR A 497 15.53 -5.98 22.32
N LEU A 498 15.40 -4.82 22.98
CA LEU A 498 15.33 -3.53 22.27
C LEU A 498 16.65 -3.18 21.58
N ILE A 499 17.78 -3.42 22.25
CA ILE A 499 19.12 -3.15 21.70
C ILE A 499 19.40 -4.09 20.53
N ALA A 500 19.09 -5.37 20.70
CA ALA A 500 19.20 -6.38 19.66
C ALA A 500 18.38 -5.99 18.42
N LEU A 501 17.14 -5.55 18.62
CA LEU A 501 16.27 -5.08 17.53
C LEU A 501 16.84 -3.83 16.83
N GLU A 502 17.36 -2.85 17.58
CA GLU A 502 17.93 -1.65 16.95
C GLU A 502 19.14 -1.96 16.05
N VAL A 503 20.05 -2.82 16.50
CA VAL A 503 21.20 -3.26 15.70
C VAL A 503 20.75 -4.08 14.49
N LEU A 504 19.73 -4.92 14.67
CA LEU A 504 19.12 -5.69 13.58
C LEU A 504 18.58 -4.76 12.48
N LEU A 505 17.74 -3.79 12.85
CA LEU A 505 17.14 -2.83 11.91
C LEU A 505 18.20 -1.99 11.20
N LYS A 506 19.22 -1.52 11.92
CA LYS A 506 20.32 -0.76 11.31
C LYS A 506 21.05 -1.59 10.26
N THR A 507 21.30 -2.87 10.54
CA THR A 507 21.96 -3.78 9.60
C THR A 507 21.06 -4.04 8.39
N GLN A 508 19.76 -4.26 8.57
CA GLN A 508 18.82 -4.44 7.46
C GLN A 508 18.72 -3.21 6.56
N LEU A 509 18.74 -2.01 7.13
CA LEU A 509 18.71 -0.77 6.36
C LEU A 509 19.96 -0.65 5.46
N VAL A 510 21.14 -0.95 6.00
CA VAL A 510 22.40 -1.01 5.22
C VAL A 510 22.31 -2.03 4.09
N LEU A 511 21.84 -3.26 4.36
CA LEU A 511 21.68 -4.29 3.33
C LEU A 511 20.68 -3.87 2.24
N LYS A 512 19.60 -3.18 2.63
CA LYS A 512 18.61 -2.64 1.71
C LYS A 512 19.23 -1.59 0.79
N ASP A 513 19.85 -0.56 1.36
CA ASP A 513 20.26 0.62 0.60
C ASP A 513 21.56 0.39 -0.19
N GLU A 514 22.54 -0.29 0.40
CA GLU A 514 23.87 -0.49 -0.22
C GLU A 514 23.92 -1.69 -1.17
N ILE A 515 23.01 -2.67 -1.03
CA ILE A 515 23.06 -3.90 -1.85
C ILE A 515 21.77 -4.09 -2.65
N LEU A 516 20.62 -4.25 -1.99
CA LEU A 516 19.37 -4.58 -2.70
C LEU A 516 18.95 -3.46 -3.66
N LEU A 517 18.90 -2.21 -3.18
CA LEU A 517 18.52 -1.02 -3.96
C LEU A 517 19.69 -0.35 -4.70
N SER A 518 20.87 -0.96 -4.67
CA SER A 518 22.04 -0.43 -5.36
C SER A 518 21.88 -0.57 -6.88
N GLU A 519 22.22 0.50 -7.60
CA GLU A 519 22.29 0.51 -9.07
C GLU A 519 23.42 -0.37 -9.62
N ARG A 520 24.40 -0.71 -8.78
CA ARG A 520 25.47 -1.65 -9.15
C ARG A 520 24.88 -3.04 -9.42
N VAL A 521 25.16 -3.56 -10.61
CA VAL A 521 24.97 -4.96 -10.96
C VAL A 521 26.14 -5.78 -10.41
N PHE A 522 25.84 -6.84 -9.65
CA PHE A 522 26.85 -7.76 -9.13
C PHE A 522 26.90 -9.00 -10.01
N GLU A 523 28.08 -9.34 -10.51
CA GLU A 523 28.26 -10.51 -11.38
C GLU A 523 28.02 -11.81 -10.57
N PRO A 524 27.18 -12.73 -11.07
CA PRO A 524 26.93 -13.99 -10.40
C PRO A 524 28.12 -14.94 -10.55
N LEU A 525 28.43 -15.67 -9.49
CA LEU A 525 29.28 -16.86 -9.55
C LEU A 525 28.38 -18.07 -9.85
N ASP A 526 28.39 -18.49 -11.11
CA ASP A 526 27.61 -19.62 -11.60
C ASP A 526 28.53 -20.81 -11.89
N THR A 527 28.41 -21.87 -11.08
CA THR A 527 29.23 -23.09 -11.18
C THR A 527 28.40 -24.33 -11.53
N ILE A 528 27.21 -24.13 -12.11
CA ILE A 528 26.27 -25.21 -12.40
C ILE A 528 26.72 -26.00 -13.64
N ASP A 529 26.97 -27.29 -13.46
CA ASP A 529 27.37 -28.24 -14.50
C ASP A 529 26.27 -29.29 -14.79
N LEU A 530 26.22 -29.75 -16.03
CA LEU A 530 25.40 -30.90 -16.47
C LEU A 530 26.16 -32.21 -16.23
N LYS A 531 25.54 -33.15 -15.51
CA LYS A 531 26.13 -34.47 -15.26
C LYS A 531 26.12 -35.33 -16.54
N ARG A 532 27.24 -35.99 -16.83
CA ARG A 532 27.37 -36.90 -18.01
C ARG A 532 26.50 -38.18 -17.94
N HIS A 533 25.95 -38.52 -16.78
CA HIS A 533 25.14 -39.73 -16.58
C HIS A 533 23.65 -39.38 -16.51
N ILE A 534 22.90 -39.82 -17.52
CA ILE A 534 21.43 -39.82 -17.53
C ILE A 534 20.97 -41.04 -16.73
N ALA A 535 20.34 -40.85 -15.57
CA ALA A 535 19.64 -41.92 -14.87
C ALA A 535 18.18 -41.92 -15.33
N PHE A 536 17.70 -43.03 -15.92
CA PHE A 536 16.31 -43.19 -16.37
C PHE A 536 15.76 -42.11 -17.32
N GLY A 537 16.63 -41.41 -18.07
CA GLY A 537 16.21 -40.38 -19.03
C GLY A 537 16.22 -38.94 -18.49
N ILE A 538 16.45 -38.73 -17.19
CA ILE A 538 16.37 -37.39 -16.57
C ILE A 538 17.78 -36.75 -16.46
N PRO A 539 18.00 -35.53 -17.02
CA PRO A 539 19.24 -34.78 -16.84
C PRO A 539 19.42 -34.36 -15.37
N SER A 540 20.56 -34.65 -14.77
CA SER A 540 20.92 -34.22 -13.41
C SER A 540 21.93 -33.07 -13.48
N MET A 541 21.68 -32.01 -12.72
CA MET A 541 22.60 -30.86 -12.57
C MET A 541 23.18 -30.83 -11.15
N TYR A 542 24.39 -30.31 -11.03
CA TYR A 542 25.05 -30.06 -9.74
C TYR A 542 25.93 -28.81 -9.85
N GLY A 543 26.17 -28.16 -8.72
CA GLY A 543 26.95 -26.93 -8.66
C GLY A 543 26.27 -25.91 -7.75
N SER A 544 26.78 -24.68 -7.76
CA SER A 544 26.25 -23.60 -6.95
C SER A 544 26.02 -22.32 -7.76
N TYR A 545 24.96 -21.60 -7.42
CA TYR A 545 24.70 -20.26 -7.92
C TYR A 545 24.76 -19.27 -6.76
N LYS A 546 25.63 -18.27 -6.88
CA LYS A 546 25.78 -17.19 -5.88
C LYS A 546 25.74 -15.84 -6.57
N GLU A 547 24.90 -14.94 -6.08
CA GLU A 547 24.78 -13.57 -6.57
C GLU A 547 24.48 -12.68 -5.37
N LYS A 548 25.15 -11.53 -5.27
CA LYS A 548 25.18 -10.75 -4.03
C LYS A 548 23.79 -10.24 -3.60
N LYS A 549 22.96 -9.76 -4.53
CA LYS A 549 21.60 -9.27 -4.19
C LYS A 549 20.69 -10.43 -3.79
N PHE A 550 20.71 -11.53 -4.52
CA PHE A 550 19.98 -12.75 -4.21
C PHE A 550 20.36 -13.34 -2.84
N ASP A 551 21.66 -13.40 -2.55
CA ASP A 551 22.20 -13.90 -1.28
C ASP A 551 21.82 -12.98 -0.11
N THR A 552 21.91 -11.67 -0.33
CA THR A 552 21.48 -10.66 0.64
C THR A 552 19.99 -10.78 0.93
N LEU A 553 19.18 -11.07 -0.07
CA LEU A 553 17.73 -11.24 0.11
C LEU A 553 17.40 -12.42 1.03
N LYS A 554 18.13 -13.53 0.92
CA LYS A 554 18.01 -14.69 1.83
C LYS A 554 18.33 -14.30 3.28
N VAL A 555 19.39 -13.51 3.50
CA VAL A 555 19.76 -12.96 4.83
C VAL A 555 18.64 -12.05 5.34
N PHE A 556 18.15 -11.17 4.48
CA PHE A 556 17.11 -10.20 4.81
C PHE A 556 15.81 -10.86 5.27
N PHE A 557 15.38 -11.97 4.64
CA PHE A 557 14.21 -12.73 5.08
C PHE A 557 14.37 -13.38 6.45
N HIS A 558 15.54 -13.94 6.76
CA HIS A 558 15.80 -14.49 8.10
C HIS A 558 15.84 -13.39 9.17
N MET A 559 16.37 -12.21 8.83
CA MET A 559 16.33 -11.04 9.72
C MET A 559 14.90 -10.55 9.96
N ASN A 560 14.03 -10.58 8.94
CA ASN A 560 12.61 -10.23 9.10
C ASN A 560 11.90 -11.14 10.12
N LEU A 561 12.19 -12.44 10.12
CA LEU A 561 11.61 -13.37 11.09
C LEU A 561 12.07 -13.06 12.53
N MET A 562 13.35 -12.73 12.74
CA MET A 562 13.83 -12.28 14.05
C MET A 562 13.18 -10.97 14.48
N ARG A 563 13.06 -10.02 13.55
CA ARG A 563 12.46 -8.71 13.79
C ARG A 563 11.04 -8.85 14.33
N VAL A 564 10.20 -9.69 13.70
CA VAL A 564 8.84 -9.99 14.15
C VAL A 564 8.85 -10.52 15.58
N ARG A 565 9.64 -11.55 15.86
CA ARG A 565 9.75 -12.17 17.18
C ARG A 565 10.20 -11.19 18.27
N PHE A 566 11.14 -10.30 17.94
CA PHE A 566 11.59 -9.26 18.88
C PHE A 566 10.49 -8.27 19.22
N PHE A 567 9.72 -7.80 18.24
CA PHE A 567 8.58 -6.93 18.51
C PHE A 567 7.49 -7.61 19.33
N GLU A 568 7.14 -8.87 19.02
CA GLU A 568 6.19 -9.66 19.81
C GLU A 568 6.66 -9.76 21.26
N THR A 569 7.93 -10.13 21.48
CA THR A 569 8.52 -10.23 22.83
C THR A 569 8.50 -8.89 23.58
N ILE A 570 8.78 -7.78 22.90
CA ILE A 570 8.77 -6.44 23.50
C ILE A 570 7.35 -6.06 23.92
N ILE A 571 6.36 -6.26 23.04
CA ILE A 571 4.96 -5.88 23.32
C ILE A 571 4.34 -6.75 24.41
N GLU A 572 4.58 -8.07 24.37
CA GLU A 572 4.12 -9.00 25.41
C GLU A 572 4.64 -8.62 26.79
N ARG A 573 5.91 -8.17 26.89
CA ARG A 573 6.51 -7.73 28.15
C ARG A 573 5.95 -6.42 28.69
N MET A 574 5.49 -5.52 27.82
CA MET A 574 4.92 -4.24 28.26
C MET A 574 3.57 -4.39 28.95
N ASP A 575 2.81 -5.46 28.68
CA ASP A 575 1.47 -5.73 29.23
C ASP A 575 0.58 -4.47 29.29
N ILE A 576 0.37 -3.81 28.14
CA ILE A 576 -0.30 -2.50 28.06
C ILE A 576 -1.73 -2.55 28.64
N ALA A 577 -2.39 -3.71 28.53
CA ALA A 577 -3.77 -3.92 28.96
C ALA A 577 -3.89 -4.33 30.45
N GLY A 578 -2.96 -5.14 30.99
CA GLY A 578 -3.04 -5.70 32.35
C GLY A 578 -2.04 -5.13 33.36
N GLY A 579 -1.02 -4.40 32.90
CA GLY A 579 0.15 -4.00 33.67
C GLY A 579 0.17 -2.54 34.16
N PRO A 580 1.25 -2.13 34.87
CA PRO A 580 1.49 -0.74 35.22
C PRO A 580 1.62 0.16 33.97
N PRO A 581 1.34 1.48 34.05
CA PRO A 581 1.40 2.34 32.88
C PRO A 581 2.79 2.31 32.23
N PRO A 582 2.87 2.11 30.90
CA PRO A 582 4.15 2.01 30.23
C PRO A 582 4.91 3.35 30.31
N SER A 583 6.24 3.28 30.43
CA SER A 583 7.06 4.49 30.42
C SER A 583 6.94 5.19 29.07
N CYS A 584 6.64 6.49 29.05
CA CYS A 584 6.53 7.22 27.80
C CYS A 584 7.86 7.24 27.00
N ASN A 585 9.02 7.16 27.68
CA ASN A 585 10.32 7.00 27.04
C ASN A 585 10.46 5.66 26.31
N GLU A 586 9.89 4.60 26.87
CA GLU A 586 9.87 3.28 26.26
C GLU A 586 8.93 3.26 25.04
N VAL A 587 7.73 3.83 25.18
CA VAL A 587 6.77 4.04 24.09
C VAL A 587 7.40 4.81 22.93
N LYS A 588 8.09 5.93 23.21
CA LYS A 588 8.81 6.72 22.21
C LYS A 588 9.83 5.89 21.43
N LYS A 589 10.62 5.06 22.13
CA LYS A 589 11.61 4.17 21.49
C LYS A 589 10.93 3.16 20.57
N ILE A 590 9.87 2.51 21.04
CA ILE A 590 9.15 1.47 20.29
C ILE A 590 8.47 2.04 19.04
N LEU A 591 7.78 3.18 19.17
CA LEU A 591 7.19 3.89 18.01
C LEU A 591 8.25 4.18 16.94
N LYS A 592 9.44 4.67 17.34
CA LYS A 592 10.54 4.91 16.41
C LYS A 592 11.05 3.64 15.74
N LEU A 593 11.13 2.51 16.45
CA LEU A 593 11.56 1.23 15.89
C LEU A 593 10.53 0.68 14.89
N PHE A 594 9.23 0.82 15.15
CA PHE A 594 8.18 0.49 14.19
C PHE A 594 8.29 1.33 12.91
N ILE A 595 8.44 2.65 13.05
CA ILE A 595 8.57 3.54 11.89
C ILE A 595 9.84 3.20 11.08
N LYS A 596 10.98 2.95 11.74
CA LYS A 596 12.21 2.45 11.07
C LYS A 596 11.95 1.15 10.30
N THR A 597 11.13 0.26 10.85
CA THR A 597 10.76 -1.00 10.20
C THR A 597 9.94 -0.76 8.93
N PHE A 598 8.95 0.12 8.96
CA PHE A 598 8.16 0.46 7.77
C PHE A 598 9.00 1.17 6.70
N VAL A 599 10.03 1.93 7.09
CA VAL A 599 11.03 2.47 6.13
C VAL A 599 11.80 1.34 5.47
N ILE A 600 12.30 0.38 6.25
CA ILE A 600 13.01 -0.80 5.71
C ILE A 600 12.10 -1.60 4.77
N ASP A 601 10.83 -1.80 5.13
CA ASP A 601 9.88 -2.55 4.31
C ASP A 601 9.43 -1.79 3.05
N GLY A 602 9.68 -0.47 2.97
CA GLY A 602 9.20 0.38 1.87
C GLY A 602 7.71 0.70 1.96
N LEU A 603 7.16 0.73 3.17
CA LEU A 603 5.75 1.02 3.49
C LEU A 603 5.55 2.38 4.16
N ALA A 604 6.61 3.03 4.63
CA ALA A 604 6.53 4.36 5.25
C ALA A 604 6.28 5.45 4.19
N ASN A 605 5.35 6.35 4.47
CA ASN A 605 5.12 7.57 3.68
C ASN A 605 5.71 8.81 4.38
N GLN A 606 5.72 9.96 3.68
CA GLN A 606 6.28 11.19 4.23
C GLN A 606 5.55 11.65 5.50
N GLU A 607 4.24 11.43 5.61
CA GLU A 607 3.47 11.82 6.79
C GLU A 607 3.90 11.03 8.04
N MET A 608 4.04 9.70 7.95
CA MET A 608 4.52 8.89 9.07
C MET A 608 5.90 9.34 9.57
N LEU A 609 6.80 9.72 8.65
CA LEU A 609 8.12 10.25 8.98
C LEU A 609 8.06 11.64 9.63
N ASN A 610 7.18 12.50 9.14
CA ASN A 610 6.97 13.86 9.64
C ASN A 610 6.44 13.83 11.08
N TYR A 611 5.43 13.01 11.34
CA TYR A 611 4.75 12.93 12.64
C TYR A 611 5.61 12.26 13.72
N ASN A 612 6.57 11.40 13.35
CA ASN A 612 7.57 10.87 14.28
C ASN A 612 8.36 11.97 15.02
N ASN A 613 8.55 13.14 14.39
CA ASN A 613 9.24 14.27 15.02
C ASN A 613 8.48 14.88 16.19
N LEU A 614 7.16 14.70 16.26
CA LEU A 614 6.36 15.26 17.35
C LEU A 614 6.73 14.63 18.70
N LEU A 615 7.30 13.42 18.70
CA LEU A 615 7.83 12.77 19.91
C LEU A 615 9.07 13.50 20.49
N GLU A 616 9.65 14.46 19.77
CA GLU A 616 10.74 15.32 20.22
C GLU A 616 10.26 16.68 20.75
N THR A 617 8.95 16.91 20.82
CA THR A 617 8.40 18.18 21.35
C THR A 617 8.90 18.41 22.78
N PRO A 618 9.45 19.61 23.10
CA PRO A 618 9.87 19.93 24.46
C PRO A 618 8.68 19.90 25.43
N ASN A 619 8.86 19.28 26.61
CA ASN A 619 7.82 19.13 27.63
C ASN A 619 6.51 18.52 27.10
N LEU A 620 6.61 17.49 26.24
CA LEU A 620 5.46 16.83 25.63
C LEU A 620 4.52 16.27 26.70
N LYS A 621 3.26 16.71 26.69
CA LYS A 621 2.22 16.23 27.62
C LYS A 621 1.52 14.96 27.15
N LEU A 622 0.80 14.29 28.06
CA LEU A 622 0.03 13.08 27.76
C LEU A 622 -1.04 13.32 26.69
N SER A 623 -1.73 14.46 26.71
CA SER A 623 -2.72 14.84 25.68
C SER A 623 -2.08 14.96 24.29
N GLN A 624 -0.89 15.55 24.21
CA GLN A 624 -0.13 15.65 22.96
C GLN A 624 0.36 14.28 22.49
N LEU A 625 0.82 13.42 23.41
CA LEU A 625 1.20 12.05 23.07
C LEU A 625 0.01 11.25 22.53
N ARG A 626 -1.18 11.39 23.13
CA ARG A 626 -2.43 10.82 22.61
C ARG A 626 -2.68 11.27 21.17
N ASP A 627 -2.55 12.56 20.88
CA ASP A 627 -2.77 13.10 19.53
C ASP A 627 -1.78 12.48 18.52
N ILE A 628 -0.50 12.35 18.90
CA ILE A 628 0.52 11.69 18.07
C ILE A 628 0.12 10.25 17.79
N VAL A 629 -0.27 9.47 18.81
CA VAL A 629 -0.66 8.07 18.67
C VAL A 629 -1.92 7.93 17.80
N ALA A 630 -2.95 8.75 18.04
CA ALA A 630 -4.20 8.72 17.28
C ALA A 630 -3.99 9.09 15.80
N HIS A 631 -3.13 10.07 15.53
CA HIS A 631 -2.81 10.45 14.16
C HIS A 631 -1.92 9.41 13.47
N THR A 632 -0.96 8.82 14.19
CA THR A 632 -0.15 7.70 13.68
C THR A 632 -1.02 6.51 13.32
N LEU A 633 -2.06 6.21 14.12
CA LEU A 633 -3.05 5.17 13.82
C LEU A 633 -3.81 5.47 12.53
N THR A 634 -4.20 6.72 12.31
CA THR A 634 -4.89 7.14 11.07
C THR A 634 -3.99 6.95 9.84
N ILE A 635 -2.75 7.45 9.89
CA ILE A 635 -1.76 7.30 8.81
C ILE A 635 -1.46 5.81 8.56
N HIS A 636 -1.34 5.01 9.62
CA HIS A 636 -1.09 3.58 9.51
C HIS A 636 -2.26 2.85 8.84
N GLY A 637 -3.50 3.17 9.22
CA GLY A 637 -4.70 2.62 8.58
C GLY A 637 -4.71 2.88 7.08
N GLU A 638 -4.39 4.09 6.64
CA GLU A 638 -4.30 4.42 5.20
C GLU A 638 -3.24 3.63 4.45
N ILE A 639 -2.06 3.45 5.05
CA ILE A 639 -0.99 2.63 4.46
C ILE A 639 -1.48 1.19 4.28
N SER A 640 -2.14 0.64 5.30
CA SER A 640 -2.72 -0.70 5.27
C SER A 640 -3.81 -0.82 4.20
N ASP A 641 -4.73 0.14 4.13
CA ASP A 641 -5.83 0.13 3.17
C ASP A 641 -5.33 0.23 1.73
N ARG A 642 -4.41 1.15 1.45
CA ARG A 642 -3.81 1.28 0.10
C ARG A 642 -3.05 0.02 -0.31
N PHE A 643 -2.30 -0.57 0.63
CA PHE A 643 -1.67 -1.86 0.40
C PHE A 643 -2.75 -2.90 0.03
N ASN A 644 -3.83 -2.98 0.81
CA ASN A 644 -4.91 -3.94 0.61
C ASN A 644 -5.69 -3.72 -0.69
N GLU A 645 -5.99 -2.49 -1.10
CA GLU A 645 -6.77 -2.17 -2.31
C GLU A 645 -6.19 -2.80 -3.56
N THR A 646 -4.87 -2.71 -3.75
CA THR A 646 -4.16 -3.30 -4.89
C THR A 646 -4.39 -4.81 -4.95
N PHE A 647 -4.34 -5.47 -3.80
CA PHE A 647 -4.57 -6.90 -3.69
C PHE A 647 -6.05 -7.29 -3.76
N LYS A 648 -6.98 -6.47 -3.23
CA LYS A 648 -8.42 -6.77 -3.24
C LYS A 648 -8.95 -6.91 -4.67
N TYR A 649 -8.62 -5.99 -5.57
CA TYR A 649 -9.02 -6.08 -6.99
C TYR A 649 -8.55 -7.39 -7.62
N VAL A 650 -7.26 -7.67 -7.50
CA VAL A 650 -6.61 -8.87 -8.04
C VAL A 650 -7.20 -10.14 -7.43
N CYS A 651 -7.45 -10.16 -6.12
CA CYS A 651 -8.08 -11.28 -5.44
C CYS A 651 -9.48 -11.55 -6.00
N ARG A 652 -10.30 -10.51 -6.26
CA ARG A 652 -11.62 -10.71 -6.89
C ARG A 652 -11.49 -11.41 -8.24
N GLU A 653 -10.57 -10.98 -9.09
CA GLU A 653 -10.38 -11.60 -10.41
C GLU A 653 -9.85 -13.04 -10.29
N ALA A 654 -8.88 -13.29 -9.41
CA ALA A 654 -8.37 -14.63 -9.16
C ALA A 654 -9.45 -15.59 -8.62
N ILE A 655 -10.29 -15.11 -7.68
CA ILE A 655 -11.41 -15.88 -7.11
C ILE A 655 -12.53 -16.10 -8.15
N ARG A 656 -12.81 -15.10 -9.00
CA ARG A 656 -13.78 -15.22 -10.09
C ARG A 656 -13.36 -16.33 -11.07
N ASN A 657 -12.08 -16.39 -11.42
CA ASN A 657 -11.51 -17.42 -12.29
C ASN A 657 -11.51 -18.82 -11.65
N LEU A 658 -11.56 -18.91 -10.32
CA LEU A 658 -11.60 -20.15 -9.54
C LEU A 658 -12.99 -20.76 -9.38
N GLY A 659 -13.95 -19.91 -9.10
CA GLY A 659 -15.16 -20.28 -8.38
C GLY A 659 -14.93 -20.32 -6.86
N VAL A 660 -15.82 -19.66 -6.12
CA VAL A 660 -15.76 -19.49 -4.65
C VAL A 660 -15.68 -20.83 -3.91
N GLU A 661 -16.33 -21.88 -4.42
CA GLU A 661 -16.41 -23.19 -3.76
C GLU A 661 -15.05 -23.90 -3.59
N ARG A 662 -14.09 -23.66 -4.49
CA ARG A 662 -12.75 -24.27 -4.39
C ARG A 662 -11.88 -23.62 -3.31
N ILE A 663 -12.17 -22.37 -2.96
CA ILE A 663 -11.42 -21.57 -1.99
C ILE A 663 -12.05 -21.67 -0.59
N ALA A 664 -13.38 -21.62 -0.54
CA ALA A 664 -14.20 -21.64 0.67
C ALA A 664 -13.77 -22.73 1.68
N ARG A 665 -13.48 -23.95 1.21
CA ARG A 665 -13.15 -25.10 2.08
C ARG A 665 -11.85 -24.94 2.88
N GLN A 666 -10.94 -24.05 2.48
CA GLN A 666 -9.66 -23.83 3.15
C GLN A 666 -9.65 -22.60 4.08
N TYR A 667 -10.61 -21.67 3.93
CA TYR A 667 -10.57 -20.36 4.57
C TYR A 667 -11.86 -19.95 5.32
N ILE A 668 -12.91 -20.79 5.30
CA ILE A 668 -14.18 -20.59 6.01
C ILE A 668 -14.27 -21.53 7.23
N PRO A 669 -14.43 -21.01 8.47
CA PRO A 669 -14.80 -21.81 9.65
C PRO A 669 -16.13 -22.51 9.40
N HIS A 670 -16.29 -23.72 9.91
CA HIS A 670 -17.30 -24.71 9.51
C HIS A 670 -18.80 -24.33 9.60
N ASP A 671 -19.22 -23.07 9.78
CA ASP A 671 -20.64 -22.73 9.99
C ASP A 671 -21.12 -21.35 9.45
N ASP A 672 -20.51 -20.75 8.41
CA ASP A 672 -21.12 -19.55 7.78
C ASP A 672 -20.99 -19.51 6.24
N ASN A 673 -22.06 -19.08 5.57
CA ASN A 673 -22.05 -18.68 4.15
C ASN A 673 -21.30 -17.34 4.01
N ALA A 674 -19.97 -17.35 4.12
CA ALA A 674 -19.17 -16.14 4.02
C ALA A 674 -19.22 -15.56 2.59
N SER A 675 -19.42 -14.24 2.49
CA SER A 675 -19.38 -13.50 1.21
C SER A 675 -17.95 -13.52 0.62
N MET A 676 -17.85 -13.33 -0.70
CA MET A 676 -16.55 -13.26 -1.41
C MET A 676 -15.62 -12.22 -0.79
N GLU A 677 -16.13 -11.06 -0.39
CA GLU A 677 -15.33 -9.99 0.22
C GLU A 677 -14.73 -10.41 1.57
N VAL A 678 -15.45 -11.15 2.41
CA VAL A 678 -14.90 -11.67 3.69
C VAL A 678 -13.73 -12.63 3.46
N ILE A 679 -13.82 -13.48 2.43
CA ILE A 679 -12.74 -14.40 2.05
C ILE A 679 -11.52 -13.61 1.57
N ILE A 680 -11.72 -12.61 0.72
CA ILE A 680 -10.65 -11.74 0.21
C ILE A 680 -9.96 -11.04 1.37
N ASP A 681 -10.72 -10.43 2.26
CA ASP A 681 -10.20 -9.68 3.39
C ASP A 681 -9.36 -10.56 4.32
N ARG A 682 -9.81 -11.79 4.60
CA ARG A 682 -9.04 -12.75 5.39
C ARG A 682 -7.79 -13.22 4.65
N PHE A 683 -7.87 -13.45 3.34
CA PHE A 683 -6.73 -13.87 2.54
C PHE A 683 -5.66 -12.77 2.46
N VAL A 684 -6.05 -11.53 2.21
CA VAL A 684 -5.16 -10.37 2.20
C VAL A 684 -4.46 -10.22 3.56
N ARG A 685 -5.23 -10.26 4.66
CA ARG A 685 -4.69 -10.14 6.01
C ARG A 685 -3.73 -11.28 6.39
N ASN A 686 -4.06 -12.52 6.06
CA ASN A 686 -3.34 -13.70 6.57
C ASN A 686 -2.24 -14.24 5.66
N GLN A 687 -2.32 -14.03 4.34
CA GLN A 687 -1.44 -14.69 3.36
C GLN A 687 -0.63 -13.71 2.51
N ILE A 688 -1.12 -12.47 2.36
CA ILE A 688 -0.49 -11.44 1.52
C ILE A 688 0.32 -10.45 2.35
N MET A 689 -0.18 -10.00 3.50
CA MET A 689 0.58 -9.08 4.36
C MET A 689 1.89 -9.72 4.82
N GLN A 690 2.98 -9.37 4.13
CA GLN A 690 4.32 -9.89 4.39
C GLN A 690 5.04 -9.22 5.55
N SER A 691 4.48 -8.12 6.06
CA SER A 691 4.93 -7.50 7.30
C SER A 691 3.88 -7.83 8.39
N PRO A 692 4.02 -8.95 9.13
CA PRO A 692 3.20 -9.27 10.32
C PRO A 692 3.13 -8.11 11.32
N LEU A 693 4.07 -7.19 11.23
CA LEU A 693 4.18 -6.00 12.06
C LEU A 693 3.10 -4.95 11.78
N LEU A 694 2.43 -4.97 10.62
CA LEU A 694 1.32 -4.06 10.37
C LEU A 694 0.21 -4.28 11.42
N GLN A 695 -0.28 -5.52 11.55
CA GLN A 695 -1.33 -5.84 12.53
C GLN A 695 -0.87 -5.67 13.97
N LEU A 696 0.38 -6.05 14.27
CA LEU A 696 0.95 -5.89 15.60
C LEU A 696 1.02 -4.41 16.00
N PHE A 697 1.37 -3.53 15.06
CA PHE A 697 1.46 -2.09 15.29
C PHE A 697 0.09 -1.45 15.49
N ASP A 698 -0.90 -1.84 14.67
CA ASP A 698 -2.29 -1.38 14.82
C ASP A 698 -2.84 -1.69 16.22
N ASN A 699 -2.73 -2.94 16.64
CA ASN A 699 -3.16 -3.39 17.97
C ASN A 699 -2.41 -2.65 19.10
N PHE A 700 -1.11 -2.42 18.91
CA PHE A 700 -0.29 -1.66 19.86
C PHE A 700 -0.76 -0.21 19.98
N LEU A 701 -1.00 0.49 18.87
CA LEU A 701 -1.45 1.88 18.86
C LEU A 701 -2.84 2.05 19.48
N ILE A 702 -3.78 1.15 19.17
CA ILE A 702 -5.12 1.15 19.74
C ILE A 702 -5.05 0.99 21.26
N SER A 703 -4.35 -0.05 21.72
CA SER A 703 -4.20 -0.34 23.16
C SER A 703 -3.49 0.81 23.90
N LEU A 704 -2.46 1.39 23.29
CA LEU A 704 -1.72 2.52 23.84
C LEU A 704 -2.58 3.79 23.93
N ARG A 705 -3.34 4.11 22.88
CA ARG A 705 -4.25 5.28 22.87
C ARG A 705 -5.25 5.19 24.01
N ASP A 706 -5.91 4.05 24.14
CA ASP A 706 -6.95 3.85 25.15
C ASP A 706 -6.36 3.91 26.56
N ARG A 707 -5.15 3.37 26.74
CA ARG A 707 -4.40 3.50 28.00
C ARG A 707 -4.05 4.96 28.34
N ILE A 708 -3.53 5.73 27.39
CA ILE A 708 -3.20 7.16 27.60
C ILE A 708 -4.45 7.96 27.95
N ILE A 709 -5.59 7.69 27.30
CA ILE A 709 -6.87 8.33 27.63
C ILE A 709 -7.27 8.05 29.07
N SER A 710 -7.13 6.80 29.53
CA SER A 710 -7.37 6.45 30.94
C SER A 710 -6.42 7.19 31.88
N ASP A 711 -5.12 7.23 31.55
CA ASP A 711 -4.11 7.88 32.38
C ASP A 711 -4.36 9.40 32.50
N ILE A 712 -4.78 10.08 31.42
CA ILE A 712 -5.18 11.50 31.46
C ILE A 712 -6.37 11.71 32.39
N ARG A 713 -7.36 10.80 32.36
CA ARG A 713 -8.54 10.87 33.23
C ARG A 713 -8.17 10.70 34.70
N ASP A 714 -7.26 9.78 35.01
CA ASP A 714 -6.92 9.40 36.38
C ASP A 714 -5.86 10.32 37.00
N ARG A 715 -4.90 10.82 36.20
CA ARG A 715 -3.72 11.56 36.67
C ARG A 715 -3.66 13.01 36.18
N GLY A 716 -4.53 13.39 35.26
CA GLY A 716 -4.49 14.68 34.59
C GLY A 716 -3.44 14.74 33.47
N ASP A 717 -3.40 15.88 32.77
CA ASP A 717 -2.49 16.08 31.63
C ASP A 717 -1.09 16.53 32.10
N MET A 718 -0.21 15.56 32.34
CA MET A 718 1.15 15.76 32.84
C MET A 718 2.18 15.76 31.72
N VAL A 719 3.33 16.41 31.94
CA VAL A 719 4.52 16.26 31.08
C VAL A 719 5.01 14.82 31.18
N CYS A 720 5.19 14.16 30.05
CA CYS A 720 5.49 12.73 29.98
C CYS A 720 6.80 12.42 29.25
N LEU A 721 7.26 13.32 28.37
CA LEU A 721 8.46 13.16 27.56
C LEU A 721 9.22 14.48 27.42
N ASN A 722 10.53 14.35 27.21
CA ASN A 722 11.43 15.47 26.95
C ASN A 722 11.28 16.58 28.02
N GLU A 723 11.21 16.16 29.28
CA GLU A 723 11.16 17.09 30.41
C GLU A 723 12.40 17.98 30.37
N TYR A 724 12.17 19.26 30.13
CA TYR A 724 13.22 20.25 30.04
C TYR A 724 13.20 21.05 31.34
N HIS A 725 14.18 20.80 32.22
CA HIS A 725 14.40 21.64 33.39
C HIS A 725 14.70 23.06 32.91
N ARG A 726 13.68 23.91 32.91
CA ARG A 726 13.83 25.34 32.69
C ARG A 726 14.96 25.85 33.60
N GLN A 727 15.91 26.60 33.04
CA GLN A 727 16.55 27.63 33.86
C GLN A 727 15.41 28.49 34.45
N PRO A 728 15.43 28.77 35.77
CA PRO A 728 14.33 29.46 36.42
C PRO A 728 14.15 30.83 35.75
N ASP A 729 12.92 31.15 35.36
CA ASP A 729 12.44 32.51 35.06
C ASP A 729 13.52 33.50 34.59
N VAL A 730 14.11 33.27 33.42
CA VAL A 730 14.59 34.40 32.61
C VAL A 730 13.33 35.00 31.99
N GLY A 731 12.69 35.83 32.82
CA GLY A 731 11.64 36.82 32.57
C GLY A 731 10.53 36.47 31.59
N ASN A 732 9.33 36.30 32.14
CA ASN A 732 8.04 36.43 31.45
C ASN A 732 7.78 37.87 30.91
N SER A 733 8.81 38.65 30.60
CA SER A 733 8.65 39.94 29.94
C SER A 733 8.76 39.75 28.43
N VAL A 734 7.79 40.29 27.70
CA VAL A 734 7.80 40.36 26.23
C VAL A 734 9.14 40.90 25.71
N TRP A 735 9.76 41.80 26.47
CA TRP A 735 11.09 42.37 26.23
C TRP A 735 12.24 41.36 26.12
N GLU A 736 12.26 40.30 26.90
CA GLU A 736 13.32 39.27 26.83
C GLU A 736 13.15 38.35 25.63
N VAL A 737 11.90 38.04 25.28
CA VAL A 737 11.57 37.30 24.05
C VAL A 737 11.97 38.10 22.81
N ILE A 738 11.73 39.41 22.82
CA ILE A 738 12.13 40.34 21.77
C ILE A 738 13.66 40.49 21.69
N LYS A 739 14.38 40.55 22.81
CA LYS A 739 15.87 40.56 22.82
C LYS A 739 16.48 39.32 22.18
N LEU A 740 15.88 38.14 22.39
CA LEU A 740 16.33 36.90 21.75
C LEU A 740 16.14 36.91 20.23
N LEU A 741 15.26 37.77 19.71
CA LEU A 741 15.08 38.00 18.27
C LEU A 741 16.00 39.12 17.73
N ASP A 742 16.60 39.93 18.61
CA ASP A 742 17.38 41.14 18.32
C ASP A 742 18.90 41.01 18.59
N ASP A 743 19.41 39.84 18.98
CA ASP A 743 20.82 39.66 19.35
C ASP A 743 21.77 40.13 18.21
N PRO A 744 22.64 41.13 18.46
CA PRO A 744 23.47 41.79 17.45
C PRO A 744 24.76 41.02 17.07
N SER A 745 25.01 39.83 17.63
CA SER A 745 26.10 38.96 17.19
C SER A 745 25.74 38.22 15.89
N ASP A 746 26.09 38.86 14.77
CA ASP A 746 25.98 38.41 13.36
C ASP A 746 25.37 37.01 13.08
N PRO A 747 24.14 36.93 12.54
CA PRO A 747 23.49 35.67 12.17
C PRO A 747 23.92 35.11 10.80
N PHE A 748 25.05 35.55 10.22
CA PHE A 748 25.53 35.10 8.90
C PHE A 748 26.96 34.54 8.87
N ASP A 749 27.46 33.92 9.94
CA ASP A 749 28.57 32.95 9.83
C ASP A 749 28.00 31.55 9.52
N PRO A 750 28.20 31.00 8.31
CA PRO A 750 27.70 29.68 7.92
C PRO A 750 28.48 28.50 8.54
N TYR A 751 29.40 28.70 9.50
CA TYR A 751 30.26 27.65 10.05
C TYR A 751 30.47 27.70 11.59
N ASP A 752 29.42 27.82 12.40
CA ASP A 752 29.50 27.37 13.80
C ASP A 752 28.53 26.20 14.08
N PRO A 753 28.98 24.95 13.93
CA PRO A 753 28.19 23.75 14.23
C PRO A 753 28.14 23.40 15.73
N TYR A 754 28.61 24.27 16.64
CA TYR A 754 28.72 23.96 18.07
C TYR A 754 27.90 24.83 19.03
N ASP A 755 27.06 25.75 18.55
CA ASP A 755 26.13 26.48 19.43
C ASP A 755 24.77 25.75 19.56
N GLY A 756 24.73 24.80 20.49
CA GLY A 756 23.59 23.90 20.75
C GLY A 756 22.35 24.56 21.40
N ASP A 757 22.36 25.86 21.67
CA ASP A 757 21.26 26.58 22.36
C ASP A 757 20.48 27.58 21.48
N ARG A 758 20.84 27.74 20.20
CA ARG A 758 20.11 28.62 19.26
C ARG A 758 18.91 27.92 18.62
N TYR A 759 17.80 27.82 19.36
CA TYR A 759 16.49 27.58 18.75
C TYR A 759 16.11 28.80 17.88
N ALA A 760 16.43 28.78 16.59
CA ALA A 760 16.08 29.83 15.65
C ALA A 760 14.55 29.91 15.50
N ARG A 761 13.92 30.87 16.19
CA ARG A 761 12.45 31.04 16.24
C ARG A 761 11.81 31.50 14.92
N ILE A 762 12.62 31.73 13.89
CA ILE A 762 12.25 32.16 12.55
C ILE A 762 12.93 31.25 11.54
N HIS A 763 12.15 30.68 10.60
CA HIS A 763 12.63 29.78 9.54
C HIS A 763 12.35 30.38 8.16
N ASP A 764 13.24 30.17 7.19
CA ASP A 764 13.07 30.66 5.81
C ASP A 764 12.49 29.57 4.90
N ILE A 765 11.47 29.91 4.10
CA ILE A 765 11.00 29.10 2.98
C ILE A 765 11.81 29.47 1.74
N LYS A 766 12.96 28.80 1.57
CA LYS A 766 13.83 28.95 0.39
C LYS A 766 14.53 27.62 0.07
N LYS A 767 15.01 27.50 -1.17
CA LYS A 767 15.82 26.36 -1.59
C LYS A 767 17.17 26.39 -0.84
N ASN A 768 17.49 25.32 -0.12
CA ASN A 768 18.77 25.18 0.56
C ASN A 768 19.89 24.99 -0.46
N SER A 769 21.02 25.66 -0.20
CA SER A 769 22.24 25.55 -1.02
C SER A 769 23.01 24.26 -0.76
N VAL A 770 22.74 23.58 0.35
CA VAL A 770 23.32 22.28 0.72
C VAL A 770 22.39 21.17 0.25
N VAL A 771 22.95 20.19 -0.46
CA VAL A 771 22.24 18.96 -0.83
C VAL A 771 22.02 18.15 0.45
N HIS A 772 20.78 18.16 0.95
CA HIS A 772 20.39 17.32 2.08
C HIS A 772 20.18 15.87 1.63
N ASP A 773 20.54 14.93 2.50
CA ASP A 773 20.28 13.51 2.28
C ASP A 773 18.76 13.25 2.20
N GLU A 774 18.32 12.20 1.52
CA GLU A 774 16.89 11.94 1.24
C GLU A 774 16.01 11.80 2.49
N VAL A 775 16.63 11.63 3.66
CA VAL A 775 16.02 11.44 4.98
C VAL A 775 16.11 12.70 5.87
N GLU A 776 16.86 13.73 5.46
CA GLU A 776 17.12 14.94 6.26
C GLU A 776 15.99 15.98 6.19
N ARG A 777 15.71 16.56 7.36
CA ARG A 777 14.55 17.38 7.67
C ARG A 777 14.91 18.86 7.62
N TYR A 778 14.11 19.66 6.94
CA TYR A 778 14.33 21.12 6.86
C TYR A 778 14.03 21.84 8.19
N ALA A 779 12.97 21.44 8.90
CA ALA A 779 12.62 21.93 10.24
C ALA A 779 11.59 21.02 10.96
N PRO A 780 11.51 21.00 12.30
CA PRO A 780 10.58 20.15 13.06
C PRO A 780 9.11 20.57 12.94
N VAL A 781 8.21 19.61 12.66
CA VAL A 781 6.75 19.88 12.48
C VAL A 781 6.10 20.50 13.71
N TRP A 782 6.51 20.12 14.92
CA TRP A 782 5.95 20.70 16.16
C TRP A 782 6.25 22.19 16.29
N GLU A 783 7.31 22.67 15.65
CA GLU A 783 7.77 24.07 15.69
C GLU A 783 7.13 24.91 14.58
N ILE A 784 7.14 24.42 13.34
CA ILE A 784 6.71 25.20 12.16
C ILE A 784 5.29 24.87 11.67
N GLY A 785 4.70 23.77 12.14
CA GLY A 785 3.40 23.27 11.68
C GLY A 785 3.45 22.52 10.34
N SER A 786 2.36 21.79 10.06
CA SER A 786 2.26 20.89 8.90
C SER A 786 2.30 21.62 7.54
N LYS A 787 1.60 22.75 7.41
CA LYS A 787 1.57 23.55 6.17
C LYS A 787 2.94 24.08 5.78
N ALA A 788 3.68 24.63 6.75
CA ALA A 788 5.01 25.15 6.54
C ALA A 788 5.99 24.03 6.17
N HIS A 789 5.87 22.88 6.83
CA HIS A 789 6.69 21.72 6.52
C HIS A 789 6.48 21.25 5.07
N GLY A 790 5.22 21.19 4.61
CA GLY A 790 4.90 20.88 3.22
C GLY A 790 5.52 21.88 2.23
N LEU A 791 5.47 23.18 2.54
CA LEU A 791 6.10 24.23 1.73
C LEU A 791 7.63 24.10 1.67
N LEU A 792 8.29 23.83 2.79
CA LEU A 792 9.74 23.59 2.83
C LEU A 792 10.14 22.37 2.02
N PHE A 793 9.36 21.30 2.11
CA PHE A 793 9.58 20.09 1.33
C PHE A 793 9.59 20.39 -0.18
N ILE A 794 8.56 21.06 -0.70
CA ILE A 794 8.46 21.37 -2.13
C ILE A 794 9.42 22.47 -2.58
N ALA A 795 9.77 23.43 -1.72
CA ALA A 795 10.71 24.51 -2.05
C ALA A 795 12.13 23.98 -2.36
N ASN A 796 12.44 22.79 -1.86
CA ASN A 796 13.70 22.10 -2.09
C ASN A 796 13.62 21.04 -3.20
N MET A 797 12.46 20.85 -3.83
CA MET A 797 12.32 20.00 -5.00
C MET A 797 12.72 20.76 -6.27
N GLU A 798 13.39 20.07 -7.19
CA GLU A 798 13.81 20.67 -8.46
C GLU A 798 12.62 20.91 -9.40
N GLY A 799 12.53 22.11 -9.96
CA GLY A 799 11.49 22.50 -10.93
C GLY A 799 10.12 22.80 -10.31
N ILE A 800 10.03 22.88 -8.98
CA ILE A 800 8.79 23.23 -8.27
C ILE A 800 8.94 24.60 -7.63
N ASN A 801 7.98 25.49 -7.89
CA ASN A 801 8.00 26.83 -7.31
C ASN A 801 7.08 26.88 -6.09
N ALA A 802 7.66 27.11 -4.92
CA ALA A 802 6.95 27.60 -3.74
C ALA A 802 7.23 29.10 -3.59
N PRO A 803 6.21 29.95 -3.32
CA PRO A 803 6.48 31.35 -3.05
C PRO A 803 7.38 31.48 -1.80
N PRO A 804 8.45 32.30 -1.84
CA PRO A 804 9.31 32.52 -0.70
C PRO A 804 8.52 33.05 0.50
N GLY A 805 8.98 32.76 1.70
CA GLY A 805 8.35 33.18 2.94
C GLY A 805 9.24 33.01 4.16
N ILE A 806 8.73 33.43 5.30
CA ILE A 806 9.30 33.21 6.63
C ILE A 806 8.25 32.56 7.54
N ILE A 807 8.69 31.76 8.50
CA ILE A 807 7.83 31.06 9.45
C ILE A 807 8.22 31.49 10.86
N LEU A 808 7.26 31.99 11.62
CA LEU A 808 7.39 32.24 13.04
C LEU A 808 6.91 31.00 13.81
N SER A 809 7.78 30.45 14.66
CA SER A 809 7.51 29.19 15.37
C SER A 809 6.28 29.23 16.29
N SER A 810 5.67 28.06 16.51
CA SER A 810 4.62 27.84 17.51
C SER A 810 5.09 28.12 18.94
N GLU A 811 6.40 28.01 19.20
CA GLU A 811 6.99 28.35 20.49
C GLU A 811 6.96 29.87 20.74
N LEU A 812 7.08 30.67 19.67
CA LEU A 812 6.93 32.12 19.77
C LEU A 812 5.50 32.50 20.20
N TYR A 813 4.48 31.82 19.66
CA TYR A 813 3.09 31.97 20.09
C TYR A 813 2.93 31.73 21.61
N LYS A 814 3.47 30.62 22.13
CA LYS A 814 3.37 30.24 23.54
C LYS A 814 4.00 31.25 24.49
N ARG A 815 5.04 31.98 24.04
CA ARG A 815 5.78 32.95 24.84
C ARG A 815 5.24 34.37 24.77
N LEU A 816 4.73 34.77 23.61
CA LEU A 816 4.26 36.15 23.38
C LEU A 816 2.86 36.39 23.95
N GLY A 817 1.97 35.40 23.87
CA GLY A 817 0.59 35.52 24.29
C GLY A 817 -0.10 36.79 23.77
N ASP A 818 -1.02 37.35 24.54
CA ASP A 818 -1.65 38.65 24.25
C ASP A 818 -0.82 39.86 24.72
N ALA A 819 0.29 39.63 25.43
CA ALA A 819 1.05 40.67 26.12
C ALA A 819 1.75 41.66 25.17
N ILE A 820 2.06 41.24 23.93
CA ILE A 820 2.65 42.13 22.89
C ILE A 820 1.75 43.32 22.54
N ILE A 821 0.43 43.13 22.55
CA ILE A 821 -0.51 44.16 22.08
C ILE A 821 -0.74 45.22 23.14
N SER A 822 -0.73 44.82 24.41
CA SER A 822 -1.10 45.68 25.53
C SER A 822 -0.01 46.69 25.89
N ASP A 823 1.24 46.44 25.50
CA ASP A 823 2.39 47.32 25.77
C ASP A 823 2.90 48.04 24.51
N ILE A 824 2.92 49.37 24.55
CA ILE A 824 3.32 50.22 23.42
C ILE A 824 4.80 50.04 23.08
N GLU A 825 5.67 49.83 24.08
CA GLU A 825 7.11 49.65 23.84
C GLU A 825 7.40 48.31 23.16
N SER A 826 6.83 47.22 23.67
CA SER A 826 6.90 45.90 23.06
C SER A 826 6.41 45.90 21.62
N ARG A 827 5.29 46.58 21.36
CA ARG A 827 4.74 46.75 20.03
C ARG A 827 5.70 47.47 19.08
N ARG A 828 6.31 48.59 19.52
CA ARG A 828 7.28 49.34 18.71
C ARG A 828 8.52 48.52 18.39
N GLN A 829 9.04 47.79 19.38
CA GLN A 829 10.22 46.96 19.17
C GLN A 829 9.94 45.77 18.25
N MET A 830 8.75 45.15 18.34
CA MET A 830 8.35 44.10 17.41
C MET A 830 8.21 44.64 15.97
N ILE A 831 7.63 45.82 15.78
CA ILE A 831 7.57 46.47 14.45
C ILE A 831 8.98 46.73 13.90
N TYR A 832 9.91 47.22 14.73
CA TYR A 832 11.30 47.43 14.33
C TYR A 832 11.98 46.13 13.87
N LEU A 833 11.78 45.03 14.61
CA LEU A 833 12.30 43.72 14.24
C LEU A 833 11.68 43.18 12.95
N LEU A 834 10.35 43.19 12.86
CA LEU A 834 9.63 42.77 11.66
C LEU A 834 10.12 43.56 10.45
N LYS A 835 10.32 44.88 10.60
CA LYS A 835 10.87 45.72 9.55
C LYS A 835 12.24 45.23 9.08
N ARG A 836 13.18 45.01 9.99
CA ARG A 836 14.53 44.51 9.67
C ARG A 836 14.50 43.19 8.90
N TYR A 837 13.67 42.22 9.32
CA TYR A 837 13.58 40.91 8.67
C TYR A 837 12.84 40.99 7.32
N ILE A 838 11.70 41.68 7.26
CA ILE A 838 10.85 41.77 6.07
C ILE A 838 11.49 42.61 4.97
N ASP A 839 12.20 43.69 5.31
CA ASP A 839 12.92 44.49 4.33
C ASP A 839 14.03 43.67 3.68
N LYS A 840 14.76 42.87 4.47
CA LYS A 840 15.75 41.94 3.92
C LYS A 840 15.11 40.86 3.05
N PHE A 841 14.06 40.20 3.56
CA PHE A 841 13.35 39.12 2.87
C PHE A 841 12.72 39.57 1.55
N THR A 842 12.14 40.77 1.51
CA THR A 842 11.48 41.32 0.31
C THR A 842 12.41 42.14 -0.58
N GLY A 843 13.66 42.38 -0.18
CA GLY A 843 14.59 43.26 -0.89
C GLY A 843 14.17 44.73 -0.89
N ASN A 844 13.65 45.23 0.24
CA ASN A 844 13.12 46.59 0.45
C ASN A 844 11.90 46.93 -0.43
N ARG A 845 11.10 45.92 -0.76
CA ARG A 845 9.89 46.07 -1.59
C ARG A 845 8.59 46.14 -0.76
N PHE A 846 8.59 45.65 0.47
CA PHE A 846 7.43 45.78 1.35
C PHE A 846 7.19 47.26 1.72
N GLY A 847 5.96 47.74 1.56
CA GLY A 847 5.62 49.16 1.74
C GLY A 847 6.20 50.13 0.68
N ASN A 848 6.86 49.62 -0.36
CA ASN A 848 7.45 50.44 -1.42
C ASN A 848 6.43 50.74 -2.53
N VAL A 849 5.99 52.00 -2.65
CA VAL A 849 4.98 52.41 -3.64
C VAL A 849 5.42 52.18 -5.10
N ARG A 850 6.72 52.25 -5.41
CA ARG A 850 7.21 52.12 -6.81
C ARG A 850 7.33 50.67 -7.27
N ASN A 851 7.57 49.75 -6.35
CA ASN A 851 7.72 48.33 -6.64
C ASN A 851 7.22 47.49 -5.46
N PRO A 852 5.90 47.52 -5.20
CA PRO A 852 5.33 46.93 -3.99
C PRO A 852 5.47 45.40 -4.00
N GLN A 853 5.76 44.83 -2.83
CA GLN A 853 5.61 43.41 -2.54
C GLN A 853 4.56 43.26 -1.44
N LEU A 854 3.47 42.55 -1.73
CA LEU A 854 2.45 42.21 -0.73
C LEU A 854 2.75 40.85 -0.11
N LEU A 855 2.25 40.65 1.11
CA LEU A 855 2.43 39.43 1.88
C LEU A 855 1.07 38.78 2.22
N SER A 856 1.09 37.47 2.43
CA SER A 856 0.03 36.72 3.09
C SER A 856 0.51 36.28 4.46
N VAL A 857 -0.38 36.23 5.44
CA VAL A 857 -0.12 35.78 6.80
C VAL A 857 -1.08 34.64 7.11
N ARG A 858 -0.56 33.43 7.28
CA ARG A 858 -1.32 32.18 7.37
C ARG A 858 -0.98 31.43 8.65
N SER A 859 -1.97 30.76 9.23
CA SER A 859 -1.76 29.82 10.34
C SER A 859 -0.98 28.56 9.91
N GLY A 860 -0.14 28.05 10.81
CA GLY A 860 0.61 26.79 10.67
C GLY A 860 0.41 25.89 11.89
N ALA A 861 -0.71 25.18 11.97
CA ALA A 861 -0.96 24.21 13.02
C ALA A 861 -0.26 22.86 12.75
N VAL A 862 0.10 22.14 13.82
CA VAL A 862 0.71 20.80 13.74
C VAL A 862 -0.24 19.81 13.09
N PHE A 863 -1.47 19.75 13.57
CA PHE A 863 -2.56 19.02 12.94
C PHE A 863 -3.41 19.99 12.14
N SER A 864 -3.76 19.60 10.92
CA SER A 864 -4.56 20.47 10.05
C SER A 864 -5.93 20.77 10.68
N MET A 865 -6.42 22.00 10.52
CA MET A 865 -7.73 22.47 10.97
C MET A 865 -8.38 23.26 9.81
N PRO A 866 -8.97 22.56 8.80
CA PRO A 866 -9.43 23.17 7.56
C PRO A 866 -10.54 24.19 7.80
N GLY A 867 -10.36 25.42 7.28
CA GLY A 867 -11.34 26.50 7.39
C GLY A 867 -11.42 27.15 8.78
N VAL A 868 -10.92 26.52 9.83
CA VAL A 868 -11.08 26.98 11.22
C VAL A 868 -10.11 28.10 11.62
N MET A 869 -8.89 28.08 11.07
CA MET A 869 -7.83 29.01 11.43
C MET A 869 -7.72 30.17 10.43
N ASP A 870 -7.36 31.35 10.93
CA ASP A 870 -7.32 32.57 10.11
C ASP A 870 -6.23 32.57 9.03
N THR A 871 -6.49 33.33 7.98
CA THR A 871 -5.55 33.69 6.91
C THR A 871 -5.87 35.09 6.44
N ILE A 872 -4.87 35.96 6.43
CA ILE A 872 -5.01 37.36 6.00
C ILE A 872 -4.15 37.56 4.76
N THR A 873 -4.78 38.07 3.70
CA THR A 873 -4.13 38.25 2.39
C THR A 873 -3.90 39.73 2.07
N ASN A 874 -3.00 40.00 1.14
CA ASN A 874 -2.72 41.35 0.62
C ASN A 874 -2.22 42.34 1.70
N VAL A 875 -1.50 41.84 2.71
CA VAL A 875 -0.88 42.66 3.77
C VAL A 875 0.20 43.55 3.17
N GLY A 876 0.22 44.83 3.56
CA GLY A 876 1.08 45.87 3.02
C GLY A 876 0.39 46.82 2.04
N LEU A 877 -0.92 46.69 1.84
CA LEU A 877 -1.70 47.63 1.02
C LEU A 877 -1.95 48.93 1.77
N THR A 878 -1.35 50.01 1.28
CA THR A 878 -1.68 51.39 1.66
C THR A 878 -2.46 52.07 0.54
N PRO A 879 -3.18 53.18 0.79
CA PRO A 879 -3.86 53.93 -0.26
C PRO A 879 -2.97 54.24 -1.47
N GLU A 880 -1.70 54.60 -1.26
CA GLU A 880 -0.75 54.89 -2.33
C GLU A 880 -0.40 53.65 -3.17
N ILE A 881 -0.27 52.48 -2.52
CA ILE A 881 0.00 51.21 -3.20
C ILE A 881 -1.24 50.74 -3.97
N VAL A 882 -2.44 50.96 -3.44
CA VAL A 882 -3.70 50.68 -4.15
C VAL A 882 -3.76 51.51 -5.43
N GLU A 883 -3.48 52.81 -5.36
CA GLU A 883 -3.43 53.67 -6.54
C GLU A 883 -2.36 53.21 -7.54
N HIS A 884 -1.18 52.76 -7.07
CA HIS A 884 -0.15 52.19 -7.94
C HIS A 884 -0.66 50.97 -8.72
N TYR A 885 -1.31 50.00 -8.06
CA TYR A 885 -1.88 48.85 -8.74
C TYR A 885 -3.07 49.23 -9.64
N ALA A 886 -3.82 50.28 -9.27
CA ALA A 886 -4.97 50.74 -10.03
C ALA A 886 -4.60 51.33 -11.40
N LEU A 887 -3.36 51.81 -11.57
CA LEU A 887 -2.82 52.23 -12.88
C LEU A 887 -2.77 51.09 -13.90
N GLY A 888 -2.58 49.84 -13.44
CA GLY A 888 -2.58 48.65 -14.29
C GLY A 888 -3.98 48.04 -14.42
N ASP A 889 -4.59 47.72 -13.28
CA ASP A 889 -5.93 47.14 -13.20
C ASP A 889 -6.64 47.62 -11.92
N ALA A 890 -7.48 48.65 -12.07
CA ALA A 890 -8.24 49.24 -10.97
C ALA A 890 -9.13 48.22 -10.25
N TRP A 891 -9.76 47.29 -10.97
CA TRP A 891 -10.61 46.29 -10.33
C TRP A 891 -9.78 45.37 -9.42
N PHE A 892 -8.61 44.93 -9.90
CA PHE A 892 -7.69 44.10 -9.12
C PHE A 892 -7.22 44.81 -7.84
N ALA A 893 -6.80 46.07 -7.98
CA ALA A 893 -6.29 46.86 -6.86
C ALA A 893 -7.34 47.02 -5.75
N TRP A 894 -8.56 47.42 -6.11
CA TRP A 894 -9.64 47.65 -5.17
C TRP A 894 -10.25 46.35 -4.62
N ASP A 895 -10.25 45.23 -5.38
CA ASP A 895 -10.61 43.90 -4.88
C ASP A 895 -9.63 43.44 -3.79
N CYS A 896 -8.32 43.61 -4.01
CA CYS A 896 -7.31 43.26 -3.02
C CYS A 896 -7.42 44.13 -1.75
N TYR A 897 -7.65 45.44 -1.90
CA TYR A 897 -7.82 46.34 -0.76
C TYR A 897 -9.05 46.01 0.09
N ARG A 898 -10.20 45.81 -0.56
CA ARG A 898 -11.44 45.38 0.11
C ARG A 898 -11.24 44.10 0.90
N ARG A 899 -10.57 43.10 0.31
CA ARG A 899 -10.29 41.82 0.97
C ARG A 899 -9.38 41.98 2.17
N PHE A 900 -8.29 42.74 2.03
CA PHE A 900 -7.38 43.00 3.14
C PHE A 900 -8.11 43.58 4.36
N ILE A 901 -8.89 44.64 4.18
CA ILE A 901 -9.61 45.29 5.29
C ILE A 901 -10.73 44.40 5.84
N GLN A 902 -11.36 43.57 5.01
CA GLN A 902 -12.35 42.58 5.44
C GLN A 902 -11.68 41.51 6.31
N ASP A 903 -10.65 40.83 5.80
CA ASP A 903 -9.93 39.74 6.48
C ASP A 903 -9.37 40.24 7.82
N LEU A 904 -8.69 41.40 7.81
CA LEU A 904 -8.13 42.00 9.02
C LEU A 904 -9.23 42.32 10.04
N SER A 905 -10.38 42.83 9.61
CA SER A 905 -11.46 43.22 10.52
C SER A 905 -12.18 42.02 11.13
N ILE A 906 -12.36 40.95 10.36
CA ILE A 906 -12.93 39.70 10.87
C ILE A 906 -11.95 39.09 11.90
N SER A 907 -10.69 38.88 11.51
CA SER A 907 -9.75 38.11 12.33
C SER A 907 -9.18 38.89 13.53
N PHE A 908 -8.94 40.21 13.39
CA PHE A 908 -8.35 41.02 14.48
C PHE A 908 -9.40 41.71 15.36
N TYR A 909 -10.45 42.28 14.76
CA TYR A 909 -11.49 43.02 15.49
C TYR A 909 -12.71 42.17 15.84
N GLY A 910 -12.86 40.97 15.26
CA GLY A 910 -14.01 40.10 15.51
C GLY A 910 -15.31 40.64 14.89
N ILE A 911 -15.24 41.41 13.81
CA ILE A 911 -16.44 41.85 13.09
C ILE A 911 -17.06 40.64 12.39
N ASP A 912 -18.36 40.46 12.58
CA ASP A 912 -19.14 39.40 11.94
C ASP A 912 -19.02 39.44 10.41
N ARG A 913 -18.75 38.28 9.80
CA ARG A 913 -18.60 38.10 8.35
C ARG A 913 -19.87 38.53 7.59
N GLN A 914 -21.05 38.30 8.15
CA GLN A 914 -22.34 38.62 7.55
C GLN A 914 -22.47 40.11 7.19
N VAL A 915 -21.78 40.98 7.93
CA VAL A 915 -21.75 42.43 7.66
C VAL A 915 -21.19 42.70 6.26
N PHE A 916 -20.08 42.07 5.91
CA PHE A 916 -19.42 42.28 4.63
C PHE A 916 -20.16 41.58 3.47
N GLU A 917 -20.76 40.41 3.74
CA GLU A 917 -21.59 39.68 2.78
C GLU A 917 -22.84 40.47 2.41
N ASN A 918 -23.53 41.05 3.41
CA ASN A 918 -24.69 41.92 3.20
C ASN A 918 -24.33 43.16 2.37
N LEU A 919 -23.16 43.77 2.62
CA LEU A 919 -22.65 44.89 1.82
C LEU A 919 -22.40 44.47 0.36
N MET A 920 -21.73 43.33 0.13
CA MET A 920 -21.48 42.80 -1.21
C MET A 920 -22.80 42.50 -1.94
N TYR A 921 -23.73 41.81 -1.29
CA TYR A 921 -25.03 41.44 -1.86
C TYR A 921 -25.85 42.67 -2.21
N SER A 922 -26.01 43.60 -1.26
CA SER A 922 -26.75 44.85 -1.46
C SER A 922 -26.16 45.68 -2.60
N TYR A 923 -24.83 45.74 -2.68
CA TYR A 923 -24.13 46.47 -3.73
C TYR A 923 -24.36 45.82 -5.12
N LYS A 924 -24.21 44.50 -5.22
CA LYS A 924 -24.48 43.73 -6.45
C LYS A 924 -25.89 43.97 -6.97
N SER A 925 -26.88 43.87 -6.09
CA SER A 925 -28.29 44.13 -6.41
C SER A 925 -28.52 45.57 -6.87
N ARG A 926 -27.89 46.54 -6.21
CA ARG A 926 -28.00 47.97 -6.56
C ARG A 926 -27.43 48.28 -7.94
N VAL A 927 -26.32 47.67 -8.33
CA VAL A 927 -25.66 47.93 -9.63
C VAL A 927 -26.07 46.94 -10.74
N GLY A 928 -26.98 46.01 -10.45
CA GLY A 928 -27.53 45.07 -11.42
C GLY A 928 -26.53 44.02 -11.93
N VAL A 929 -25.56 43.61 -11.11
CA VAL A 929 -24.58 42.57 -11.47
C VAL A 929 -24.73 41.33 -10.59
N GLU A 930 -24.79 40.15 -11.21
CA GLU A 930 -24.91 38.87 -10.49
C GLU A 930 -23.59 38.43 -9.84
N LEU A 931 -22.47 38.74 -10.52
CA LEU A 931 -21.11 38.31 -10.19
C LEU A 931 -20.19 39.52 -9.98
N LYS A 932 -19.31 39.45 -8.99
CA LYS A 932 -18.38 40.55 -8.65
C LYS A 932 -17.38 40.85 -9.77
N GLU A 933 -17.07 39.84 -10.58
CA GLU A 933 -16.16 39.93 -11.73
C GLU A 933 -16.75 40.80 -12.86
N ARG A 934 -18.07 41.02 -12.85
CA ARG A 934 -18.75 41.94 -13.78
C ARG A 934 -18.74 43.39 -13.28
N MET A 935 -18.26 43.66 -12.06
CA MET A 935 -18.10 45.03 -11.57
C MET A 935 -16.95 45.72 -12.31
N THR A 936 -17.08 47.02 -12.54
CA THR A 936 -15.99 47.89 -13.01
C THR A 936 -15.02 48.21 -11.87
N GLY A 937 -13.81 48.68 -12.20
CA GLY A 937 -12.85 49.13 -11.18
C GLY A 937 -13.40 50.24 -10.28
N GLY A 938 -14.16 51.19 -10.85
CA GLY A 938 -14.81 52.25 -10.08
C GLY A 938 -15.90 51.73 -9.13
N GLN A 939 -16.71 50.77 -9.58
CA GLN A 939 -17.69 50.11 -8.70
C GLN A 939 -17.02 49.34 -7.56
N MET A 940 -15.90 48.67 -7.85
CA MET A 940 -15.13 47.96 -6.82
C MET A 940 -14.53 48.92 -5.79
N ALA A 941 -14.03 50.08 -6.23
CA ALA A 941 -13.53 51.14 -5.35
C ALA A 941 -14.63 51.68 -4.42
N GLU A 942 -15.84 51.88 -4.95
CA GLU A 942 -17.00 52.32 -4.20
C GLU A 942 -17.40 51.31 -3.11
N LEU A 943 -17.37 50.01 -3.44
CA LEU A 943 -17.63 48.94 -2.49
C LEU A 943 -16.55 48.86 -1.41
N ALA A 944 -15.27 48.97 -1.79
CA ALA A 944 -14.16 48.98 -0.84
C ALA A 944 -14.26 50.17 0.13
N THR A 945 -14.75 51.32 -0.35
CA THR A 945 -15.02 52.50 0.48
C THR A 945 -16.14 52.23 1.48
N GLN A 946 -17.24 51.58 1.05
CA GLN A 946 -18.32 51.20 1.97
C GLN A 946 -17.86 50.24 3.07
N TYR A 947 -16.97 49.29 2.75
CA TYR A 947 -16.38 48.39 3.74
C TYR A 947 -15.57 49.17 4.77
N ARG A 948 -14.69 50.07 4.31
CA ARG A 948 -13.91 50.95 5.18
C ARG A 948 -14.81 51.81 6.08
N ASP A 949 -15.84 52.43 5.51
CA ASP A 949 -16.75 53.30 6.26
C ASP A 949 -17.53 52.54 7.33
N GLU A 950 -17.93 51.29 7.05
CA GLU A 950 -18.58 50.42 8.03
C GLU A 950 -17.64 50.03 9.18
N ILE A 951 -16.36 49.73 8.88
CA ILE A 951 -15.34 49.43 9.90
C ILE A 951 -15.14 50.64 10.83
N ILE A 952 -15.01 51.85 10.26
CA ILE A 952 -14.84 53.10 11.01
C ILE A 952 -16.08 53.42 11.84
N ARG A 953 -17.28 53.23 11.27
CA ARG A 953 -18.56 53.46 11.96
C ARG A 953 -18.72 52.60 13.21
N ARG A 954 -18.14 51.40 13.21
CA ARG A 954 -18.09 50.49 14.37
C ARG A 954 -17.01 50.85 15.41
N GLY A 955 -16.24 51.91 15.17
CA GLY A 955 -15.23 52.43 16.09
C GLY A 955 -13.84 51.80 15.93
N PHE A 956 -13.60 51.05 14.84
CA PHE A 956 -12.30 50.42 14.58
C PHE A 956 -11.43 51.26 13.64
N HIS A 957 -10.11 51.12 13.77
CA HIS A 957 -9.11 51.81 12.95
C HIS A 957 -8.49 50.86 11.92
N ILE A 958 -8.18 51.34 10.72
CA ILE A 958 -7.45 50.55 9.71
C ILE A 958 -6.00 51.05 9.70
N PRO A 959 -5.01 50.22 10.07
CA PRO A 959 -3.61 50.62 10.17
C PRO A 959 -3.06 51.07 8.80
N GLU A 960 -2.47 52.27 8.77
CA GLU A 960 -1.89 52.86 7.55
C GLU A 960 -0.44 52.44 7.31
N ASP A 961 0.31 52.10 8.36
CA ASP A 961 1.68 51.62 8.25
C ASP A 961 1.72 50.11 7.88
N PRO A 962 2.36 49.71 6.76
CA PRO A 962 2.49 48.30 6.36
C PRO A 962 3.03 47.36 7.44
N TYR A 963 3.96 47.81 8.29
CA TYR A 963 4.52 46.95 9.34
C TYR A 963 3.57 46.82 10.53
N GLU A 964 2.75 47.84 10.79
CA GLU A 964 1.64 47.80 11.74
C GLU A 964 0.56 46.81 11.26
N GLN A 965 0.21 46.86 9.97
CA GLN A 965 -0.69 45.89 9.32
C GLN A 965 -0.18 44.46 9.49
N LEU A 966 1.12 44.24 9.28
CA LEU A 966 1.76 42.94 9.42
C LEU A 966 1.70 42.44 10.86
N LEU A 967 2.03 43.29 11.85
CA LEU A 967 1.94 42.92 13.25
C LEU A 967 0.50 42.53 13.64
N TYR A 968 -0.50 43.32 13.24
CA TYR A 968 -1.90 42.99 13.53
C TYR A 968 -2.30 41.66 12.90
N SER A 969 -1.83 41.40 11.68
CA SER A 969 -2.11 40.15 10.98
C SER A 969 -1.48 38.94 11.69
N ILE A 970 -0.24 39.06 12.16
CA ILE A 970 0.45 38.01 12.93
C ILE A 970 -0.33 37.71 14.21
N VAL A 971 -0.74 38.75 14.96
CA VAL A 971 -1.45 38.54 16.21
C VAL A 971 -2.87 38.00 15.99
N ALA A 972 -3.57 38.43 14.93
CA ALA A 972 -4.85 37.84 14.55
C ALA A 972 -4.72 36.32 14.35
N VAL A 973 -3.71 35.88 13.58
CA VAL A 973 -3.47 34.45 13.37
C VAL A 973 -3.13 33.72 14.67
N PHE A 974 -2.30 34.30 15.55
CA PHE A 974 -2.03 33.71 16.87
C PHE A 974 -3.29 33.58 17.72
N ARG A 975 -4.14 34.62 17.76
CA ARG A 975 -5.41 34.61 18.52
C ARG A 975 -6.42 33.62 17.96
N SER A 976 -6.38 33.37 16.64
CA SER A 976 -7.28 32.42 15.98
C SER A 976 -7.20 31.01 16.58
N TRP A 977 -6.04 30.61 17.14
CA TRP A 977 -5.90 29.34 17.86
C TRP A 977 -6.83 29.23 19.06
N ASN A 978 -7.09 30.33 19.77
CA ASN A 978 -7.95 30.36 20.95
C ASN A 978 -9.38 30.86 20.68
N SER A 979 -9.75 31.01 19.39
CA SER A 979 -11.13 31.35 19.02
C SER A 979 -12.11 30.30 19.56
N SER A 980 -13.37 30.71 19.78
CA SER A 980 -14.43 29.80 20.24
C SER A 980 -14.61 28.61 19.28
N VAL A 981 -14.53 28.88 17.97
CA VAL A 981 -14.64 27.86 16.92
C VAL A 981 -13.45 26.91 16.95
N ALA A 982 -12.22 27.41 17.08
CA ALA A 982 -11.02 26.57 17.12
C ALA A 982 -10.95 25.68 18.36
N ARG A 983 -11.34 26.18 19.54
CA ARG A 983 -11.42 25.38 20.77
C ARG A 983 -12.44 24.25 20.66
N LYS A 984 -13.68 24.59 20.27
CA LYS A 984 -14.73 23.57 20.05
C LYS A 984 -14.29 22.54 19.00
N TYR A 985 -13.64 22.98 17.92
CA TYR A 985 -13.11 22.06 16.91
C TYR A 985 -12.12 21.07 17.52
N ARG A 986 -11.12 21.56 18.27
CA ARG A 986 -10.13 20.70 18.92
C ARG A 986 -10.75 19.75 19.94
N GLU A 987 -11.76 20.19 20.70
CA GLU A 987 -12.53 19.33 21.59
C GLU A 987 -13.22 18.20 20.81
N MET A 988 -13.90 18.51 19.71
CA MET A 988 -14.61 17.53 18.87
C MET A 988 -13.67 16.49 18.26
N VAL A 989 -12.49 16.90 17.77
CA VAL A 989 -11.52 16.00 17.13
C VAL A 989 -10.42 15.51 18.09
N ASN A 990 -10.56 15.77 19.40
CA ASN A 990 -9.59 15.41 20.43
C ASN A 990 -8.14 15.86 20.15
N ILE A 991 -7.92 17.14 19.84
CA ILE A 991 -6.59 17.75 19.70
C ILE A 991 -6.26 18.56 20.97
N SER A 992 -5.02 18.46 21.46
CA SER A 992 -4.52 19.20 22.62
C SER A 992 -4.37 20.72 22.35
N ASP A 993 -4.73 21.54 23.32
CA ASP A 993 -4.53 23.00 23.27
C ASP A 993 -3.05 23.41 23.33
N GLU A 994 -2.19 22.51 23.85
CA GLU A 994 -0.76 22.77 24.13
C GLU A 994 0.11 22.86 22.87
N TRP A 995 -0.42 22.49 21.70
CA TRP A 995 0.33 22.59 20.44
C TRP A 995 0.61 24.04 20.03
N GLY A 996 -0.38 24.92 20.13
CA GLY A 996 -0.30 26.27 19.57
C GLY A 996 -0.29 26.30 18.04
N THR A 997 0.00 27.48 17.47
CA THR A 997 0.09 27.67 16.01
C THR A 997 1.36 28.44 15.64
N ALA A 998 2.02 28.01 14.56
CA ALA A 998 3.01 28.82 13.87
C ALA A 998 2.31 29.88 12.98
N VAL A 999 3.08 30.87 12.52
CA VAL A 999 2.62 31.89 11.56
C VAL A 999 3.53 31.86 10.34
N ILE A 1000 2.94 31.70 9.17
CA ILE A 1000 3.62 31.67 7.88
C ILE A 1000 3.38 33.01 7.20
N ILE A 1001 4.45 33.75 6.93
CA ILE A 1001 4.43 35.02 6.20
C ILE A 1001 5.04 34.77 4.84
N GLN A 1002 4.25 34.87 3.77
CA GLN A 1002 4.65 34.42 2.44
C GLN A 1002 4.39 35.50 1.39
N ASN A 1003 5.26 35.60 0.38
CA ASN A 1003 5.04 36.49 -0.75
C ASN A 1003 3.69 36.19 -1.43
N MET A 1004 2.90 37.24 -1.69
CA MET A 1004 1.67 37.09 -2.47
C MET A 1004 1.98 36.68 -3.90
N VAL A 1005 1.19 35.74 -4.40
CA VAL A 1005 1.05 35.38 -5.81
C VAL A 1005 -0.41 35.59 -6.17
N PHE A 1006 -0.68 36.22 -7.31
CA PHE A 1006 -2.03 36.70 -7.64
C PHE A 1006 -2.71 35.87 -8.73
N GLY A 1007 -3.73 35.11 -8.35
CA GLY A 1007 -4.67 34.50 -9.29
C GLY A 1007 -5.68 35.49 -9.89
N ASN A 1008 -5.74 36.72 -9.36
CA ASN A 1008 -6.68 37.78 -9.77
C ASN A 1008 -6.05 38.97 -10.50
N SER A 1009 -4.74 38.97 -10.76
CA SER A 1009 -4.03 40.09 -11.40
C SER A 1009 -4.34 40.25 -12.89
N SER A 1010 -4.88 39.22 -13.54
CA SER A 1010 -5.38 39.30 -14.92
C SER A 1010 -6.44 38.21 -15.19
N PRO A 1011 -7.23 38.31 -16.27
CA PRO A 1011 -8.16 37.25 -16.67
C PRO A 1011 -7.51 35.91 -17.05
N GLN A 1012 -6.20 35.90 -17.33
CA GLN A 1012 -5.42 34.68 -17.65
C GLN A 1012 -4.79 34.04 -16.40
N CYS A 1013 -4.78 34.74 -15.26
CA CYS A 1013 -4.30 34.17 -14.01
C CYS A 1013 -5.35 33.20 -13.45
N VAL A 1014 -4.86 32.10 -12.90
CA VAL A 1014 -5.67 30.99 -12.40
C VAL A 1014 -5.28 30.69 -10.96
N THR A 1015 -6.26 30.41 -10.12
CA THR A 1015 -6.04 29.77 -8.81
C THR A 1015 -6.91 28.53 -8.74
N GLY A 1016 -6.47 27.51 -8.01
CA GLY A 1016 -7.25 26.30 -7.87
C GLY A 1016 -6.78 25.38 -6.76
N VAL A 1017 -7.58 24.35 -6.54
CA VAL A 1017 -7.28 23.23 -5.66
C VAL A 1017 -7.40 21.96 -6.48
N VAL A 1018 -6.35 21.15 -6.46
CA VAL A 1018 -6.29 19.89 -7.21
C VAL A 1018 -5.98 18.74 -6.26
N HIS A 1019 -6.63 17.62 -6.51
CA HIS A 1019 -6.41 16.33 -5.87
C HIS A 1019 -5.76 15.42 -6.90
N SER A 1020 -4.70 14.72 -6.50
CA SER A 1020 -4.26 13.55 -7.26
C SER A 1020 -5.13 12.38 -6.85
N ARG A 1021 -5.85 11.76 -7.79
CA ARG A 1021 -6.65 10.57 -7.51
C ARG A 1021 -6.05 9.37 -8.22
N TYR A 1022 -5.78 8.32 -7.44
CA TYR A 1022 -5.38 7.04 -7.99
C TYR A 1022 -6.62 6.16 -8.27
N HIS A 1023 -6.83 5.75 -9.53
CA HIS A 1023 -7.99 4.92 -9.92
C HIS A 1023 -7.72 3.41 -9.92
N GLY A 1024 -6.79 2.92 -9.09
CA GLY A 1024 -6.37 1.50 -9.11
C GLY A 1024 -5.52 1.11 -10.32
N ASN A 1025 -5.46 1.98 -11.33
CA ASN A 1025 -5.00 1.72 -12.68
C ASN A 1025 -3.75 2.54 -13.07
N GLU A 1026 -2.95 2.95 -12.10
CA GLU A 1026 -1.77 3.82 -12.25
C GLU A 1026 -1.97 5.18 -12.95
N LYS A 1027 -3.18 5.45 -13.42
CA LYS A 1027 -3.64 6.75 -13.88
C LYS A 1027 -3.82 7.66 -12.66
N ILE A 1028 -2.89 8.59 -12.50
CA ILE A 1028 -3.08 9.75 -11.65
C ILE A 1028 -4.01 10.67 -12.43
N ASP A 1029 -5.28 10.72 -12.03
CA ASP A 1029 -6.18 11.73 -12.55
C ASP A 1029 -6.11 12.97 -11.67
N LEU A 1030 -6.04 14.13 -12.33
CA LEU A 1030 -6.23 15.38 -11.64
C LEU A 1030 -7.73 15.64 -11.50
N PHE A 1031 -8.19 15.67 -10.26
CA PHE A 1031 -9.56 16.01 -9.93
C PHE A 1031 -9.56 17.27 -9.09
N GLY A 1032 -10.39 18.26 -9.42
CA GLY A 1032 -10.41 19.47 -8.61
C GLY A 1032 -11.14 20.61 -9.27
N GLU A 1033 -10.86 21.81 -8.77
CA GLU A 1033 -11.58 23.02 -9.13
C GLU A 1033 -10.60 24.19 -9.32
N TYR A 1034 -10.82 24.97 -10.37
CA TYR A 1034 -10.08 26.20 -10.64
C TYR A 1034 -11.01 27.37 -10.90
N LYS A 1035 -10.45 28.57 -10.80
CA LYS A 1035 -11.12 29.82 -11.16
C LYS A 1035 -10.11 30.83 -11.72
N THR A 1036 -10.54 31.55 -12.75
CA THR A 1036 -9.78 32.68 -13.33
C THR A 1036 -10.13 33.97 -12.62
N ARG A 1037 -9.18 34.91 -12.55
CA ARG A 1037 -9.38 36.24 -11.96
C ARG A 1037 -9.89 36.18 -10.50
N ALA A 1038 -9.34 35.26 -9.71
CA ALA A 1038 -9.78 34.96 -8.35
C ALA A 1038 -8.59 34.70 -7.40
N GLN A 1039 -8.81 34.80 -6.10
CA GLN A 1039 -7.83 34.37 -5.08
C GLN A 1039 -8.27 33.06 -4.43
N GLY A 1040 -7.33 32.34 -3.80
CA GLY A 1040 -7.59 30.99 -3.26
C GLY A 1040 -8.83 30.89 -2.37
N HIS A 1041 -9.11 31.91 -1.55
CA HIS A 1041 -10.33 31.97 -0.74
C HIS A 1041 -11.60 31.78 -1.58
N ASP A 1042 -11.69 32.38 -2.77
CA ASP A 1042 -12.89 32.28 -3.63
C ASP A 1042 -13.19 30.86 -4.10
N VAL A 1043 -12.18 29.99 -4.15
CA VAL A 1043 -12.34 28.58 -4.53
C VAL A 1043 -12.80 27.76 -3.32
N VAL A 1044 -12.15 27.96 -2.17
CA VAL A 1044 -12.35 27.12 -0.98
C VAL A 1044 -13.60 27.53 -0.17
N SER A 1045 -13.99 28.80 -0.18
CA SER A 1045 -15.16 29.30 0.55
C SER A 1045 -16.49 28.96 -0.10
N GLY A 1046 -16.49 28.46 -1.35
CA GLY A 1046 -17.72 28.01 -2.02
C GLY A 1046 -18.64 29.10 -2.58
N VAL A 1047 -18.49 30.37 -2.17
CA VAL A 1047 -19.27 31.54 -2.65
C VAL A 1047 -19.11 31.88 -4.14
N ALA A 1048 -18.13 31.30 -4.85
CA ALA A 1048 -17.86 31.63 -6.24
C ALA A 1048 -18.04 30.42 -7.16
N ARG A 1049 -18.57 30.67 -8.37
CA ARG A 1049 -18.62 29.63 -9.41
C ARG A 1049 -17.20 29.17 -9.78
N VAL A 1050 -16.95 27.88 -9.66
CA VAL A 1050 -15.69 27.19 -9.98
C VAL A 1050 -15.85 26.32 -11.23
N PHE A 1051 -14.72 25.91 -11.82
CA PHE A 1051 -14.64 25.12 -13.05
C PHE A 1051 -13.80 23.85 -12.83
N PRO A 1052 -14.08 22.74 -13.53
CA PRO A 1052 -13.40 21.46 -13.32
C PRO A 1052 -11.95 21.49 -13.83
N ILE A 1053 -11.05 20.68 -13.24
CA ILE A 1053 -9.65 20.63 -13.69
C ILE A 1053 -9.48 19.79 -14.97
N SER A 1054 -10.09 18.60 -15.05
CA SER A 1054 -9.87 17.64 -16.14
C SER A 1054 -11.13 17.34 -16.95
N GLU A 1055 -10.95 16.81 -18.16
CA GLU A 1055 -12.04 16.31 -19.01
C GLU A 1055 -12.68 15.03 -18.46
N ASP A 1056 -11.90 14.16 -17.80
CA ASP A 1056 -12.44 12.95 -17.21
C ASP A 1056 -13.40 13.24 -16.05
N GLN A 1057 -13.13 14.29 -15.27
CA GLN A 1057 -14.07 14.80 -14.28
C GLN A 1057 -15.42 15.21 -14.90
N LYS A 1058 -15.44 15.75 -16.11
CA LYS A 1058 -16.68 16.15 -16.82
C LYS A 1058 -17.51 14.94 -17.25
N LYS A 1059 -16.89 13.79 -17.55
CA LYS A 1059 -17.59 12.55 -17.91
C LYS A 1059 -18.35 11.96 -16.73
N VAL A 1060 -17.84 12.16 -15.51
CA VAL A 1060 -18.43 11.61 -14.27
C VAL A 1060 -19.58 12.47 -13.77
N TYR A 1061 -19.44 13.80 -13.75
CA TYR A 1061 -20.42 14.71 -13.16
C TYR A 1061 -21.16 15.51 -14.22
N LYS A 1062 -22.45 15.22 -14.42
CA LYS A 1062 -23.33 15.90 -15.41
C LYS A 1062 -23.32 17.43 -15.26
N THR A 1063 -23.25 17.93 -14.03
CA THR A 1063 -23.19 19.37 -13.71
C THR A 1063 -21.99 20.08 -14.35
N PHE A 1064 -20.87 19.37 -14.55
CA PHE A 1064 -19.68 19.92 -15.19
C PHE A 1064 -19.62 19.70 -16.71
N ALA A 1065 -20.52 18.91 -17.29
CA ALA A 1065 -20.46 18.53 -18.71
C ALA A 1065 -20.43 19.73 -19.67
N ALA A 1066 -21.14 20.81 -19.32
CA ALA A 1066 -21.21 22.04 -20.13
C ALA A 1066 -20.20 23.13 -19.70
N MET A 1067 -19.33 22.86 -18.71
CA MET A 1067 -18.36 23.83 -18.20
C MET A 1067 -16.95 23.58 -18.79
N PRO A 1068 -16.18 24.63 -19.11
CA PRO A 1068 -14.83 24.47 -19.65
C PRO A 1068 -13.86 24.01 -18.56
N SER A 1069 -13.16 22.89 -18.79
CA SER A 1069 -12.12 22.42 -17.86
C SER A 1069 -10.82 23.22 -17.99
N LEU A 1070 -9.89 23.06 -17.04
CA LEU A 1070 -8.55 23.63 -17.16
C LEU A 1070 -7.81 22.98 -18.33
N GLU A 1071 -7.97 21.67 -18.51
CA GLU A 1071 -7.40 20.87 -19.60
C GLU A 1071 -7.85 21.36 -20.99
N GLU A 1072 -9.14 21.68 -21.15
CA GLU A 1072 -9.70 22.21 -22.40
C GLU A 1072 -9.29 23.67 -22.64
N LYS A 1073 -9.38 24.51 -21.61
CA LYS A 1073 -9.23 25.97 -21.76
C LYS A 1073 -7.77 26.42 -21.77
N PHE A 1074 -6.91 25.75 -21.00
CA PHE A 1074 -5.50 26.08 -20.80
C PHE A 1074 -4.65 24.78 -20.76
N PRO A 1075 -4.51 24.07 -21.89
CA PRO A 1075 -3.83 22.77 -21.94
C PRO A 1075 -2.37 22.85 -21.47
N GLU A 1076 -1.67 23.95 -21.73
CA GLU A 1076 -0.30 24.16 -21.24
C GLU A 1076 -0.24 24.24 -19.70
N PHE A 1077 -1.20 24.89 -19.06
CA PHE A 1077 -1.28 25.02 -17.61
C PHE A 1077 -1.63 23.70 -16.96
N TYR A 1078 -2.54 22.93 -17.58
CA TYR A 1078 -2.87 21.59 -17.14
C TYR A 1078 -1.63 20.66 -17.21
N GLY A 1079 -0.89 20.66 -18.32
CA GLY A 1079 0.32 19.84 -18.46
C GLY A 1079 1.40 20.18 -17.43
N MET A 1080 1.61 21.47 -17.14
CA MET A 1080 2.51 21.91 -16.06
C MET A 1080 2.05 21.43 -14.67
N LEU A 1081 0.75 21.57 -14.39
CA LEU A 1081 0.16 21.14 -13.13
C LEU A 1081 0.27 19.63 -12.94
N PHE A 1082 -0.08 18.85 -13.97
CA PHE A 1082 0.01 17.39 -13.99
C PHE A 1082 1.42 16.90 -13.65
N ASN A 1083 2.43 17.37 -14.38
CA ASN A 1083 3.82 17.00 -14.15
C ASN A 1083 4.31 17.38 -12.74
N THR A 1084 3.87 18.53 -12.24
CA THR A 1084 4.24 18.99 -10.89
C THR A 1084 3.59 18.13 -9.81
N VAL A 1085 2.28 17.87 -9.92
CA VAL A 1085 1.52 17.03 -8.98
C VAL A 1085 2.08 15.60 -8.95
N GLN A 1086 2.39 15.03 -10.12
CA GLN A 1086 3.00 13.70 -10.22
C GLN A 1086 4.33 13.64 -9.48
N ARG A 1087 5.25 14.58 -9.73
CA ARG A 1087 6.55 14.64 -9.04
C ARG A 1087 6.42 14.76 -7.51
N ILE A 1088 5.50 15.61 -7.03
CA ILE A 1088 5.27 15.77 -5.59
C ILE A 1088 4.71 14.47 -5.02
N ARG A 1089 3.72 13.86 -5.69
CA ARG A 1089 3.10 12.60 -5.25
C ARG A 1089 4.09 11.46 -5.17
N ASP A 1090 4.93 11.29 -6.19
CA ASP A 1090 5.91 10.21 -6.25
C ASP A 1090 6.90 10.30 -5.09
N ARG A 1091 7.32 11.52 -4.71
CA ARG A 1091 8.20 11.75 -3.56
C ARG A 1091 7.49 11.70 -2.21
N TRP A 1092 6.24 12.14 -2.13
CA TRP A 1092 5.48 12.22 -0.88
C TRP A 1092 4.92 10.87 -0.44
N GLY A 1093 4.57 10.02 -1.42
CA GLY A 1093 4.20 8.64 -1.20
C GLY A 1093 2.72 8.39 -0.90
N ASN A 1094 1.81 9.36 -1.03
CA ASN A 1094 0.35 9.17 -1.02
C ASN A 1094 -0.38 10.15 -1.95
N ASP A 1095 -1.70 10.00 -2.10
CA ASP A 1095 -2.52 10.95 -2.84
C ASP A 1095 -2.54 12.31 -2.13
N LEU A 1096 -2.49 13.37 -2.92
CA LEU A 1096 -2.24 14.73 -2.47
C LEU A 1096 -3.40 15.66 -2.78
N GLN A 1097 -3.62 16.61 -1.88
CA GLN A 1097 -4.31 17.85 -2.14
C GLN A 1097 -3.30 18.99 -2.26
N ILE A 1098 -3.37 19.72 -3.37
CA ILE A 1098 -2.49 20.84 -3.68
C ILE A 1098 -3.33 22.09 -3.93
N GLU A 1099 -2.97 23.18 -3.25
CA GLU A 1099 -3.44 24.53 -3.57
C GLU A 1099 -2.41 25.19 -4.49
N PHE A 1100 -2.84 25.75 -5.61
CA PHE A 1100 -1.94 26.33 -6.60
C PHE A 1100 -2.44 27.67 -7.15
N THR A 1101 -1.51 28.46 -7.68
CA THR A 1101 -1.81 29.66 -8.45
C THR A 1101 -0.86 29.76 -9.64
N ILE A 1102 -1.41 30.11 -10.80
CA ILE A 1102 -0.66 30.40 -12.02
C ILE A 1102 -0.75 31.89 -12.25
N GLU A 1103 0.38 32.56 -12.09
CA GLU A 1103 0.52 33.99 -12.34
C GLU A 1103 1.47 34.20 -13.52
N LYS A 1104 0.97 34.85 -14.58
CA LYS A 1104 1.75 35.18 -15.80
C LYS A 1104 2.52 33.97 -16.36
N GLY A 1105 1.85 32.81 -16.42
CA GLY A 1105 2.41 31.56 -16.95
C GLY A 1105 3.33 30.79 -15.99
N THR A 1106 3.60 31.30 -14.78
CA THR A 1106 4.38 30.58 -13.77
C THR A 1106 3.45 29.90 -12.77
N LEU A 1107 3.57 28.57 -12.63
CA LEU A 1107 2.85 27.79 -11.61
C LEU A 1107 3.57 27.90 -10.26
N TYR A 1108 2.82 28.27 -9.24
CA TYR A 1108 3.22 28.29 -7.84
C TYR A 1108 2.36 27.34 -7.03
N ILE A 1109 3.00 26.53 -6.21
CA ILE A 1109 2.35 25.65 -5.24
C ILE A 1109 2.29 26.38 -3.90
N LEU A 1110 1.09 26.61 -3.41
CA LEU A 1110 0.81 27.40 -2.19
C LEU A 1110 0.63 26.52 -0.95
N GLN A 1111 0.27 25.25 -1.14
CA GLN A 1111 0.12 24.27 -0.07
C GLN A 1111 0.13 22.86 -0.67
N VAL A 1112 0.73 21.92 0.06
CA VAL A 1112 0.63 20.48 -0.21
C VAL A 1112 0.16 19.78 1.05
N ARG A 1113 -0.69 18.77 0.89
CA ARG A 1113 -1.22 17.95 1.99
C ARG A 1113 -1.49 16.53 1.52
N GLY A 1114 -1.21 15.53 2.34
CA GLY A 1114 -1.71 14.17 2.11
C GLY A 1114 -3.23 14.09 2.24
N MET A 1115 -3.86 13.28 1.39
CA MET A 1115 -5.29 13.01 1.46
C MET A 1115 -5.56 11.83 2.38
N VAL A 1116 -6.25 12.10 3.48
CA VAL A 1116 -6.76 11.08 4.41
C VAL A 1116 -8.14 10.64 3.93
N ASN A 1117 -8.25 9.39 3.48
CA ASN A 1117 -9.55 8.77 3.20
C ASN A 1117 -10.09 8.17 4.50
N HIS A 1118 -10.95 8.90 5.20
CA HIS A 1118 -11.65 8.34 6.34
C HIS A 1118 -12.69 7.33 5.85
N ILE A 1119 -12.43 6.04 6.04
CA ILE A 1119 -13.42 4.99 5.83
C ILE A 1119 -14.26 4.89 7.11
N PHE A 1120 -15.50 5.38 7.04
CA PHE A 1120 -16.50 5.21 8.09
C PHE A 1120 -17.60 4.28 7.60
N GLU A 1121 -18.35 3.68 8.52
CA GLU A 1121 -19.50 2.85 8.17
C GLU A 1121 -20.48 3.67 7.31
N VAL A 1122 -20.73 3.19 6.10
CA VAL A 1122 -21.68 3.80 5.17
C VAL A 1122 -22.92 2.92 5.05
N GLU A 1123 -24.06 3.56 4.85
CA GLU A 1123 -25.31 2.87 4.56
C GLU A 1123 -25.65 2.96 3.07
N GLU A 1124 -26.40 2.00 2.57
CA GLU A 1124 -26.91 1.93 1.20
C GLU A 1124 -28.44 1.80 1.22
N PHE A 1125 -29.09 2.11 0.10
CA PHE A 1125 -30.53 1.90 -0.05
C PHE A 1125 -30.90 0.42 0.04
N VAL A 1126 -31.99 0.12 0.77
CA VAL A 1126 -32.65 -1.20 0.70
C VAL A 1126 -33.47 -1.33 -0.59
N GLU A 1127 -33.96 -0.20 -1.10
CA GLU A 1127 -34.80 -0.12 -2.30
C GLU A 1127 -33.97 -0.17 -3.59
N SER A 1128 -34.51 -0.77 -4.65
CA SER A 1128 -33.86 -0.80 -5.96
C SER A 1128 -33.86 0.59 -6.63
N PRO A 1129 -32.87 0.93 -7.48
CA PRO A 1129 -32.77 2.23 -8.13
C PRO A 1129 -34.06 2.70 -8.86
N GLY A 1130 -34.77 1.79 -9.53
CA GLY A 1130 -36.02 2.13 -10.23
C GLY A 1130 -37.20 2.48 -9.31
N ALA A 1131 -37.18 2.05 -8.04
CA ALA A 1131 -38.19 2.42 -7.06
C ALA A 1131 -37.98 3.84 -6.50
N LEU A 1132 -36.73 4.33 -6.54
CA LEU A 1132 -36.33 5.65 -6.04
C LEU A 1132 -36.50 6.77 -7.08
N GLU A 1133 -36.54 6.41 -8.37
CA GLU A 1133 -36.60 7.34 -9.50
C GLU A 1133 -37.75 8.38 -9.41
N PRO A 1134 -38.98 8.02 -8.97
CA PRO A 1134 -40.07 9.00 -8.80
C PRO A 1134 -39.82 10.05 -7.70
N TYR A 1135 -38.93 9.75 -6.74
CA TYR A 1135 -38.65 10.60 -5.58
C TYR A 1135 -37.40 11.46 -5.76
N LEU A 1136 -36.66 11.26 -6.87
CA LEU A 1136 -35.43 11.98 -7.16
C LEU A 1136 -35.72 13.48 -7.37
N LEU A 1137 -35.17 14.31 -6.49
CA LEU A 1137 -35.22 15.77 -6.62
C LEU A 1137 -34.15 16.27 -7.57
N GLY A 1138 -32.98 15.63 -7.59
CA GLY A 1138 -31.87 15.94 -8.50
C GLY A 1138 -30.55 15.39 -8.00
N GLN A 1139 -29.45 15.87 -8.60
CA GLN A 1139 -28.09 15.46 -8.29
C GLN A 1139 -27.18 16.67 -8.05
N GLY A 1140 -26.51 16.68 -6.88
CA GLY A 1140 -25.40 17.57 -6.56
C GLY A 1140 -24.05 16.87 -6.76
N LEU A 1141 -23.02 17.33 -6.04
CA LEU A 1141 -21.70 16.71 -5.99
C LEU A 1141 -21.61 15.77 -4.79
N ALA A 1142 -21.17 14.53 -5.05
CA ALA A 1142 -20.94 13.47 -4.07
C ALA A 1142 -19.80 13.87 -3.11
N ALA A 1143 -20.13 14.50 -1.98
CA ALA A 1143 -19.13 15.11 -1.11
C ALA A 1143 -18.46 14.08 -0.18
N SER A 1144 -19.27 13.27 0.51
CA SER A 1144 -18.83 12.37 1.58
C SER A 1144 -19.92 11.36 1.95
N GLY A 1145 -19.55 10.12 2.28
CA GLY A 1145 -20.42 9.12 2.92
C GLY A 1145 -21.38 8.34 2.00
N GLY A 1146 -22.27 7.59 2.62
CA GLY A 1146 -23.28 6.74 1.96
C GLY A 1146 -24.65 7.40 1.91
N VAL A 1147 -25.69 6.65 2.22
CA VAL A 1147 -27.08 7.14 2.23
C VAL A 1147 -27.51 7.54 3.65
N VAL A 1148 -28.16 8.68 3.81
CA VAL A 1148 -28.82 9.08 5.06
C VAL A 1148 -30.20 9.63 4.77
N SER A 1149 -31.22 9.06 5.42
CA SER A 1149 -32.57 9.59 5.49
C SER A 1149 -32.79 10.29 6.83
N GLY A 1150 -33.29 11.53 6.79
CA GLY A 1150 -33.46 12.34 7.98
C GLY A 1150 -34.35 13.55 7.78
N ARG A 1151 -34.65 14.23 8.88
CA ARG A 1151 -35.48 15.44 8.96
C ARG A 1151 -34.67 16.66 8.55
N ALA A 1152 -35.16 17.44 7.60
CA ALA A 1152 -34.51 18.68 7.17
C ALA A 1152 -34.54 19.75 8.27
N VAL A 1153 -33.41 20.41 8.50
CA VAL A 1153 -33.27 21.58 9.38
C VAL A 1153 -32.42 22.65 8.69
N PHE A 1154 -32.81 23.91 8.81
CA PHE A 1154 -32.18 25.02 8.08
C PHE A 1154 -31.30 25.92 8.97
N ASP A 1155 -31.40 25.75 10.29
CA ASP A 1155 -30.67 26.52 11.30
C ASP A 1155 -30.03 25.58 12.34
N ILE A 1156 -28.76 25.86 12.66
CA ILE A 1156 -27.95 25.08 13.61
C ILE A 1156 -28.53 25.14 15.03
N GLU A 1157 -29.08 26.28 15.44
CA GLU A 1157 -29.67 26.43 16.78
C GLU A 1157 -30.95 25.61 16.95
N ARG A 1158 -31.60 25.26 15.84
CA ARG A 1158 -32.86 24.51 15.82
C ARG A 1158 -32.67 22.99 15.76
N ILE A 1159 -31.44 22.50 15.61
CA ILE A 1159 -31.13 21.05 15.55
C ILE A 1159 -31.71 20.31 16.76
N ASP A 1160 -31.51 20.82 17.98
CA ASP A 1160 -32.04 20.17 19.19
C ASP A 1160 -33.57 20.21 19.22
N ALA A 1161 -34.18 21.32 18.83
CA ALA A 1161 -35.64 21.43 18.77
C ALA A 1161 -36.26 20.42 17.78
N VAL A 1162 -35.60 20.16 16.64
CA VAL A 1162 -36.03 19.12 15.69
C VAL A 1162 -35.86 17.72 16.29
N ARG A 1163 -34.74 17.44 16.96
CA ARG A 1163 -34.51 16.13 17.64
C ARG A 1163 -35.47 15.88 18.80
N GLU A 1164 -35.82 16.92 19.56
CA GLU A 1164 -36.82 16.86 20.62
C GLU A 1164 -38.23 16.65 20.06
N ARG A 1165 -38.55 17.29 18.93
CA ARG A 1165 -39.86 17.12 18.28
C ARG A 1165 -40.01 15.75 17.62
N PHE A 1166 -38.95 15.20 17.07
CA PHE A 1166 -38.93 13.94 16.31
C PHE A 1166 -37.93 12.95 16.93
N HIS A 1167 -38.26 12.44 18.12
CA HIS A 1167 -37.39 11.54 18.87
C HIS A 1167 -36.99 10.29 18.06
N GLY A 1168 -35.68 10.05 17.93
CA GLY A 1168 -35.12 8.89 17.23
C GLY A 1168 -34.90 9.09 15.73
N ASP A 1169 -35.45 10.15 15.13
CA ASP A 1169 -35.21 10.48 13.73
C ASP A 1169 -33.82 11.13 13.57
N ARG A 1170 -33.15 10.82 12.46
CA ARG A 1170 -31.92 11.50 12.04
C ARG A 1170 -32.22 12.90 11.53
N VAL A 1171 -31.22 13.79 11.55
CA VAL A 1171 -31.34 15.19 11.13
C VAL A 1171 -30.39 15.52 9.98
N ILE A 1172 -30.90 16.16 8.94
CA ILE A 1172 -30.11 16.64 7.79
C ILE A 1172 -30.05 18.16 7.82
N LEU A 1173 -28.85 18.71 7.99
CA LEU A 1173 -28.59 20.14 7.96
C LEU A 1173 -28.56 20.64 6.52
N VAL A 1174 -29.48 21.54 6.19
CA VAL A 1174 -29.64 22.12 4.85
C VAL A 1174 -29.23 23.59 4.89
N ARG A 1175 -28.17 23.96 4.17
CA ARG A 1175 -27.59 25.32 4.20
C ARG A 1175 -27.33 25.87 2.79
N PRO A 1176 -27.35 27.19 2.58
CA PRO A 1176 -26.94 27.77 1.29
C PRO A 1176 -25.47 27.42 1.00
N GLU A 1177 -24.64 27.68 2.00
CA GLU A 1177 -23.22 27.34 2.08
C GLU A 1177 -22.86 27.07 3.55
N THR A 1178 -21.72 26.44 3.81
CA THR A 1178 -21.23 26.29 5.20
C THR A 1178 -20.05 27.19 5.45
N ASN A 1179 -20.09 27.89 6.57
CA ASN A 1179 -18.98 28.66 7.09
C ASN A 1179 -18.16 27.83 8.10
N PRO A 1180 -16.90 28.21 8.40
CA PRO A 1180 -16.11 27.55 9.43
C PRO A 1180 -16.79 27.44 10.80
N GLU A 1181 -17.65 28.40 11.12
CA GLU A 1181 -18.42 28.47 12.37
C GLU A 1181 -19.50 27.38 12.44
N ASP A 1182 -19.96 26.89 11.28
CA ASP A 1182 -21.02 25.88 11.18
C ASP A 1182 -20.56 24.49 11.61
N VAL A 1183 -19.26 24.28 11.83
CA VAL A 1183 -18.68 22.96 12.14
C VAL A 1183 -19.35 22.26 13.33
N VAL A 1184 -19.82 23.02 14.32
CA VAL A 1184 -20.56 22.50 15.47
C VAL A 1184 -21.93 21.97 15.05
N GLY A 1185 -22.62 22.66 14.15
CA GLY A 1185 -23.89 22.20 13.59
C GLY A 1185 -23.72 20.99 12.67
N MET A 1186 -22.63 20.98 11.89
CA MET A 1186 -22.27 19.84 11.03
C MET A 1186 -22.05 18.57 11.86
N GLU A 1187 -21.33 18.65 12.97
CA GLU A 1187 -21.09 17.51 13.88
C GLU A 1187 -22.39 16.97 14.49
N ARG A 1188 -23.31 17.87 14.88
CA ARG A 1188 -24.60 17.51 15.51
C ARG A 1188 -25.63 16.96 14.54
N SER A 1189 -25.42 17.13 13.23
CA SER A 1189 -26.28 16.60 12.16
C SER A 1189 -25.86 15.18 11.75
N ASP A 1190 -26.78 14.41 11.16
CA ASP A 1190 -26.51 13.08 10.61
C ASP A 1190 -26.18 13.12 9.11
N GLY A 1191 -26.65 14.17 8.41
CA GLY A 1191 -26.30 14.44 7.02
C GLY A 1191 -26.30 15.94 6.71
N ILE A 1192 -25.63 16.33 5.61
CA ILE A 1192 -25.43 17.74 5.26
C ILE A 1192 -25.70 17.97 3.77
N LEU A 1193 -26.53 18.96 3.45
CA LEU A 1193 -26.87 19.33 2.08
C LEU A 1193 -26.59 20.83 1.85
N THR A 1194 -25.75 21.16 0.86
CA THR A 1194 -25.47 22.57 0.50
C THR A 1194 -25.89 22.93 -0.92
N CYS A 1195 -26.33 24.17 -1.13
CA CYS A 1195 -26.68 24.69 -2.45
C CYS A 1195 -25.44 25.05 -3.28
N ILE A 1196 -24.44 25.63 -2.61
CA ILE A 1196 -23.18 26.11 -3.18
C ILE A 1196 -22.01 25.42 -2.46
N GLY A 1197 -20.79 25.59 -2.97
CA GLY A 1197 -19.59 24.91 -2.49
C GLY A 1197 -19.26 23.69 -3.34
N GLY A 1198 -18.13 23.77 -4.03
CA GLY A 1198 -17.60 22.67 -4.83
C GLY A 1198 -16.99 21.54 -3.98
N MET A 1199 -16.44 20.53 -4.66
CA MET A 1199 -15.78 19.35 -4.07
C MET A 1199 -14.52 19.67 -3.27
N THR A 1200 -13.97 20.88 -3.45
CA THR A 1200 -12.81 21.36 -2.71
C THR A 1200 -13.18 22.39 -1.62
N SER A 1201 -14.47 22.64 -1.41
CA SER A 1201 -14.94 23.61 -0.41
C SER A 1201 -14.69 23.18 1.04
N HIS A 1202 -14.66 24.15 1.95
CA HIS A 1202 -14.57 23.88 3.39
C HIS A 1202 -15.66 22.92 3.88
N ALA A 1203 -16.89 23.02 3.36
CA ALA A 1203 -18.00 22.12 3.65
C ALA A 1203 -17.62 20.65 3.46
N VAL A 1204 -17.14 20.33 2.26
CA VAL A 1204 -16.81 18.96 1.85
C VAL A 1204 -15.64 18.41 2.66
N LEU A 1205 -14.63 19.24 2.92
CA LEU A 1205 -13.49 18.86 3.75
C LEU A 1205 -13.91 18.50 5.18
N GLN A 1206 -14.87 19.25 5.76
CA GLN A 1206 -15.37 19.00 7.11
C GLN A 1206 -16.32 17.80 7.15
N MET A 1207 -17.19 17.62 6.14
CA MET A 1207 -18.06 16.43 6.01
C MET A 1207 -17.23 15.14 6.06
N ARG A 1208 -16.14 15.07 5.27
CA ARG A 1208 -15.25 13.91 5.22
C ARG A 1208 -14.56 13.65 6.55
N ARG A 1209 -14.12 14.71 7.21
CA ARG A 1209 -13.38 14.60 8.47
C ARG A 1209 -14.27 14.22 9.65
N LEU A 1210 -15.51 14.66 9.65
CA LEU A 1210 -16.51 14.33 10.68
C LEU A 1210 -17.23 13.01 10.40
N GLY A 1211 -16.92 12.33 9.28
CA GLY A 1211 -17.59 11.09 8.88
C GLY A 1211 -19.09 11.28 8.60
N LYS A 1212 -19.48 12.46 8.09
CA LYS A 1212 -20.88 12.79 7.80
C LYS A 1212 -21.19 12.54 6.34
N THR A 1213 -22.37 11.98 6.09
CA THR A 1213 -22.92 11.89 4.74
C THR A 1213 -23.27 13.29 4.25
N GLY A 1214 -22.84 13.65 3.05
CA GLY A 1214 -23.12 14.97 2.51
C GLY A 1214 -23.17 15.03 0.99
N VAL A 1215 -24.03 15.93 0.52
CA VAL A 1215 -24.14 16.34 -0.88
C VAL A 1215 -23.88 17.84 -0.93
N SER A 1216 -22.97 18.26 -1.80
CA SER A 1216 -22.61 19.66 -1.99
C SER A 1216 -23.05 20.17 -3.35
N TYR A 1217 -23.10 21.49 -3.55
CA TYR A 1217 -23.44 22.11 -4.84
C TYR A 1217 -24.79 21.63 -5.43
N PHE A 1218 -25.81 21.48 -4.59
CA PHE A 1218 -27.17 21.17 -5.03
C PHE A 1218 -27.87 22.44 -5.56
N SER A 1219 -27.37 22.93 -6.70
CA SER A 1219 -27.62 24.29 -7.20
C SER A 1219 -29.05 24.58 -7.65
N ILE A 1220 -29.89 23.56 -7.75
CA ILE A 1220 -31.32 23.68 -8.11
C ILE A 1220 -32.21 23.99 -6.89
N MET A 1221 -31.62 24.10 -5.71
CA MET A 1221 -32.30 24.43 -4.46
C MET A 1221 -32.04 25.88 -4.06
N HIS A 1222 -33.11 26.56 -3.66
CA HIS A 1222 -33.10 27.91 -3.09
C HIS A 1222 -33.63 27.85 -1.67
N ILE A 1223 -32.88 28.38 -0.71
CA ILE A 1223 -33.25 28.38 0.72
C ILE A 1223 -33.80 29.74 1.11
N ASP A 1224 -34.94 29.72 1.80
CA ASP A 1224 -35.56 30.85 2.48
C ASP A 1224 -35.25 30.69 3.98
N GLU A 1225 -34.14 31.30 4.42
CA GLU A 1225 -33.64 31.19 5.80
C GLU A 1225 -34.63 31.78 6.81
N GLU A 1226 -35.28 32.90 6.49
CA GLU A 1226 -36.31 33.50 7.35
C GLU A 1226 -37.54 32.59 7.50
N GLY A 1227 -37.90 31.89 6.42
CA GLY A 1227 -39.03 30.96 6.38
C GLY A 1227 -38.74 29.53 6.85
N ASN A 1228 -37.48 29.18 7.18
CA ASN A 1228 -37.02 27.82 7.49
C ASN A 1228 -37.52 26.77 6.47
N ARG A 1229 -37.35 27.06 5.18
CA ARG A 1229 -37.79 26.20 4.07
C ARG A 1229 -36.87 26.32 2.87
N ALA A 1230 -36.92 25.32 1.99
CA ALA A 1230 -36.27 25.35 0.68
C ALA A 1230 -37.27 25.07 -0.45
N CYS A 1231 -36.94 25.58 -1.63
CA CYS A 1231 -37.62 25.31 -2.88
C CYS A 1231 -36.63 24.68 -3.86
N VAL A 1232 -36.99 23.55 -4.46
CA VAL A 1232 -36.19 22.83 -5.45
C VAL A 1232 -36.87 22.94 -6.81
N GLU A 1233 -36.14 23.39 -7.82
CA GLU A 1233 -36.59 23.40 -9.21
C GLU A 1233 -36.59 21.95 -9.76
N ASN A 1234 -37.76 21.41 -10.09
CA ASN A 1234 -37.89 20.04 -10.61
C ASN A 1234 -38.90 20.01 -11.77
N THR A 1235 -38.39 19.77 -12.98
CA THR A 1235 -39.17 19.75 -14.23
C THR A 1235 -40.20 18.63 -14.31
N SER A 1236 -40.14 17.65 -13.41
CA SER A 1236 -41.09 16.52 -13.36
C SER A 1236 -42.25 16.74 -12.38
N ALA A 1237 -42.25 17.82 -11.59
CA ALA A 1237 -43.36 18.18 -10.71
C ALA A 1237 -44.46 18.95 -11.47
N GLU A 1238 -45.73 18.80 -11.08
CA GLU A 1238 -46.88 19.47 -11.75
C GLU A 1238 -46.74 21.00 -11.80
N ASP A 1239 -46.17 21.61 -10.75
CA ASP A 1239 -45.94 23.06 -10.64
C ASP A 1239 -44.49 23.47 -10.94
N GLY A 1240 -43.62 22.53 -11.35
CA GLY A 1240 -42.20 22.78 -11.64
C GLY A 1240 -41.30 22.99 -10.41
N HIS A 1241 -41.86 22.98 -9.20
CA HIS A 1241 -41.16 23.24 -7.94
C HIS A 1241 -41.58 22.27 -6.83
N VAL A 1242 -40.64 21.86 -5.98
CA VAL A 1242 -40.89 21.07 -4.76
C VAL A 1242 -40.44 21.85 -3.54
N PHE A 1243 -41.28 21.91 -2.50
CA PHE A 1243 -40.96 22.61 -1.26
C PHE A 1243 -40.56 21.63 -0.16
N ILE A 1244 -39.49 21.95 0.57
CA ILE A 1244 -38.99 21.21 1.74
C ILE A 1244 -39.12 22.13 2.95
N ARG A 1245 -39.86 21.71 3.97
CA ARG A 1245 -40.05 22.45 5.22
C ARG A 1245 -39.23 21.83 6.35
N GLU A 1246 -38.98 22.61 7.39
CA GLU A 1246 -38.33 22.08 8.59
C GLU A 1246 -39.12 20.89 9.16
N GLY A 1247 -38.42 19.76 9.36
CA GLY A 1247 -39.00 18.50 9.80
C GLY A 1247 -39.56 17.61 8.68
N ASP A 1248 -39.50 18.01 7.41
CA ASP A 1248 -39.80 17.09 6.30
C ASP A 1248 -38.69 16.05 6.16
N PHE A 1249 -39.03 14.84 5.75
CA PHE A 1249 -38.03 13.83 5.44
C PHE A 1249 -37.40 14.11 4.07
N ILE A 1250 -36.09 14.07 4.03
CA ILE A 1250 -35.29 14.00 2.81
C ILE A 1250 -34.27 12.89 2.95
N THR A 1251 -33.83 12.36 1.82
CA THR A 1251 -32.76 11.37 1.78
C THR A 1251 -31.65 11.85 0.86
N ILE A 1252 -30.41 11.80 1.34
CA ILE A 1252 -29.24 12.18 0.57
C ILE A 1252 -28.31 10.98 0.41
N ASP A 1253 -27.74 10.84 -0.79
CA ASP A 1253 -26.71 9.86 -1.09
C ASP A 1253 -25.39 10.58 -1.37
N GLY A 1254 -24.49 10.53 -0.39
CA GLY A 1254 -23.18 11.15 -0.44
C GLY A 1254 -22.18 10.47 -1.39
N SER A 1255 -22.49 9.27 -1.88
CA SER A 1255 -21.66 8.52 -2.84
C SER A 1255 -22.01 8.87 -4.28
N THR A 1256 -23.29 9.13 -4.58
CA THR A 1256 -23.73 9.51 -5.93
C THR A 1256 -24.03 10.99 -6.09
N GLY A 1257 -24.25 11.72 -4.99
CA GLY A 1257 -24.71 13.10 -4.99
C GLY A 1257 -26.22 13.25 -5.17
N ASN A 1258 -26.99 12.15 -5.17
CA ASN A 1258 -28.43 12.21 -5.39
C ASN A 1258 -29.19 12.67 -4.14
N VAL A 1259 -30.27 13.41 -4.34
CA VAL A 1259 -31.17 13.90 -3.29
C VAL A 1259 -32.60 13.45 -3.61
N PHE A 1260 -33.26 12.84 -2.64
CA PHE A 1260 -34.60 12.28 -2.77
C PHE A 1260 -35.56 12.89 -1.75
N MET A 1261 -36.81 13.04 -2.15
CA MET A 1261 -37.88 13.49 -1.27
C MET A 1261 -38.45 12.32 -0.47
N GLY A 1262 -38.58 12.49 0.84
CA GLY A 1262 -39.15 11.48 1.72
C GLY A 1262 -38.11 10.60 2.41
N TYR A 1263 -38.64 9.67 3.21
CA TYR A 1263 -37.85 8.68 3.94
C TYR A 1263 -37.67 7.44 3.07
N HIS A 1264 -36.43 6.98 2.96
CA HIS A 1264 -36.08 5.76 2.25
C HIS A 1264 -35.32 4.83 3.17
N ALA A 1265 -35.61 3.53 3.12
CA ALA A 1265 -34.99 2.58 4.03
C ALA A 1265 -33.51 2.38 3.65
N THR A 1266 -32.63 2.48 4.65
CA THR A 1266 -31.20 2.26 4.50
C THR A 1266 -30.75 1.03 5.30
N MET A 1267 -29.66 0.40 4.86
CA MET A 1267 -29.00 -0.68 5.58
C MET A 1267 -27.49 -0.44 5.60
N LYS A 1268 -26.81 -0.91 6.65
CA LYS A 1268 -25.35 -0.86 6.69
C LYS A 1268 -24.79 -1.66 5.52
N ARG A 1269 -23.87 -1.05 4.78
CA ARG A 1269 -23.10 -1.75 3.76
C ARG A 1269 -22.30 -2.86 4.45
N GLY A 1270 -22.51 -4.11 4.06
CA GLY A 1270 -21.78 -5.23 4.63
C GLY A 1270 -20.28 -5.05 4.39
N ILE A 1271 -19.53 -4.82 5.47
CA ILE A 1271 -18.06 -4.75 5.47
C ILE A 1271 -17.49 -6.15 5.39
#